data_AF-A0A814FBR4-F1
#
_entry.id   AF-A0A814FBR4-F1
#
_cell.length_a   1.000
_cell.length_b   1.000
_cell.length_c   1.000
_cell.angle_alpha   90.00
_cell.angle_beta   90.00
_cell.angle_gamma   90.00
#
_symmetry.space_group_name_H-M   'P 1'
#
loop_
_entity.id
_entity.type
_entity.pdbx_description
1 polymer ?
#
loop_
_entity_poly.entity_id
_entity_poly.type
_entity_poly.pdbx_seq_one_letter_code
_entity_poly.pdbx_strand_id
1 'polypeptide(L)'
;MNIISIQIIVLLLPIVTIISYTETTTKQTTLPQNTGFRSCQKPKNGQHLCFCGKNNVQYDRLKRERCVKGQVIKKGSQKSATSKIPGLRLTTKPIHQSTRDDNRDTPCIGLRFKPSPTETKQAYVPLRNVSVEAWIDSFAADVTLTQVFINQEENPIEAIYVFPIEENAAVYSFTAEFDNRTITAVLKEKKTAEEEYKSAVEQGQTAFLMRQSRETLDTFTVNVGALPPGKECRIMIQYVTELDLIDGNAIRFVVPTTIAPRYNPSFGRLQSPDRTAAEYVQNTSYSMWFQAHILRGEEYKIKQVANLSHPVNVSISGQSIDVSSMAIALDRDIILDIDLPDNRPLTRFAIEQYSDTSKYAVLLAFTPRLSDFIKITNGKDTLNTEFIFIVDCSGSMTEDNRIGLAREAMLLFIRSLPVGAHFNIIRFGSNFDILFKNETLTAVYDEQTAKEAEKLTRSMQADFGGTELLEPLKHLKDHPPIKDRSRQIFLLTDGEISNTNEVIELCRSMASTTRIFSFGLGHSPSRSLVKGLARATNGHFVFVPPNSKVDTYVGSQLGRALQPSLVNAHLEWYGLSKDGLQAPKKIPPLYINDCVLVYELLEGDELKNQNISVALFVGDYKMNSIKLSGNIAHKRDTIRRLAAKALIQELQHETYNVSDTENNSTLEQQITTLSMSHQILSPYTAFVAVETTGPKNNNTGSKVRHIPIQISKGGEHLFSHQSVYSFPNRGARGPMGFFSGHHAQSVAMPYSMGYGSGRPVPAMTMHGPMLMDKSHYSFHRGPPGPQQAGNSWIKPSAQHDSDESSDIATTTPLLSADPVRWLIDQQSFNGAWLLNENDIRKLTNGKSLSAFISNVTKAKDALTTALAIAILELKHADQKNLWYGVTNDHEMKHYFKSLPQLNLIPALPKNPRNYPIILIGAGTIITSGHLPAYKIAGFSVKGIYDIDQQKAFDVANKWHIPKVYNTINEACTTSTNENIIFDLAVPSNQIQSILKQLSINSHALIQKPMGENLIDAQSIVNICKQRHIHGSINFQLRYAPYILALKDAIRLGWLGGQLTTIEIHVNVHMPWPLWPFLAAVQNLELTYHSIHYVDLIRDLLNPYEPSALHCRTSQYVMIAHLISVRSSYSFEYKHDPMLYVNIYTNHHHRWDMKHAQSYILVEGTGGAAKAQIGDNLAYGINTEGQQTDYLQICSDEMTKGEWIDIDLQGRSRFPHAFIGPIAAAMRRYENKHDQPSTDIEDALKTMAIIEIPWKSSTNNMTPIHYN
;
A
#
# COMPACT_ATOMS: atom_id res chain seq x y z
N MET A 1 -29.17 -6.87 15.11
CA MET A 1 -29.83 -7.72 16.14
C MET A 1 -28.95 -7.74 17.39
N ASN A 2 -29.11 -6.75 18.28
CA ASN A 2 -27.97 -6.25 19.07
C ASN A 2 -27.85 -6.87 20.49
N ILE A 3 -28.16 -8.16 20.64
CA ILE A 3 -28.14 -8.88 21.93
C ILE A 3 -27.21 -10.12 21.89
N ILE A 4 -26.78 -10.58 20.72
CA ILE A 4 -26.08 -11.86 20.55
C ILE A 4 -24.57 -11.78 20.89
N SER A 5 -23.92 -10.64 20.66
CA SER A 5 -22.45 -10.53 20.63
C SER A 5 -21.74 -10.85 21.95
N ILE A 6 -22.35 -10.57 23.11
CA ILE A 6 -21.71 -10.82 24.42
C ILE A 6 -21.66 -12.32 24.77
N GLN A 7 -22.70 -13.09 24.39
CA GLN A 7 -22.73 -14.53 24.67
C GLN A 7 -21.69 -15.31 23.85
N ILE A 8 -21.40 -14.88 22.62
CA ILE A 8 -20.41 -15.55 21.75
C ILE A 8 -19.01 -15.52 22.37
N ILE A 9 -18.58 -14.38 22.94
CA ILE A 9 -17.24 -14.24 23.55
C ILE A 9 -17.07 -15.22 24.73
N VAL A 10 -18.10 -15.34 25.58
CA VAL A 10 -18.09 -16.27 26.73
C VAL A 10 -18.07 -17.73 26.28
N LEU A 11 -18.67 -18.06 25.13
CA LEU A 11 -18.69 -19.41 24.55
C LEU A 11 -17.38 -19.82 23.86
N LEU A 12 -16.48 -18.88 23.55
CA LEU A 12 -15.23 -19.15 22.82
C LEU A 12 -14.04 -19.48 23.72
N LEU A 13 -14.05 -19.06 24.98
CA LEU A 13 -12.99 -19.38 25.96
C LEU A 13 -12.64 -20.88 26.04
N PRO A 14 -13.61 -21.82 26.16
CA PRO A 14 -13.32 -23.26 26.20
C PRO A 14 -12.72 -23.81 24.89
N ILE A 15 -13.06 -23.19 23.75
CA ILE A 15 -12.58 -23.59 22.42
C ILE A 15 -11.08 -23.26 22.28
N VAL A 16 -10.68 -22.04 22.67
CA VAL A 16 -9.27 -21.63 22.67
C VAL A 16 -8.43 -22.54 23.57
N THR A 17 -8.89 -22.83 24.79
CA THR A 17 -8.18 -23.73 25.73
C THR A 17 -7.87 -25.11 25.13
N ILE A 18 -8.74 -25.61 24.24
CA ILE A 18 -8.58 -26.91 23.59
C ILE A 18 -7.64 -26.86 22.37
N ILE A 19 -7.66 -25.76 21.61
CA ILE A 19 -6.76 -25.53 20.48
C ILE A 19 -5.30 -25.51 20.95
N SER A 20 -5.02 -24.92 22.12
CA SER A 20 -3.69 -24.86 22.75
C SER A 20 -3.22 -26.18 23.38
N TYR A 21 -4.10 -27.14 23.66
CA TYR A 21 -3.77 -28.35 24.42
C TYR A 21 -3.32 -29.55 23.57
N THR A 22 -3.19 -29.40 22.24
CA THR A 22 -2.92 -30.54 21.33
C THR A 22 -1.45 -30.90 21.11
N GLU A 23 -0.47 -30.14 21.63
CA GLU A 23 0.96 -30.38 21.34
C GLU A 23 1.77 -31.02 22.49
N THR A 24 1.23 -31.09 23.71
CA THR A 24 1.97 -31.54 24.89
C THR A 24 1.92 -33.06 25.17
N THR A 25 1.18 -33.85 24.39
CA THR A 25 0.90 -35.27 24.70
C THR A 25 1.17 -36.28 23.56
N THR A 26 2.28 -36.13 22.82
CA THR A 26 2.73 -37.12 21.81
C THR A 26 4.24 -37.39 21.82
N LYS A 27 4.85 -37.56 23.00
CA LYS A 27 6.24 -38.08 23.12
C LYS A 27 6.57 -38.77 24.46
N GLN A 28 5.81 -39.80 24.81
CA GLN A 28 6.26 -40.83 25.78
C GLN A 28 6.07 -42.23 25.23
N THR A 29 7.17 -42.83 24.77
CA THR A 29 7.30 -44.27 24.52
C THR A 29 8.48 -44.81 25.33
N THR A 30 8.14 -45.29 26.53
CA THR A 30 8.84 -46.31 27.33
C THR A 30 10.26 -46.73 26.91
N LEU A 31 11.25 -46.50 27.78
CA LEU A 31 12.44 -47.35 27.91
C LEU A 31 12.41 -48.04 29.29
N PRO A 32 12.78 -49.33 29.39
CA PRO A 32 12.64 -50.09 30.62
C PRO A 32 13.77 -49.81 31.63
N GLN A 33 13.45 -49.89 32.92
CA GLN A 33 14.46 -49.91 33.99
C GLN A 33 15.13 -51.29 34.07
N ASN A 34 16.47 -51.35 34.22
CA ASN A 34 17.05 -52.19 35.27
C ASN A 34 18.54 -51.93 35.61
N THR A 35 18.85 -52.21 36.88
CA THR A 35 20.16 -52.61 37.46
C THR A 35 21.45 -51.77 37.28
N GLY A 36 21.97 -51.29 38.43
CA GLY A 36 23.41 -51.09 38.68
C GLY A 36 23.93 -49.63 38.63
N PHE A 37 24.78 -49.15 39.54
CA PHE A 37 25.27 -49.72 40.81
C PHE A 37 25.57 -48.58 41.82
N ARG A 38 25.84 -48.92 43.09
CA ARG A 38 26.02 -47.96 44.22
C ARG A 38 27.46 -47.45 44.39
N SER A 39 27.57 -46.44 45.27
CA SER A 39 28.77 -45.90 45.98
C SER A 39 29.60 -44.84 45.23
N CYS A 40 30.43 -44.02 45.87
CA CYS A 40 30.38 -43.20 47.10
C CYS A 40 31.83 -42.79 47.48
N GLN A 41 32.02 -41.53 47.89
CA GLN A 41 33.17 -41.00 48.65
C GLN A 41 34.57 -40.90 47.97
N LYS A 42 35.02 -39.63 47.80
CA LYS A 42 36.18 -38.95 48.44
C LYS A 42 37.58 -39.66 48.52
N PRO A 43 38.70 -38.89 48.64
CA PRO A 43 39.05 -37.63 47.95
C PRO A 43 40.58 -37.43 47.67
N LYS A 44 40.94 -36.25 47.12
CA LYS A 44 42.22 -35.49 47.29
C LYS A 44 43.53 -35.91 46.58
N ASN A 45 44.05 -34.90 45.87
CA ASN A 45 45.45 -34.49 45.66
C ASN A 45 46.34 -35.32 44.69
N GLY A 46 47.08 -34.67 43.78
CA GLY A 46 47.08 -33.23 43.44
C GLY A 46 48.16 -32.80 42.43
N GLN A 47 48.19 -31.49 42.14
CA GLN A 47 49.08 -30.78 41.18
C GLN A 47 48.83 -31.12 39.68
N HIS A 48 49.01 -30.21 38.70
CA HIS A 48 49.62 -28.86 38.70
C HIS A 48 48.91 -27.89 37.71
N LEU A 49 49.17 -26.58 37.86
CA LEU A 49 48.96 -25.46 36.91
C LEU A 49 47.53 -24.90 36.70
N CYS A 50 47.47 -23.60 36.43
CA CYS A 50 46.27 -22.75 36.34
C CYS A 50 46.39 -21.76 35.18
N PHE A 51 45.27 -21.18 34.69
CA PHE A 51 45.05 -19.72 34.64
C PHE A 51 43.62 -19.33 34.23
N CYS A 52 43.22 -18.09 34.54
CA CYS A 52 41.95 -17.43 34.20
C CYS A 52 42.15 -15.90 34.28
N GLY A 53 41.49 -15.01 33.53
CA GLY A 53 40.48 -15.16 32.47
C GLY A 53 39.77 -13.81 32.22
N LYS A 54 38.51 -13.85 31.76
CA LYS A 54 37.47 -12.77 31.78
C LYS A 54 37.93 -11.28 31.77
N ASN A 55 37.59 -10.53 30.71
CA ASN A 55 36.60 -9.41 30.73
C ASN A 55 36.76 -8.39 29.58
N ASN A 56 35.69 -7.61 29.34
CA ASN A 56 35.71 -6.30 28.67
C ASN A 56 36.46 -5.25 29.50
N VAL A 57 36.84 -4.11 28.90
CA VAL A 57 36.48 -2.74 29.36
C VAL A 57 36.97 -1.67 28.36
N GLN A 58 36.38 -0.47 28.45
CA GLN A 58 36.57 0.72 27.60
C GLN A 58 37.54 1.75 28.27
N TYR A 59 37.69 2.93 27.66
CA TYR A 59 38.16 4.21 28.25
C TYR A 59 39.68 4.56 28.35
N ASP A 60 40.07 5.46 27.44
CA ASP A 60 40.51 6.87 27.70
C ASP A 60 41.99 7.35 27.61
N ARG A 61 42.08 8.60 27.13
CA ARG A 61 43.04 9.69 27.43
C ARG A 61 44.55 9.62 27.08
N LEU A 62 44.87 10.55 26.15
CA LEU A 62 45.77 11.72 26.28
C LEU A 62 47.16 11.77 25.61
N LYS A 63 47.34 12.92 24.93
CA LYS A 63 48.56 13.73 24.72
C LYS A 63 49.63 13.25 23.72
N ARG A 64 49.76 14.06 22.65
CA ARG A 64 50.92 14.91 22.29
C ARG A 64 52.34 14.28 22.40
N GLU A 65 53.29 14.48 21.49
CA GLU A 65 53.64 15.71 20.76
C GLU A 65 54.78 15.47 19.72
N ARG A 66 55.11 16.48 18.90
CA ARG A 66 56.39 16.69 18.17
C ARG A 66 56.79 15.78 17.00
N CYS A 67 56.71 16.37 15.80
CA CYS A 67 57.63 16.10 14.69
C CYS A 67 59.05 16.64 15.01
N VAL A 68 60.10 16.00 14.49
CA VAL A 68 61.30 16.65 13.89
C VAL A 68 61.76 15.82 12.68
N LYS A 69 62.41 16.46 11.70
CA LYS A 69 62.86 15.89 10.41
C LYS A 69 64.17 15.10 10.53
N GLY A 70 64.39 14.14 9.62
CA GLY A 70 65.71 13.51 9.35
C GLY A 70 65.90 13.29 7.84
N GLN A 71 67.07 13.66 7.30
CA GLN A 71 67.29 13.86 5.85
C GLN A 71 67.72 12.62 5.07
N VAL A 72 67.09 12.43 3.90
CA VAL A 72 67.70 12.28 2.55
C VAL A 72 69.18 11.82 2.46
N ILE A 73 69.44 10.73 1.72
CA ILE A 73 70.39 10.73 0.57
C ILE A 73 70.23 9.49 -0.34
N LYS A 74 70.21 9.79 -1.66
CA LYS A 74 70.61 9.07 -2.90
C LYS A 74 71.21 7.64 -2.77
N LYS A 75 71.17 6.74 -3.78
CA LYS A 75 71.43 6.99 -5.22
C LYS A 75 71.22 5.72 -6.09
N GLY A 76 70.95 5.87 -7.40
CA GLY A 76 71.65 5.07 -8.44
C GLY A 76 70.87 4.06 -9.31
N SER A 77 70.51 4.48 -10.54
CA SER A 77 70.67 3.77 -11.84
C SER A 77 70.52 2.22 -11.91
N GLN A 78 69.51 1.70 -12.64
CA GLN A 78 69.48 1.51 -14.11
C GLN A 78 70.59 0.61 -14.70
N LYS A 79 70.21 -0.43 -15.47
CA LYS A 79 70.09 -0.36 -16.95
C LYS A 79 69.41 -1.60 -17.57
N SER A 80 69.08 -1.50 -18.85
CA SER A 80 68.37 -2.47 -19.71
C SER A 80 69.31 -3.35 -20.54
N ALA A 81 68.81 -4.46 -21.13
CA ALA A 81 68.54 -4.53 -22.60
C ALA A 81 68.36 -5.97 -23.21
N THR A 82 67.48 -6.04 -24.22
CA THR A 82 67.57 -6.82 -25.49
C THR A 82 67.71 -8.36 -25.59
N SER A 83 66.59 -9.02 -25.93
CA SER A 83 66.26 -9.55 -27.30
C SER A 83 66.47 -11.03 -27.74
N LYS A 84 65.47 -11.52 -28.51
CA LYS A 84 65.45 -12.57 -29.59
C LYS A 84 65.69 -14.05 -29.18
N ILE A 85 64.78 -15.03 -29.40
CA ILE A 85 64.23 -15.65 -30.66
C ILE A 85 65.29 -16.55 -31.37
N PRO A 86 65.01 -17.79 -31.88
CA PRO A 86 63.79 -18.66 -31.90
C PRO A 86 64.04 -20.16 -31.48
N GLY A 87 63.10 -21.09 -31.74
CA GLY A 87 63.49 -22.39 -32.36
C GLY A 87 62.83 -23.73 -31.97
N LEU A 88 61.72 -24.10 -32.62
CA LEU A 88 61.26 -25.45 -33.06
C LEU A 88 61.47 -26.78 -32.25
N ARG A 89 60.33 -27.45 -32.00
CA ARG A 89 59.98 -28.88 -32.33
C ARG A 89 60.99 -30.03 -32.04
N LEU A 90 60.54 -31.03 -31.26
CA LEU A 90 59.90 -32.28 -31.80
C LEU A 90 59.27 -33.16 -30.69
N THR A 91 58.55 -34.21 -31.09
CA THR A 91 57.71 -35.07 -30.23
C THR A 91 58.17 -36.54 -30.20
N THR A 92 58.03 -37.22 -29.07
CA THR A 92 57.82 -38.69 -29.04
C THR A 92 57.10 -39.19 -27.78
N LYS A 93 56.52 -40.39 -27.86
CA LYS A 93 55.76 -41.20 -26.86
C LYS A 93 56.35 -42.64 -26.90
N PRO A 94 55.81 -43.71 -26.25
CA PRO A 94 54.86 -43.91 -25.11
C PRO A 94 55.40 -44.96 -24.08
N ILE A 95 54.50 -45.72 -23.41
CA ILE A 95 54.66 -47.11 -22.84
C ILE A 95 55.34 -47.25 -21.46
N HIS A 96 54.90 -48.08 -20.49
CA HIS A 96 53.56 -48.62 -20.10
C HIS A 96 53.68 -49.42 -18.76
N GLN A 97 52.54 -49.71 -18.10
CA GLN A 97 52.29 -50.86 -17.19
C GLN A 97 52.97 -50.92 -15.79
N SER A 98 52.56 -51.79 -14.84
CA SER A 98 51.22 -52.03 -14.21
C SER A 98 51.23 -53.18 -13.18
N THR A 99 50.57 -53.00 -12.03
CA THR A 99 49.92 -54.06 -11.18
C THR A 99 48.94 -53.34 -10.23
N ARG A 100 47.65 -53.73 -10.04
CA ARG A 100 47.02 -55.02 -9.68
C ARG A 100 47.21 -55.41 -8.22
N ASP A 101 46.26 -56.00 -7.48
CA ASP A 101 44.82 -56.35 -7.61
C ASP A 101 44.39 -56.82 -6.18
N ASP A 102 43.15 -56.90 -5.63
CA ASP A 102 41.74 -56.50 -5.89
C ASP A 102 40.98 -56.86 -4.54
N ASN A 103 39.70 -56.69 -4.14
CA ASN A 103 38.38 -56.22 -4.65
C ASN A 103 37.44 -55.96 -3.42
N ARG A 104 36.14 -55.63 -3.63
CA ARG A 104 34.94 -55.76 -2.75
C ARG A 104 34.67 -54.75 -1.62
N ASP A 105 33.47 -54.17 -1.47
CA ASP A 105 32.20 -54.29 -2.26
C ASP A 105 31.50 -52.90 -2.30
N THR A 106 31.41 -52.22 -3.45
CA THR A 106 30.31 -52.20 -4.48
C THR A 106 29.12 -51.23 -4.14
N PRO A 107 28.32 -50.74 -5.12
CA PRO A 107 28.78 -49.79 -6.15
C PRO A 107 27.82 -48.60 -6.43
N CYS A 108 28.36 -47.47 -6.94
CA CYS A 108 27.56 -46.43 -7.63
C CYS A 108 28.22 -46.02 -8.96
N ILE A 109 27.42 -45.90 -10.03
CA ILE A 109 27.90 -45.74 -11.41
C ILE A 109 28.03 -44.26 -11.78
N GLY A 110 29.26 -43.76 -11.86
CA GLY A 110 29.56 -42.40 -12.34
C GLY A 110 29.93 -42.36 -13.83
N LEU A 111 28.98 -42.03 -14.71
CA LEU A 111 29.23 -41.83 -16.14
C LEU A 111 30.01 -40.52 -16.39
N ARG A 112 31.33 -40.61 -16.54
CA ARG A 112 32.17 -39.49 -16.98
C ARG A 112 32.01 -39.23 -18.49
N PHE A 113 31.19 -38.23 -18.84
CA PHE A 113 31.33 -37.56 -20.14
C PHE A 113 32.68 -36.84 -20.22
N LYS A 114 33.40 -37.02 -21.33
CA LYS A 114 34.53 -36.14 -21.69
C LYS A 114 33.97 -34.93 -22.44
N PRO A 115 34.27 -33.69 -22.04
CA PRO A 115 34.03 -32.55 -22.92
C PRO A 115 34.97 -32.65 -24.13
N SER A 116 34.42 -32.45 -25.34
CA SER A 116 35.23 -32.16 -26.52
C SER A 116 35.79 -30.74 -26.41
N PRO A 117 37.06 -30.49 -26.76
CA PRO A 117 37.61 -29.14 -26.83
C PRO A 117 37.09 -28.44 -28.08
N THR A 118 35.84 -28.00 -28.04
CA THR A 118 35.27 -27.11 -29.05
C THR A 118 35.81 -25.71 -28.75
N GLU A 119 36.84 -25.26 -29.48
CA GLU A 119 37.30 -23.87 -29.42
C GLU A 119 36.22 -22.96 -30.04
N THR A 120 35.23 -22.59 -29.23
CA THR A 120 34.31 -21.50 -29.55
C THR A 120 35.10 -20.20 -29.61
N LYS A 121 35.48 -19.78 -30.83
CA LYS A 121 35.97 -18.43 -31.08
C LYS A 121 34.93 -17.45 -30.54
N GLN A 122 35.25 -16.84 -29.39
CA GLN A 122 34.36 -15.95 -28.68
C GLN A 122 33.98 -14.79 -29.59
N ALA A 123 32.68 -14.70 -29.94
CA ALA A 123 32.21 -13.71 -30.89
C ALA A 123 32.50 -12.30 -30.35
N TYR A 124 33.09 -11.44 -31.19
CA TYR A 124 33.43 -10.09 -30.78
C TYR A 124 32.15 -9.25 -30.64
N VAL A 125 32.01 -8.55 -29.52
CA VAL A 125 30.89 -7.62 -29.23
C VAL A 125 31.38 -6.18 -29.40
N PRO A 126 30.94 -5.46 -30.46
CA PRO A 126 31.38 -4.09 -30.73
C PRO A 126 31.00 -3.05 -29.68
N LEU A 127 29.84 -3.19 -29.03
CA LEU A 127 29.41 -2.25 -27.98
C LEU A 127 30.26 -2.45 -26.72
N ARG A 128 30.96 -1.40 -26.28
CA ARG A 128 31.93 -1.45 -25.17
C ARG A 128 31.54 -0.66 -23.94
N ASN A 129 30.79 0.43 -24.10
CA ASN A 129 30.29 1.23 -22.99
C ASN A 129 28.92 1.82 -23.33
N VAL A 130 28.07 1.94 -22.32
CA VAL A 130 26.82 2.71 -22.37
C VAL A 130 26.89 3.76 -21.25
N SER A 131 26.46 4.99 -21.50
CA SER A 131 26.42 6.03 -20.46
C SER A 131 25.18 6.89 -20.59
N VAL A 132 24.49 7.12 -19.47
CA VAL A 132 23.25 7.90 -19.40
C VAL A 132 23.49 9.13 -18.53
N GLU A 133 23.22 10.30 -19.07
CA GLU A 133 23.19 11.58 -18.34
C GLU A 133 21.79 12.18 -18.44
N ALA A 134 21.16 12.46 -17.31
CA ALA A 134 19.79 12.99 -17.24
C ALA A 134 19.73 14.34 -16.51
N TRP A 135 18.82 15.21 -16.93
CA TRP A 135 18.44 16.44 -16.23
C TRP A 135 16.95 16.39 -15.94
N ILE A 136 16.60 16.37 -14.65
CA ILE A 136 15.25 16.15 -14.16
C ILE A 136 14.69 17.47 -13.61
N ASP A 137 13.55 17.92 -14.14
CA ASP A 137 12.82 19.09 -13.66
C ASP A 137 11.34 18.75 -13.49
N SER A 138 10.89 18.71 -12.23
CA SER A 138 9.55 18.29 -11.84
C SER A 138 9.14 16.95 -12.49
N PHE A 139 8.17 16.96 -13.41
CA PHE A 139 7.56 15.77 -14.02
C PHE A 139 8.17 15.39 -15.39
N ALA A 140 9.29 16.02 -15.76
CA ALA A 140 9.99 15.74 -17.01
C ALA A 140 11.48 15.48 -16.77
N ALA A 141 12.06 14.61 -17.60
CA ALA A 141 13.50 14.43 -17.70
C ALA A 141 13.96 14.60 -19.15
N ASP A 142 15.04 15.35 -19.35
CA ASP A 142 15.83 15.36 -20.58
C ASP A 142 17.04 14.44 -20.42
N VAL A 143 17.24 13.49 -21.32
CA VAL A 143 18.18 12.37 -21.15
C VAL A 143 19.05 12.19 -22.39
N THR A 144 20.36 12.20 -22.18
CA THR A 144 21.36 11.87 -23.19
C THR A 144 21.92 10.46 -22.94
N LEU A 145 21.58 9.52 -23.82
CA LEU A 145 22.06 8.14 -23.86
C LEU A 145 23.20 8.05 -24.87
N THR A 146 24.39 7.71 -24.40
CA THR A 146 25.59 7.53 -25.23
C THR A 146 25.99 6.06 -25.30
N GLN A 147 26.39 5.59 -26.48
CA GLN A 147 26.73 4.21 -26.78
C GLN A 147 28.06 4.17 -27.56
N VAL A 148 29.07 3.48 -27.04
CA VAL A 148 30.43 3.46 -27.62
C VAL A 148 30.70 2.13 -28.30
N PHE A 149 30.82 2.15 -29.62
CA PHE A 149 31.10 1.01 -30.48
C PHE A 149 32.57 1.04 -30.92
N ILE A 150 33.29 -0.07 -30.77
CA ILE A 150 34.68 -0.20 -31.25
C ILE A 150 34.78 -1.46 -32.10
N ASN A 151 35.25 -1.36 -33.35
CA ASN A 151 35.54 -2.54 -34.18
C ASN A 151 36.95 -3.07 -33.87
N GLN A 152 37.06 -4.32 -33.41
CA GLN A 152 38.34 -5.02 -33.17
C GLN A 152 38.59 -6.18 -34.14
N GLU A 153 37.79 -6.30 -35.21
CA GLU A 153 38.04 -7.23 -36.32
C GLU A 153 38.86 -6.58 -37.44
N GLU A 154 39.54 -7.42 -38.23
CA GLU A 154 40.37 -7.03 -39.38
C GLU A 154 39.56 -6.52 -40.60
N ASN A 155 38.23 -6.59 -40.53
CA ASN A 155 37.30 -6.21 -41.62
C ASN A 155 36.30 -5.17 -41.11
N PRO A 156 35.73 -4.32 -42.00
CA PRO A 156 34.59 -3.48 -41.63
C PRO A 156 33.42 -4.30 -41.07
N ILE A 157 32.60 -3.69 -40.22
CA ILE A 157 31.39 -4.31 -39.68
C ILE A 157 30.18 -3.38 -39.78
N GLU A 158 28.99 -3.98 -39.80
CA GLU A 158 27.75 -3.29 -39.44
C GLU A 158 27.35 -3.75 -38.04
N ALA A 159 27.35 -2.86 -37.05
CA ALA A 159 26.87 -3.18 -35.71
C ALA A 159 25.38 -2.80 -35.57
N ILE A 160 24.54 -3.75 -35.17
CA ILE A 160 23.09 -3.55 -34.99
C ILE A 160 22.76 -3.76 -33.52
N TYR A 161 22.32 -2.72 -32.84
CA TYR A 161 21.94 -2.75 -31.43
C TYR A 161 20.45 -2.44 -31.26
N VAL A 162 19.78 -3.24 -30.43
CA VAL A 162 18.37 -3.06 -30.07
C VAL A 162 18.30 -2.83 -28.57
N PHE A 163 17.66 -1.74 -28.15
CA PHE A 163 17.60 -1.30 -26.76
C PHE A 163 16.23 -0.64 -26.45
N PRO A 164 15.80 -0.64 -25.18
CA PRO A 164 14.53 -0.06 -24.80
C PRO A 164 14.65 1.45 -24.53
N ILE A 165 13.57 2.18 -24.76
CA ILE A 165 13.31 3.52 -24.20
C ILE A 165 11.83 3.54 -23.81
N GLU A 166 11.46 4.33 -22.80
CA GLU A 166 10.06 4.39 -22.35
C GLU A 166 9.09 4.84 -23.44
N GLU A 167 7.88 4.26 -23.46
CA GLU A 167 6.94 4.46 -24.58
C GLU A 167 6.48 5.92 -24.72
N ASN A 168 6.42 6.68 -23.63
CA ASN A 168 6.08 8.10 -23.58
C ASN A 168 7.29 9.01 -23.86
N ALA A 169 8.47 8.45 -24.13
CA ALA A 169 9.64 9.24 -24.46
C ALA A 169 9.60 9.79 -25.90
N ALA A 170 10.14 10.99 -26.08
CA ALA A 170 10.30 11.66 -27.37
C ALA A 170 11.80 11.77 -27.71
N VAL A 171 12.31 10.80 -28.48
CA VAL A 171 13.68 10.84 -29.02
C VAL A 171 13.76 11.96 -30.05
N TYR A 172 14.66 12.91 -29.87
CA TYR A 172 14.70 14.14 -30.67
C TYR A 172 16.06 14.46 -31.31
N SER A 173 17.11 13.73 -30.94
CA SER A 173 18.47 13.93 -31.46
C SER A 173 19.17 12.58 -31.58
N PHE A 174 19.87 12.40 -32.70
CA PHE A 174 20.74 11.27 -32.97
C PHE A 174 22.00 11.82 -33.65
N THR A 175 23.15 11.66 -33.01
CA THR A 175 24.44 12.10 -33.55
C THR A 175 25.49 11.00 -33.41
N ALA A 176 26.44 10.98 -34.33
CA ALA A 176 27.56 10.06 -34.30
C ALA A 176 28.88 10.85 -34.26
N GLU A 177 29.67 10.67 -33.21
CA GLU A 177 31.06 11.08 -33.19
C GLU A 177 31.92 9.95 -33.80
N PHE A 178 32.65 10.28 -34.86
CA PHE A 178 33.51 9.36 -35.61
C PHE A 178 34.72 10.12 -36.18
N ASP A 179 35.92 9.58 -36.01
CA ASP A 179 37.19 10.22 -36.42
C ASP A 179 37.32 11.70 -35.99
N ASN A 180 36.92 11.99 -34.74
CA ASN A 180 36.88 13.33 -34.11
C ASN A 180 35.96 14.34 -34.84
N ARG A 181 34.96 13.87 -35.58
CA ARG A 181 33.91 14.68 -36.22
C ARG A 181 32.55 14.32 -35.63
N THR A 182 31.73 15.32 -35.35
CA THR A 182 30.32 15.12 -34.98
C THR A 182 29.45 15.14 -36.24
N ILE A 183 28.76 14.05 -36.50
CA ILE A 183 27.85 13.87 -37.64
C ILE A 183 26.42 13.87 -37.09
N THR A 184 25.68 14.96 -37.29
CA THR A 184 24.28 15.07 -36.89
C THR A 184 23.38 14.36 -37.91
N ALA A 185 22.52 13.46 -37.46
CA ALA A 185 21.55 12.80 -38.32
C ALA A 185 20.33 13.67 -38.59
N VAL A 186 19.75 13.50 -39.77
CA VAL A 186 18.54 14.20 -40.20
C VAL A 186 17.35 13.27 -40.02
N LEU A 187 16.29 13.75 -39.37
CA LEU A 187 15.01 13.04 -39.29
C LEU A 187 14.31 13.11 -40.66
N LYS A 188 14.02 11.95 -41.25
CA LYS A 188 13.31 11.82 -42.54
C LYS A 188 12.18 10.80 -42.40
N GLU A 189 11.32 10.73 -43.42
CA GLU A 189 10.40 9.61 -43.60
C GLU A 189 11.18 8.27 -43.56
N LYS A 190 10.67 7.28 -42.82
CA LYS A 190 11.42 6.06 -42.46
C LYS A 190 11.95 5.32 -43.68
N LYS A 191 11.16 5.19 -44.75
CA LYS A 191 11.56 4.52 -45.99
C LYS A 191 12.74 5.24 -46.65
N THR A 192 12.63 6.56 -46.82
CA THR A 192 13.68 7.40 -47.41
C THR A 192 14.99 7.31 -46.61
N ALA A 193 14.91 7.32 -45.27
CA ALA A 193 16.06 7.12 -44.39
C ALA A 193 16.71 5.72 -44.51
N GLU A 194 15.89 4.66 -44.60
CA GLU A 194 16.37 3.28 -44.75
C GLU A 194 17.02 3.05 -46.13
N GLU A 195 16.49 3.64 -47.21
CA GLU A 195 17.08 3.60 -48.56
C GLU A 195 18.41 4.38 -48.65
N GLU A 196 18.49 5.55 -48.02
CA GLU A 196 19.70 6.38 -47.95
C GLU A 196 20.82 5.71 -47.14
N TYR A 197 20.49 5.16 -45.96
CA TYR A 197 21.42 4.38 -45.15
C TYR A 197 21.98 3.19 -45.95
N LYS A 198 21.09 2.40 -46.57
CA LYS A 198 21.48 1.23 -47.36
C LYS A 198 22.41 1.61 -48.51
N SER A 199 22.08 2.65 -49.28
CA SER A 199 22.90 3.14 -50.39
C SER A 199 24.30 3.58 -49.93
N ALA A 200 24.41 4.24 -48.78
CA ALA A 200 25.69 4.64 -48.21
C ALA A 200 26.56 3.43 -47.80
N VAL A 201 25.96 2.43 -47.14
CA VAL A 201 26.66 1.20 -46.74
C VAL A 201 27.07 0.37 -47.95
N GLU A 202 26.22 0.22 -48.97
CA GLU A 202 26.56 -0.46 -50.23
C GLU A 202 27.72 0.25 -50.96
N GLN A 203 27.84 1.56 -50.82
CA GLN A 203 28.96 2.37 -51.33
C GLN A 203 30.21 2.39 -50.42
N GLY A 204 30.22 1.66 -49.31
CA GLY A 204 31.36 1.60 -48.38
C GLY A 204 31.60 2.87 -47.56
N GLN A 205 30.58 3.74 -47.46
CA GLN A 205 30.59 4.90 -46.57
C GLN A 205 30.11 4.50 -45.18
N THR A 206 30.72 5.08 -44.15
CA THR A 206 30.25 4.93 -42.77
C THR A 206 28.93 5.68 -42.64
N ALA A 207 27.90 4.99 -42.15
CA ALA A 207 26.53 5.51 -42.07
C ALA A 207 25.86 5.06 -40.78
N PHE A 208 24.85 5.80 -40.34
CA PHE A 208 24.16 5.58 -39.08
C PHE A 208 22.66 5.74 -39.30
N LEU A 209 21.88 4.82 -38.72
CA LEU A 209 20.42 4.82 -38.78
C LEU A 209 19.87 4.57 -37.38
N MET A 210 18.89 5.36 -36.95
CA MET A 210 18.08 5.08 -35.76
C MET A 210 16.59 5.07 -36.13
N ARG A 211 15.91 4.01 -35.71
CA ARG A 211 14.47 3.81 -35.96
C ARG A 211 13.75 3.27 -34.72
N GLN A 212 12.48 3.65 -34.58
CA GLN A 212 11.54 2.98 -33.67
C GLN A 212 10.94 1.75 -34.38
N SER A 213 10.68 0.69 -33.61
CA SER A 213 9.93 -0.48 -34.08
C SER A 213 8.45 -0.12 -34.34
N ARG A 214 7.85 -0.70 -35.38
CA ARG A 214 6.39 -0.63 -35.64
C ARG A 214 5.60 -1.70 -34.90
N GLU A 215 6.27 -2.79 -34.52
CA GLU A 215 5.65 -3.93 -33.82
C GLU A 215 5.57 -3.69 -32.29
N THR A 216 6.40 -2.78 -31.76
CA THR A 216 6.71 -2.67 -30.33
C THR A 216 7.18 -1.25 -29.96
N LEU A 217 6.32 -0.38 -29.40
CA LEU A 217 6.63 1.05 -29.24
C LEU A 217 7.77 1.39 -28.26
N ASP A 218 8.06 0.48 -27.32
CA ASP A 218 9.11 0.55 -26.29
C ASP A 218 10.54 0.27 -26.82
N THR A 219 10.68 -0.08 -28.10
CA THR A 219 11.89 -0.71 -28.66
C THR A 219 12.48 0.10 -29.81
N PHE A 220 13.79 0.37 -29.71
CA PHE A 220 14.55 1.18 -30.66
C PHE A 220 15.75 0.42 -31.20
N THR A 221 16.04 0.60 -32.49
CA THR A 221 17.15 -0.05 -33.20
C THR A 221 18.10 1.01 -33.74
N VAL A 222 19.41 0.82 -33.51
CA VAL A 222 20.51 1.60 -34.08
C VAL A 222 21.40 0.69 -34.92
N ASN A 223 21.65 1.10 -36.17
CA ASN A 223 22.64 0.47 -37.05
C ASN A 223 23.84 1.43 -37.22
N VAL A 224 25.04 0.90 -36.99
CA VAL A 224 26.33 1.56 -37.24
C VAL A 224 27.00 0.84 -38.41
N GLY A 225 26.80 1.36 -39.61
CA GLY A 225 27.20 0.73 -40.88
C GLY A 225 28.64 1.03 -41.29
N ALA A 226 29.32 0.00 -41.80
CA ALA A 226 30.69 0.08 -42.33
C ALA A 226 31.72 0.72 -41.36
N LEU A 227 31.65 0.37 -40.07
CA LEU A 227 32.61 0.80 -39.05
C LEU A 227 33.99 0.16 -39.33
N PRO A 228 35.05 0.93 -39.64
CA PRO A 228 36.32 0.35 -40.11
C PRO A 228 37.13 -0.36 -39.00
N PRO A 229 38.06 -1.26 -39.35
CA PRO A 229 38.95 -1.94 -38.41
C PRO A 229 39.67 -0.97 -37.45
N GLY A 230 39.64 -1.28 -36.16
CA GLY A 230 40.33 -0.51 -35.11
C GLY A 230 39.71 0.85 -34.77
N LYS A 231 38.57 1.23 -35.37
CA LYS A 231 37.91 2.52 -35.11
C LYS A 231 36.91 2.45 -33.96
N GLU A 232 36.79 3.56 -33.23
CA GLU A 232 35.69 3.87 -32.31
C GLU A 232 34.64 4.74 -33.04
N CYS A 233 33.37 4.52 -32.70
CA CYS A 233 32.29 5.46 -32.94
C CYS A 233 31.47 5.61 -31.66
N ARG A 234 31.17 6.86 -31.27
CA ARG A 234 30.31 7.20 -30.15
C ARG A 234 28.99 7.71 -30.69
N ILE A 235 27.95 6.92 -30.51
CA ILE A 235 26.57 7.31 -30.79
C ILE A 235 26.02 8.07 -29.58
N MET A 236 25.40 9.22 -29.82
CA MET A 236 24.64 9.98 -28.81
C MET A 236 23.19 10.10 -29.26
N ILE A 237 22.28 9.71 -28.37
CA ILE A 237 20.84 9.74 -28.53
C ILE A 237 20.31 10.67 -27.45
N GLN A 238 19.45 11.62 -27.78
CA GLN A 238 18.81 12.47 -26.78
C GLN A 238 17.29 12.34 -26.87
N TYR A 239 16.66 12.19 -25.72
CA TYR A 239 15.22 12.02 -25.59
C TYR A 239 14.70 12.71 -24.33
N VAL A 240 13.46 13.19 -24.39
CA VAL A 240 12.75 13.66 -23.20
C VAL A 240 11.68 12.65 -22.79
N THR A 241 11.39 12.54 -21.49
CA THR A 241 10.38 11.61 -20.95
C THR A 241 9.58 12.21 -19.81
N GLU A 242 8.32 11.81 -19.72
CA GLU A 242 7.42 12.04 -18.59
C GLU A 242 7.80 11.17 -17.38
N LEU A 243 7.48 11.62 -16.16
CA LEU A 243 7.82 10.98 -14.88
C LEU A 243 6.58 10.78 -13.99
N ASP A 244 6.38 9.55 -13.51
CA ASP A 244 5.24 9.16 -12.67
C ASP A 244 5.26 9.84 -11.28
N LEU A 245 4.09 10.18 -10.74
CA LEU A 245 3.92 10.49 -9.32
C LEU A 245 3.45 9.25 -8.55
N ILE A 246 4.29 8.76 -7.64
CA ILE A 246 4.03 7.60 -6.79
C ILE A 246 3.40 8.04 -5.48
N ASP A 247 2.21 7.49 -5.19
CA ASP A 247 1.41 7.66 -3.97
C ASP A 247 1.24 9.12 -3.51
N GLY A 248 1.26 10.04 -4.47
CA GLY A 248 1.15 11.49 -4.25
C GLY A 248 2.35 12.14 -3.58
N ASN A 249 3.46 11.42 -3.40
CA ASN A 249 4.56 11.85 -2.52
C ASN A 249 5.96 11.76 -3.15
N ALA A 250 6.22 10.91 -4.15
CA ALA A 250 7.53 10.82 -4.81
C ALA A 250 7.41 10.86 -6.34
N ILE A 251 8.33 11.53 -7.04
CA ILE A 251 8.44 11.43 -8.51
C ILE A 251 9.40 10.29 -8.85
N ARG A 252 9.03 9.42 -9.77
CA ARG A 252 9.85 8.29 -10.21
C ARG A 252 10.40 8.50 -11.62
N PHE A 253 11.73 8.46 -11.73
CA PHE A 253 12.45 8.36 -12.99
C PHE A 253 12.91 6.92 -13.23
N VAL A 254 12.71 6.44 -14.47
CA VAL A 254 13.08 5.09 -14.91
C VAL A 254 13.97 5.17 -16.14
N VAL A 255 15.08 4.43 -16.12
CA VAL A 255 15.85 4.09 -17.32
C VAL A 255 15.68 2.59 -17.56
N PRO A 256 14.92 2.15 -18.58
CA PRO A 256 14.80 0.74 -18.90
C PRO A 256 16.14 0.23 -19.44
N THR A 257 16.53 -0.97 -19.05
CA THR A 257 17.83 -1.57 -19.45
C THR A 257 17.68 -2.96 -20.06
N THR A 258 16.53 -3.60 -19.87
CA THR A 258 16.25 -4.97 -20.30
C THR A 258 15.15 -5.01 -21.35
N ILE A 259 15.27 -5.90 -22.33
CA ILE A 259 14.14 -6.26 -23.21
C ILE A 259 13.77 -7.71 -22.92
N ALA A 260 12.51 -7.95 -22.54
CA ALA A 260 12.00 -9.30 -22.39
C ALA A 260 11.89 -10.01 -23.77
N PRO A 261 12.28 -11.28 -23.89
CA PRO A 261 12.03 -12.06 -25.09
C PRO A 261 10.54 -12.08 -25.45
N ARG A 262 10.23 -11.90 -26.74
CA ARG A 262 8.86 -11.87 -27.24
C ARG A 262 8.54 -13.18 -27.93
N TYR A 263 7.49 -13.85 -27.47
CA TYR A 263 6.98 -15.06 -28.11
C TYR A 263 6.24 -14.70 -29.40
N ASN A 264 6.47 -15.45 -30.48
CA ASN A 264 5.73 -15.31 -31.73
C ASN A 264 5.02 -16.64 -32.07
N PRO A 265 3.71 -16.76 -31.79
CA PRO A 265 2.93 -17.97 -32.08
C PRO A 265 3.06 -18.48 -33.52
N SER A 266 3.15 -17.57 -34.50
CA SER A 266 3.26 -17.91 -35.93
C SER A 266 4.56 -18.64 -36.31
N PHE A 267 5.57 -18.64 -35.42
CA PHE A 267 6.84 -19.33 -35.63
C PHE A 267 7.20 -20.29 -34.48
N GLY A 268 6.37 -20.41 -33.44
CA GLY A 268 6.57 -21.30 -32.29
C GLY A 268 7.89 -21.07 -31.54
N ARG A 269 8.41 -19.84 -31.54
CA ARG A 269 9.72 -19.48 -30.97
C ARG A 269 9.71 -18.06 -30.42
N LEU A 270 10.59 -17.81 -29.46
CA LEU A 270 11.01 -16.46 -29.09
C LEU A 270 11.72 -15.80 -30.28
N GLN A 271 11.33 -14.57 -30.63
CA GLN A 271 12.04 -13.74 -31.59
C GLN A 271 12.72 -12.57 -30.89
N SER A 272 13.92 -12.22 -31.38
CA SER A 272 14.56 -10.95 -31.09
C SER A 272 13.72 -9.79 -31.65
N PRO A 273 13.72 -8.61 -31.02
CA PRO A 273 12.83 -7.51 -31.40
C PRO A 273 13.25 -6.92 -32.76
N ASP A 274 12.31 -6.27 -33.44
CA ASP A 274 12.51 -5.68 -34.77
C ASP A 274 13.05 -6.71 -35.80
N ARG A 275 12.74 -8.00 -35.54
CA ARG A 275 13.16 -9.20 -36.30
C ARG A 275 14.66 -9.33 -36.56
N THR A 276 15.48 -8.73 -35.69
CA THR A 276 16.95 -8.86 -35.72
C THR A 276 17.41 -10.28 -35.39
N ALA A 277 18.66 -10.65 -35.72
CA ALA A 277 19.27 -11.91 -35.28
C ALA A 277 20.15 -11.70 -34.02
N ALA A 278 19.64 -10.92 -33.06
CA ALA A 278 20.32 -10.65 -31.79
C ALA A 278 20.07 -11.77 -30.77
N GLU A 279 21.13 -12.34 -30.21
CA GLU A 279 21.03 -13.33 -29.14
C GLU A 279 20.70 -12.67 -27.81
N TYR A 280 19.83 -13.29 -27.00
CA TYR A 280 19.53 -12.86 -25.64
C TYR A 280 20.54 -13.44 -24.66
N VAL A 281 21.06 -12.62 -23.73
CA VAL A 281 22.10 -13.02 -22.76
C VAL A 281 21.79 -12.62 -21.32
N GLN A 282 22.33 -13.40 -20.38
CA GLN A 282 22.23 -13.16 -18.94
C GLN A 282 23.23 -12.11 -18.42
N ASN A 283 24.35 -11.90 -19.11
CA ASN A 283 25.35 -10.90 -18.74
C ASN A 283 26.02 -10.35 -20.02
N THR A 284 25.89 -9.06 -20.27
CA THR A 284 26.63 -8.34 -21.32
C THR A 284 28.10 -8.17 -20.95
N SER A 285 28.98 -8.10 -21.97
CA SER A 285 30.42 -7.80 -21.80
C SER A 285 30.72 -6.31 -21.58
N TYR A 286 29.70 -5.52 -21.26
CA TYR A 286 29.73 -4.07 -21.07
C TYR A 286 28.75 -3.68 -19.96
N SER A 287 29.05 -2.56 -19.30
CA SER A 287 28.26 -1.95 -18.21
C SER A 287 27.68 -0.60 -18.63
N MET A 288 26.80 -0.04 -17.80
CA MET A 288 26.29 1.32 -17.93
C MET A 288 26.92 2.26 -16.89
N TRP A 289 27.35 3.46 -17.30
CA TRP A 289 27.57 4.60 -16.41
C TRP A 289 26.28 5.42 -16.30
N PHE A 290 25.97 5.95 -15.12
CA PHE A 290 24.75 6.71 -14.88
C PHE A 290 25.04 8.00 -14.12
N GLN A 291 24.45 9.10 -14.57
CA GLN A 291 24.42 10.38 -13.89
C GLN A 291 23.05 11.05 -14.07
N ALA A 292 22.51 11.66 -13.02
CA ALA A 292 21.28 12.43 -13.07
C ALA A 292 21.39 13.72 -12.23
N HIS A 293 20.98 14.83 -12.81
CA HIS A 293 20.96 16.16 -12.22
C HIS A 293 19.52 16.58 -11.95
N ILE A 294 19.09 16.50 -10.70
CA ILE A 294 17.72 16.85 -10.29
C ILE A 294 17.70 18.33 -9.89
N LEU A 295 16.93 19.14 -10.59
CA LEU A 295 16.80 20.56 -10.29
C LEU A 295 15.98 20.81 -9.01
N ARG A 296 16.51 21.67 -8.15
CA ARG A 296 15.91 22.07 -6.88
C ARG A 296 15.21 23.42 -7.08
N GLY A 297 13.96 23.37 -7.54
CA GLY A 297 13.14 24.57 -7.74
C GLY A 297 12.97 25.41 -6.47
N GLU A 298 12.77 26.71 -6.64
CA GLU A 298 12.66 27.64 -5.51
C GLU A 298 11.37 27.46 -4.69
N GLU A 299 10.32 26.89 -5.32
CA GLU A 299 9.00 26.68 -4.71
C GLU A 299 9.01 25.70 -3.53
N TYR A 300 9.83 24.64 -3.59
CA TYR A 300 9.85 23.61 -2.55
C TYR A 300 11.16 22.81 -2.53
N LYS A 301 11.52 22.30 -1.34
CA LYS A 301 12.72 21.48 -1.14
C LYS A 301 12.38 20.00 -1.24
N ILE A 302 13.02 19.29 -2.18
CA ILE A 302 13.06 17.82 -2.22
C ILE A 302 13.49 17.30 -0.84
N LYS A 303 12.74 16.33 -0.29
CA LYS A 303 13.01 15.70 1.02
C LYS A 303 14.25 14.80 0.95
N GLN A 304 14.25 13.89 -0.02
CA GLN A 304 15.22 12.81 -0.18
C GLN A 304 15.23 12.36 -1.65
N VAL A 305 16.30 11.68 -2.06
CA VAL A 305 16.38 10.96 -3.34
C VAL A 305 16.88 9.56 -3.03
N ALA A 306 16.20 8.53 -3.55
CA ALA A 306 16.50 7.13 -3.32
C ALA A 306 16.57 6.36 -4.65
N ASN A 307 17.64 5.60 -4.88
CA ASN A 307 17.66 4.63 -5.98
C ASN A 307 17.20 3.27 -5.43
N LEU A 308 16.12 2.73 -5.98
CA LEU A 308 15.50 1.49 -5.52
C LEU A 308 16.06 0.23 -6.20
N SER A 309 16.98 0.40 -7.15
CA SER A 309 17.46 -0.65 -8.05
C SER A 309 18.96 -0.97 -7.92
N HIS A 310 19.77 0.06 -7.68
CA HIS A 310 21.23 0.03 -7.78
C HIS A 310 21.89 0.96 -6.75
N PRO A 311 23.12 0.64 -6.28
CA PRO A 311 23.90 1.56 -5.48
C PRO A 311 24.31 2.80 -6.30
N VAL A 312 24.06 3.97 -5.73
CA VAL A 312 24.42 5.29 -6.29
C VAL A 312 25.10 6.14 -5.23
N ASN A 313 25.96 7.06 -5.66
CA ASN A 313 26.38 8.19 -4.86
C ASN A 313 25.38 9.33 -5.05
N VAL A 314 25.01 10.03 -3.97
CA VAL A 314 24.16 11.22 -4.02
C VAL A 314 24.93 12.39 -3.42
N SER A 315 24.95 13.51 -4.13
CA SER A 315 25.62 14.75 -3.73
C SER A 315 24.73 15.96 -4.02
N ILE A 316 24.92 17.06 -3.30
CA ILE A 316 24.10 18.28 -3.47
C ILE A 316 25.02 19.41 -3.94
N SER A 317 24.76 19.95 -5.13
CA SER A 317 25.60 20.96 -5.79
C SER A 317 24.77 22.23 -6.04
N GLY A 318 24.68 23.07 -5.00
CA GLY A 318 23.89 24.30 -5.06
C GLY A 318 22.40 24.06 -5.35
N GLN A 319 21.98 24.34 -6.59
CA GLN A 319 20.61 24.16 -7.08
C GLN A 319 20.34 22.77 -7.70
N SER A 320 21.30 21.85 -7.76
CA SER A 320 21.04 20.45 -8.14
C SER A 320 21.23 19.46 -6.98
N ILE A 321 20.55 18.31 -7.09
CA ILE A 321 20.97 17.06 -6.45
C ILE A 321 21.54 16.18 -7.57
N ASP A 322 22.82 15.84 -7.47
CA ASP A 322 23.53 15.05 -8.46
C ASP A 322 23.66 13.61 -7.96
N VAL A 323 23.12 12.67 -8.73
CA VAL A 323 23.13 11.22 -8.47
C VAL A 323 24.02 10.55 -9.49
N SER A 324 24.94 9.67 -9.08
CA SER A 324 25.84 8.99 -10.01
C SER A 324 26.19 7.55 -9.63
N SER A 325 26.47 6.72 -10.64
CA SER A 325 27.05 5.38 -10.45
C SER A 325 27.96 5.01 -11.61
N MET A 326 29.14 4.45 -11.30
CA MET A 326 30.22 4.29 -12.29
C MET A 326 30.12 3.01 -13.14
N ALA A 327 29.44 1.97 -12.64
CA ALA A 327 29.28 0.69 -13.32
C ALA A 327 28.01 -0.03 -12.84
N ILE A 328 26.93 0.14 -13.59
CA ILE A 328 25.65 -0.56 -13.43
C ILE A 328 25.61 -1.75 -14.39
N ALA A 329 25.15 -2.90 -13.89
CA ALA A 329 24.78 -4.04 -14.72
C ALA A 329 23.39 -3.79 -15.31
N LEU A 330 23.18 -4.11 -16.59
CA LEU A 330 21.89 -3.92 -17.25
C LEU A 330 20.87 -5.02 -16.85
N ASP A 331 21.03 -5.68 -15.70
CA ASP A 331 20.23 -6.86 -15.30
C ASP A 331 18.84 -6.49 -14.73
N ARG A 332 18.56 -5.19 -14.55
CA ARG A 332 17.25 -4.61 -14.18
C ARG A 332 17.21 -3.12 -14.55
N ASP A 333 16.00 -2.58 -14.69
CA ASP A 333 15.78 -1.15 -14.97
C ASP A 333 16.33 -0.27 -13.83
N ILE A 334 16.88 0.91 -14.15
CA ILE A 334 17.32 1.88 -13.12
C ILE A 334 16.09 2.66 -12.65
N ILE A 335 15.84 2.66 -11.34
CA ILE A 335 14.69 3.33 -10.71
C ILE A 335 15.20 4.35 -9.69
N LEU A 336 14.80 5.61 -9.84
CA LEU A 336 15.17 6.74 -9.00
C LEU A 336 13.92 7.47 -8.51
N ASP A 337 13.67 7.41 -7.21
CA ASP A 337 12.55 8.08 -6.54
C ASP A 337 13.01 9.38 -5.89
N ILE A 338 12.22 10.44 -6.07
CA ILE A 338 12.53 11.82 -5.66
C ILE A 338 11.40 12.28 -4.74
N ASP A 339 11.64 12.24 -3.43
CA ASP A 339 10.62 12.50 -2.42
C ASP A 339 10.28 13.99 -2.36
N LEU A 340 9.00 14.29 -2.63
CA LEU A 340 8.46 15.63 -2.61
C LEU A 340 7.92 15.99 -1.20
N PRO A 341 7.96 17.28 -0.81
CA PRO A 341 7.35 17.70 0.44
C PRO A 341 5.82 17.75 0.36
N ASP A 342 5.19 17.67 1.53
CA ASP A 342 3.73 17.50 1.68
C ASP A 342 2.98 18.83 1.49
N ASN A 343 3.65 19.95 1.75
CA ASN A 343 3.11 21.31 1.69
C ASN A 343 3.28 21.99 0.31
N ARG A 344 3.63 21.24 -0.73
CA ARG A 344 3.81 21.76 -2.09
C ARG A 344 2.48 22.07 -2.79
N PRO A 345 2.46 22.93 -3.83
CA PRO A 345 1.27 23.09 -4.67
C PRO A 345 0.87 21.76 -5.34
N LEU A 346 -0.38 21.36 -5.14
CA LEU A 346 -1.00 20.13 -5.68
C LEU A 346 -1.43 20.27 -7.15
N THR A 347 -1.41 21.49 -7.66
CA THR A 347 -1.72 21.84 -9.04
C THR A 347 -0.66 22.82 -9.51
N ARG A 348 0.01 22.49 -10.60
CA ARG A 348 1.19 23.21 -11.11
C ARG A 348 1.14 23.32 -12.62
N PHE A 349 1.91 24.27 -13.15
CA PHE A 349 2.07 24.43 -14.59
C PHE A 349 3.52 24.83 -14.91
N ALA A 350 3.93 24.60 -16.15
CA ALA A 350 5.17 25.11 -16.72
C ALA A 350 4.91 25.60 -18.15
N ILE A 351 5.54 26.71 -18.54
CA ILE A 351 5.39 27.32 -19.87
C ILE A 351 6.78 27.37 -20.52
N GLU A 352 6.91 26.76 -21.67
CA GLU A 352 8.12 26.77 -22.49
C GLU A 352 7.85 27.52 -23.80
N GLN A 353 8.74 28.43 -24.18
CA GLN A 353 8.75 28.94 -25.56
C GLN A 353 9.68 28.06 -26.41
N TYR A 354 9.22 27.75 -27.62
CA TYR A 354 10.00 27.01 -28.61
C TYR A 354 11.32 27.75 -28.90
N SER A 355 12.42 27.02 -29.10
CA SER A 355 13.74 27.63 -29.36
C SER A 355 13.86 28.31 -30.73
N ASP A 356 12.97 27.95 -31.68
CA ASP A 356 13.03 28.30 -33.10
C ASP A 356 11.96 29.31 -33.56
N THR A 357 10.95 29.56 -32.73
CA THR A 357 9.72 30.27 -33.13
C THR A 357 9.11 31.05 -31.97
N SER A 358 8.02 31.77 -32.23
CA SER A 358 7.24 32.47 -31.21
C SER A 358 6.27 31.57 -30.43
N LYS A 359 6.12 30.29 -30.82
CA LYS A 359 5.13 29.36 -30.24
C LYS A 359 5.50 28.90 -28.83
N TYR A 360 4.51 28.38 -28.11
CA TYR A 360 4.67 27.91 -26.75
C TYR A 360 4.08 26.52 -26.54
N ALA A 361 4.62 25.79 -25.56
CA ALA A 361 4.01 24.60 -25.00
C ALA A 361 3.75 24.82 -23.50
N VAL A 362 2.60 24.37 -23.03
CA VAL A 362 2.24 24.37 -21.60
C VAL A 362 2.14 22.93 -21.12
N LEU A 363 2.72 22.64 -19.97
CA LEU A 363 2.43 21.46 -19.16
C LEU A 363 1.57 21.89 -17.97
N LEU A 364 0.48 21.19 -17.73
CA LEU A 364 -0.34 21.25 -16.53
C LEU A 364 -0.19 19.95 -15.76
N ALA A 365 -0.13 20.01 -14.42
CA ALA A 365 -0.09 18.86 -13.54
C ALA A 365 -1.12 19.02 -12.43
N PHE A 366 -2.02 18.05 -12.28
CA PHE A 366 -3.07 18.04 -11.27
C PHE A 366 -2.97 16.79 -10.38
N THR A 367 -2.82 16.97 -9.07
CA THR A 367 -2.79 15.89 -8.06
C THR A 367 -3.96 16.05 -7.08
N PRO A 368 -5.10 15.36 -7.28
CA PRO A 368 -6.23 15.43 -6.35
C PRO A 368 -5.87 14.86 -4.96
N ARG A 369 -6.45 15.43 -3.89
CA ARG A 369 -6.39 14.83 -2.55
C ARG A 369 -7.80 14.48 -2.07
N LEU A 370 -7.89 13.68 -1.01
CA LEU A 370 -9.14 13.28 -0.35
C LEU A 370 -10.06 14.47 -0.01
N SER A 371 -9.49 15.64 0.28
CA SER A 371 -10.24 16.90 0.50
C SER A 371 -11.08 17.32 -0.70
N ASP A 372 -10.66 17.00 -1.92
CA ASP A 372 -11.31 17.48 -3.14
C ASP A 372 -12.42 16.53 -3.57
N PHE A 373 -12.20 15.23 -3.37
CA PHE A 373 -13.24 14.22 -3.36
C PHE A 373 -14.38 14.57 -2.40
N ILE A 374 -14.08 14.81 -1.11
CA ILE A 374 -15.10 15.12 -0.10
C ILE A 374 -15.95 16.36 -0.48
N LYS A 375 -15.34 17.38 -1.11
CA LYS A 375 -16.08 18.55 -1.64
C LYS A 375 -17.01 18.15 -2.79
N ILE A 376 -16.48 17.47 -3.81
CA ILE A 376 -17.22 17.12 -5.04
C ILE A 376 -18.36 16.14 -4.75
N THR A 377 -18.10 15.11 -3.94
CA THR A 377 -19.09 14.09 -3.58
C THR A 377 -20.07 14.56 -2.49
N ASN A 378 -19.87 15.76 -1.93
CA ASN A 378 -20.59 16.29 -0.77
C ASN A 378 -20.56 15.32 0.43
N GLY A 379 -19.43 14.66 0.65
CA GLY A 379 -19.23 13.69 1.73
C GLY A 379 -20.01 12.38 1.61
N LYS A 380 -20.62 12.09 0.45
CA LYS A 380 -21.18 10.76 0.17
C LYS A 380 -20.04 9.77 -0.12
N ASP A 381 -20.28 8.51 0.21
CA ASP A 381 -19.42 7.40 -0.19
C ASP A 381 -19.59 7.15 -1.70
N THR A 382 -18.48 6.93 -2.41
CA THR A 382 -18.42 6.93 -3.88
C THR A 382 -17.51 5.84 -4.43
N LEU A 383 -17.86 4.58 -4.13
CA LEU A 383 -17.42 3.42 -4.90
C LEU A 383 -18.12 3.40 -6.27
N ASN A 384 -17.84 4.41 -7.09
CA ASN A 384 -18.36 4.59 -8.44
C ASN A 384 -17.58 3.71 -9.43
N THR A 385 -17.57 2.41 -9.13
CA THR A 385 -16.61 1.46 -9.71
C THR A 385 -17.32 0.23 -10.28
N GLU A 386 -16.73 -0.33 -11.32
CA GLU A 386 -17.21 -1.52 -12.04
C GLU A 386 -16.00 -2.46 -12.30
N PHE A 387 -16.10 -3.75 -11.98
CA PHE A 387 -14.97 -4.67 -11.94
C PHE A 387 -15.08 -5.79 -12.99
N ILE A 388 -14.20 -5.81 -13.98
CA ILE A 388 -14.15 -6.87 -14.99
C ILE A 388 -12.90 -7.70 -14.80
N PHE A 389 -13.06 -9.01 -14.65
CA PHE A 389 -11.94 -9.94 -14.56
C PHE A 389 -11.76 -10.66 -15.89
N ILE A 390 -10.66 -10.39 -16.61
CA ILE A 390 -10.29 -11.09 -17.84
C ILE A 390 -9.26 -12.16 -17.48
N VAL A 391 -9.63 -13.43 -17.65
CA VAL A 391 -8.82 -14.59 -17.24
C VAL A 391 -8.42 -15.40 -18.46
N ASP A 392 -7.12 -15.55 -18.65
CA ASP A 392 -6.53 -16.39 -19.68
C ASP A 392 -6.75 -17.87 -19.35
N CYS A 393 -7.37 -18.57 -20.29
CA CYS A 393 -7.63 -20.01 -20.25
C CYS A 393 -7.01 -20.71 -21.48
N SER A 394 -6.07 -20.07 -22.16
CA SER A 394 -5.34 -20.63 -23.31
C SER A 394 -4.40 -21.78 -22.91
N GLY A 395 -3.90 -22.52 -23.89
CA GLY A 395 -3.08 -23.71 -23.66
C GLY A 395 -1.76 -23.46 -22.92
N SER A 396 -1.15 -22.27 -23.07
CA SER A 396 0.09 -21.88 -22.36
C SER A 396 -0.11 -21.87 -20.84
N MET A 397 -1.31 -21.52 -20.38
CA MET A 397 -1.69 -21.48 -18.97
C MET A 397 -1.70 -22.88 -18.29
N THR A 398 -1.50 -23.97 -19.05
CA THR A 398 -1.29 -25.33 -18.52
C THR A 398 0.06 -25.47 -17.79
N GLU A 399 1.10 -24.78 -18.27
CA GLU A 399 2.45 -24.86 -17.73
C GLU A 399 2.58 -24.18 -16.36
N ASP A 400 3.59 -24.55 -15.58
CA ASP A 400 3.98 -23.95 -14.29
C ASP A 400 2.84 -23.72 -13.25
N ASN A 401 1.71 -24.41 -13.40
CA ASN A 401 0.47 -24.14 -12.67
C ASN A 401 -0.05 -22.69 -12.83
N ARG A 402 0.18 -22.04 -13.99
CA ARG A 402 -0.29 -20.67 -14.31
C ARG A 402 -1.81 -20.53 -14.13
N ILE A 403 -2.60 -21.47 -14.65
CA ILE A 403 -4.07 -21.53 -14.42
C ILE A 403 -4.44 -21.81 -12.95
N GLY A 404 -3.54 -22.40 -12.15
CA GLY A 404 -3.71 -22.48 -10.69
C GLY A 404 -3.58 -21.11 -10.03
N LEU A 405 -2.50 -20.38 -10.31
CA LEU A 405 -2.28 -19.02 -9.82
C LEU A 405 -3.42 -18.08 -10.22
N ALA A 406 -3.91 -18.19 -11.46
CA ALA A 406 -5.07 -17.44 -11.94
C ALA A 406 -6.33 -17.72 -11.09
N ARG A 407 -6.64 -18.99 -10.81
CA ARG A 407 -7.78 -19.37 -9.96
C ARG A 407 -7.63 -18.93 -8.51
N GLU A 408 -6.43 -19.03 -7.95
CA GLU A 408 -6.15 -18.55 -6.59
C GLU A 408 -6.37 -17.04 -6.49
N ALA A 409 -5.82 -16.27 -7.43
CA ALA A 409 -6.00 -14.83 -7.47
C ALA A 409 -7.47 -14.44 -7.68
N MET A 410 -8.17 -15.14 -8.58
CA MET A 410 -9.60 -14.92 -8.84
C MET A 410 -10.49 -15.22 -7.62
N LEU A 411 -10.24 -16.29 -6.87
CA LEU A 411 -10.99 -16.60 -5.65
C LEU A 411 -10.78 -15.51 -4.58
N LEU A 412 -9.55 -15.00 -4.43
CA LEU A 412 -9.28 -13.87 -3.54
C LEU A 412 -9.94 -12.57 -4.02
N PHE A 413 -9.93 -12.30 -5.33
CA PHE A 413 -10.60 -11.12 -5.90
C PHE A 413 -12.09 -11.13 -5.64
N ILE A 414 -12.80 -12.19 -6.05
CA ILE A 414 -14.26 -12.33 -5.90
C ILE A 414 -14.64 -12.06 -4.45
N ARG A 415 -14.02 -12.78 -3.50
CA ARG A 415 -14.32 -12.71 -2.07
C ARG A 415 -13.86 -11.43 -1.36
N SER A 416 -13.14 -10.55 -2.05
CA SER A 416 -12.71 -9.24 -1.53
C SER A 416 -13.51 -8.07 -2.12
N LEU A 417 -14.44 -8.32 -3.06
CA LEU A 417 -15.29 -7.29 -3.64
C LEU A 417 -16.26 -6.69 -2.61
N PRO A 418 -16.58 -5.38 -2.70
CA PRO A 418 -17.65 -4.78 -1.91
C PRO A 418 -19.03 -5.33 -2.31
N VAL A 419 -19.85 -5.70 -1.32
CA VAL A 419 -21.28 -6.00 -1.54
C VAL A 419 -21.95 -4.80 -2.21
N GLY A 420 -22.69 -5.04 -3.30
CA GLY A 420 -23.29 -3.98 -4.11
C GLY A 420 -22.38 -3.38 -5.20
N ALA A 421 -21.11 -3.78 -5.30
CA ALA A 421 -20.27 -3.43 -6.45
C ALA A 421 -20.79 -4.11 -7.74
N HIS A 422 -20.52 -3.53 -8.90
CA HIS A 422 -20.82 -4.18 -10.19
C HIS A 422 -19.62 -4.99 -10.67
N PHE A 423 -19.82 -6.22 -11.14
CA PHE A 423 -18.73 -7.06 -11.64
C PHE A 423 -19.12 -8.05 -12.76
N ASN A 424 -18.12 -8.57 -13.47
CA ASN A 424 -18.24 -9.73 -14.35
C ASN A 424 -16.91 -10.48 -14.53
N ILE A 425 -16.96 -11.72 -15.01
CA ILE A 425 -15.80 -12.55 -15.35
C ILE A 425 -15.87 -12.90 -16.84
N ILE A 426 -14.77 -12.67 -17.55
CA ILE A 426 -14.55 -13.03 -18.94
C ILE A 426 -13.39 -14.03 -18.97
N ARG A 427 -13.62 -15.22 -19.52
CA ARG A 427 -12.56 -16.20 -19.85
C ARG A 427 -12.18 -16.03 -21.32
N PHE A 428 -10.91 -16.17 -21.68
CA PHE A 428 -10.51 -16.10 -23.10
C PHE A 428 -9.46 -17.15 -23.48
N GLY A 429 -9.41 -17.40 -24.79
CA GLY A 429 -8.41 -18.17 -25.50
C GLY A 429 -8.65 -18.01 -27.00
N SER A 430 -8.89 -19.08 -27.78
CA SER A 430 -9.32 -18.97 -29.19
C SER A 430 -10.71 -18.35 -29.36
N ASN A 431 -11.51 -18.31 -28.30
CA ASN A 431 -12.78 -17.58 -28.20
C ASN A 431 -12.83 -16.93 -26.81
N PHE A 432 -13.81 -16.08 -26.53
CA PHE A 432 -14.06 -15.59 -25.17
C PHE A 432 -15.47 -15.93 -24.69
N ASP A 433 -15.63 -16.03 -23.37
CA ASP A 433 -16.85 -16.49 -22.73
C ASP A 433 -17.10 -15.63 -21.47
N ILE A 434 -18.26 -15.00 -21.41
CA ILE A 434 -18.64 -14.04 -20.36
C ILE A 434 -19.63 -14.70 -19.39
N LEU A 435 -19.43 -14.54 -18.08
CA LEU A 435 -20.28 -15.13 -17.05
C LEU A 435 -21.70 -14.53 -17.06
N PHE A 436 -21.82 -13.22 -16.82
CA PHE A 436 -23.12 -12.53 -16.85
C PHE A 436 -23.36 -11.92 -18.23
N LYS A 437 -24.44 -12.35 -18.90
CA LYS A 437 -24.83 -11.89 -20.25
C LYS A 437 -26.10 -11.03 -20.17
N ASN A 438 -26.04 -9.98 -19.34
CA ASN A 438 -27.11 -9.05 -19.01
C ASN A 438 -26.87 -7.65 -19.61
N GLU A 439 -27.92 -6.81 -19.67
CA GLU A 439 -27.93 -5.54 -20.42
C GLU A 439 -26.83 -4.53 -20.01
N THR A 440 -26.38 -4.58 -18.76
CA THR A 440 -25.31 -3.73 -18.18
C THR A 440 -23.91 -4.32 -18.29
N LEU A 441 -23.74 -5.46 -19.00
CA LEU A 441 -22.53 -6.30 -19.06
C LEU A 441 -21.94 -6.72 -17.68
N THR A 442 -22.65 -6.45 -16.59
CA THR A 442 -22.20 -6.72 -15.21
C THR A 442 -23.38 -7.01 -14.32
N ALA A 443 -23.18 -7.88 -13.33
CA ALA A 443 -24.13 -8.12 -12.26
C ALA A 443 -23.73 -7.37 -10.98
N VAL A 444 -24.67 -7.17 -10.08
CA VAL A 444 -24.40 -6.67 -8.72
C VAL A 444 -23.79 -7.82 -7.91
N TYR A 445 -22.70 -7.56 -7.19
CA TYR A 445 -22.04 -8.54 -6.32
C TYR A 445 -22.89 -8.84 -5.09
N ASP A 446 -23.47 -10.04 -5.08
CA ASP A 446 -24.41 -10.57 -4.09
C ASP A 446 -24.21 -12.08 -3.88
N GLU A 447 -25.02 -12.70 -3.00
CA GLU A 447 -24.85 -14.10 -2.62
C GLU A 447 -25.03 -15.09 -3.78
N GLN A 448 -25.87 -14.78 -4.77
CA GLN A 448 -26.09 -15.68 -5.90
C GLN A 448 -24.96 -15.53 -6.92
N THR A 449 -24.69 -14.30 -7.35
CA THR A 449 -23.70 -13.98 -8.37
C THR A 449 -22.28 -14.37 -7.94
N ALA A 450 -21.93 -14.20 -6.65
CA ALA A 450 -20.65 -14.63 -6.12
C ALA A 450 -20.50 -16.16 -6.12
N LYS A 451 -21.56 -16.92 -5.80
CA LYS A 451 -21.55 -18.39 -5.89
C LYS A 451 -21.43 -18.89 -7.33
N GLU A 452 -22.07 -18.21 -8.28
CA GLU A 452 -21.92 -18.49 -9.72
C GLU A 452 -20.49 -18.19 -10.19
N ALA A 453 -19.91 -17.08 -9.75
CA ALA A 453 -18.52 -16.68 -10.03
C ALA A 453 -17.49 -17.65 -9.42
N GLU A 454 -17.63 -18.03 -8.15
CA GLU A 454 -16.77 -19.04 -7.53
C GLU A 454 -16.86 -20.39 -8.22
N LYS A 455 -18.07 -20.84 -8.56
CA LYS A 455 -18.28 -22.09 -9.28
C LYS A 455 -17.57 -22.07 -10.63
N LEU A 456 -17.68 -20.97 -11.38
CA LEU A 456 -16.93 -20.77 -12.62
C LEU A 456 -15.42 -20.86 -12.35
N THR A 457 -14.89 -20.06 -11.42
CA THR A 457 -13.46 -19.99 -11.11
C THR A 457 -12.88 -21.33 -10.69
N ARG A 458 -13.54 -22.07 -9.79
CA ARG A 458 -13.10 -23.41 -9.36
C ARG A 458 -13.06 -24.41 -10.52
N SER A 459 -13.89 -24.22 -11.55
CA SER A 459 -13.95 -25.06 -12.75
C SER A 459 -13.02 -24.64 -13.89
N MET A 460 -12.33 -23.49 -13.81
CA MET A 460 -11.42 -23.01 -14.87
C MET A 460 -10.28 -24.00 -15.13
N GLN A 461 -9.95 -24.18 -16.42
CA GLN A 461 -8.84 -24.97 -16.93
C GLN A 461 -8.19 -24.21 -18.11
N ALA A 462 -7.06 -24.72 -18.60
CA ALA A 462 -6.37 -24.21 -19.78
C ALA A 462 -6.96 -24.83 -21.08
N ASP A 463 -8.28 -24.78 -21.23
CA ASP A 463 -9.05 -25.51 -22.25
C ASP A 463 -9.61 -24.65 -23.40
N PHE A 464 -9.30 -23.34 -23.45
CA PHE A 464 -9.84 -22.42 -24.46
C PHE A 464 -9.02 -22.35 -25.78
N GLY A 465 -7.89 -23.04 -25.88
CA GLY A 465 -7.11 -23.14 -27.13
C GLY A 465 -5.97 -22.11 -27.27
N GLY A 466 -6.01 -21.28 -28.30
CA GLY A 466 -5.09 -20.15 -28.53
C GLY A 466 -5.33 -18.97 -27.58
N THR A 467 -4.84 -17.77 -27.88
CA THR A 467 -4.71 -16.67 -26.89
C THR A 467 -5.18 -15.31 -27.45
N GLU A 468 -6.44 -15.23 -27.91
CA GLU A 468 -7.02 -14.07 -28.62
C GLU A 468 -7.59 -13.02 -27.65
N LEU A 469 -6.71 -12.23 -27.02
CA LEU A 469 -7.10 -11.18 -26.05
C LEU A 469 -7.83 -9.98 -26.68
N LEU A 470 -7.71 -9.76 -27.99
CA LEU A 470 -8.25 -8.58 -28.67
C LEU A 470 -9.78 -8.51 -28.68
N GLU A 471 -10.45 -9.62 -29.01
CA GLU A 471 -11.91 -9.66 -29.16
C GLU A 471 -12.71 -9.40 -27.87
N PRO A 472 -12.36 -9.97 -26.68
CA PRO A 472 -13.04 -9.58 -25.44
C PRO A 472 -12.83 -8.09 -25.07
N LEU A 473 -11.70 -7.49 -25.48
CA LEU A 473 -11.46 -6.06 -25.27
C LEU A 473 -12.25 -5.17 -26.25
N LYS A 474 -12.43 -5.60 -27.50
CA LYS A 474 -13.37 -4.93 -28.45
C LYS A 474 -14.79 -4.96 -27.89
N HIS A 475 -15.24 -6.14 -27.43
CA HIS A 475 -16.55 -6.28 -26.81
C HIS A 475 -16.75 -5.36 -25.60
N LEU A 476 -15.72 -5.20 -24.74
CA LEU A 476 -15.75 -4.25 -23.62
C LEU A 476 -15.76 -2.77 -24.03
N LYS A 477 -15.19 -2.43 -25.19
CA LYS A 477 -15.22 -1.07 -25.75
C LYS A 477 -16.61 -0.72 -26.28
N ASP A 478 -17.26 -1.65 -26.96
CA ASP A 478 -18.61 -1.50 -27.51
C ASP A 478 -19.69 -1.41 -26.40
N HIS A 479 -19.37 -1.94 -25.22
CA HIS A 479 -20.20 -1.88 -24.01
C HIS A 479 -19.52 -1.00 -22.95
N PRO A 480 -19.58 0.34 -23.06
CA PRO A 480 -18.90 1.25 -22.15
C PRO A 480 -19.35 1.07 -20.68
N PRO A 481 -18.57 1.56 -19.71
CA PRO A 481 -18.90 1.42 -18.29
C PRO A 481 -20.26 2.03 -17.93
N ILE A 482 -20.87 1.53 -16.86
CA ILE A 482 -22.09 2.10 -16.28
C ILE A 482 -21.90 3.60 -16.05
N LYS A 483 -22.92 4.39 -16.42
CA LYS A 483 -22.85 5.85 -16.39
C LYS A 483 -22.36 6.38 -15.04
N ASP A 484 -21.45 7.34 -15.10
CA ASP A 484 -20.82 8.00 -13.95
C ASP A 484 -19.99 7.06 -13.03
N ARG A 485 -19.52 5.93 -13.58
CA ARG A 485 -18.53 5.01 -12.97
C ARG A 485 -17.26 4.86 -13.81
N SER A 486 -16.17 4.43 -13.16
CA SER A 486 -14.94 3.97 -13.84
C SER A 486 -14.79 2.45 -13.76
N ARG A 487 -14.43 1.82 -14.89
CA ARG A 487 -14.21 0.38 -14.99
C ARG A 487 -12.78 0.02 -14.64
N GLN A 488 -12.61 -0.90 -13.70
CA GLN A 488 -11.33 -1.51 -13.34
C GLN A 488 -11.29 -2.90 -13.98
N ILE A 489 -10.35 -3.12 -14.90
CA ILE A 489 -10.14 -4.44 -15.50
C ILE A 489 -8.97 -5.11 -14.77
N PHE A 490 -9.15 -6.32 -14.29
CA PHE A 490 -8.06 -7.20 -13.85
C PHE A 490 -7.79 -8.23 -14.95
N LEU A 491 -6.62 -8.15 -15.59
CA LEU A 491 -6.19 -9.12 -16.60
C LEU A 491 -5.18 -10.11 -15.99
N LEU A 492 -5.48 -11.40 -16.05
CA LEU A 492 -4.63 -12.48 -15.57
C LEU A 492 -4.20 -13.36 -16.75
N THR A 493 -2.93 -13.32 -17.15
CA THR A 493 -2.40 -13.94 -18.39
C THR A 493 -0.90 -14.21 -18.30
N ASP A 494 -0.36 -15.12 -19.10
CA ASP A 494 1.09 -15.13 -19.40
C ASP A 494 1.44 -14.25 -20.62
N GLY A 495 0.45 -13.84 -21.42
CA GLY A 495 0.55 -12.77 -22.40
C GLY A 495 1.19 -13.19 -23.73
N GLU A 496 1.11 -14.46 -24.09
CA GLU A 496 1.68 -15.05 -25.31
C GLU A 496 0.97 -14.63 -26.63
N ILE A 497 0.70 -13.32 -26.80
CA ILE A 497 -0.04 -12.75 -27.95
C ILE A 497 0.87 -12.06 -28.98
N SER A 498 0.57 -12.23 -30.27
CA SER A 498 1.33 -11.63 -31.38
C SER A 498 1.00 -10.14 -31.60
N ASN A 499 -0.25 -9.72 -31.41
CA ASN A 499 -0.74 -8.37 -31.69
C ASN A 499 -0.68 -7.42 -30.47
N THR A 500 0.42 -7.49 -29.71
CA THR A 500 0.61 -6.72 -28.47
C THR A 500 0.33 -5.22 -28.62
N ASN A 501 0.81 -4.56 -29.69
CA ASN A 501 0.54 -3.13 -29.94
C ASN A 501 -0.96 -2.86 -30.16
N GLU A 502 -1.64 -3.63 -31.02
CA GLU A 502 -3.07 -3.44 -31.33
C GLU A 502 -3.94 -3.51 -30.05
N VAL A 503 -3.60 -4.44 -29.15
CA VAL A 503 -4.27 -4.62 -27.86
C VAL A 503 -3.99 -3.46 -26.89
N ILE A 504 -2.75 -2.94 -26.85
CA ILE A 504 -2.38 -1.77 -26.02
C ILE A 504 -3.11 -0.50 -26.48
N GLU A 505 -3.13 -0.26 -27.79
CA GLU A 505 -3.75 0.93 -28.38
C GLU A 505 -5.29 0.87 -28.27
N LEU A 506 -5.88 -0.31 -28.47
CA LEU A 506 -7.29 -0.55 -28.15
C LEU A 506 -7.61 -0.20 -26.69
N CYS A 507 -6.74 -0.55 -25.75
CA CYS A 507 -6.93 -0.24 -24.33
C CYS A 507 -6.76 1.26 -24.02
N ARG A 508 -5.78 1.97 -24.60
CA ARG A 508 -5.66 3.43 -24.40
C ARG A 508 -6.88 4.19 -24.93
N SER A 509 -7.52 3.70 -25.99
CA SER A 509 -8.79 4.28 -26.47
C SER A 509 -9.93 4.20 -25.43
N MET A 510 -9.82 3.34 -24.41
CA MET A 510 -10.73 3.25 -23.27
C MET A 510 -10.25 3.97 -22.00
N ALA A 511 -9.01 4.50 -21.95
CA ALA A 511 -8.37 5.07 -20.76
C ALA A 511 -9.14 6.24 -20.12
N SER A 512 -9.97 6.95 -20.91
CA SER A 512 -10.87 8.00 -20.41
C SER A 512 -11.99 7.51 -19.47
N THR A 513 -12.20 6.19 -19.36
CA THR A 513 -13.20 5.57 -18.44
C THR A 513 -12.68 4.33 -17.72
N THR A 514 -11.65 3.68 -18.25
CA THR A 514 -11.23 2.32 -17.89
C THR A 514 -9.75 2.27 -17.50
N ARG A 515 -9.44 1.60 -16.39
CA ARG A 515 -8.10 1.39 -15.81
C ARG A 515 -7.79 -0.11 -15.77
N ILE A 516 -6.61 -0.55 -16.22
CA ILE A 516 -6.25 -1.97 -16.31
C ILE A 516 -5.14 -2.34 -15.32
N PHE A 517 -5.40 -3.36 -14.51
CA PHE A 517 -4.47 -4.02 -13.61
C PHE A 517 -4.03 -5.36 -14.19
N SER A 518 -2.77 -5.45 -14.62
CA SER A 518 -2.24 -6.61 -15.34
C SER A 518 -1.41 -7.51 -14.43
N PHE A 519 -1.73 -8.81 -14.44
CA PHE A 519 -1.03 -9.88 -13.73
C PHE A 519 -0.35 -10.77 -14.76
N GLY A 520 0.97 -10.59 -14.92
CA GLY A 520 1.79 -11.52 -15.68
C GLY A 520 2.10 -12.76 -14.84
N LEU A 521 1.57 -13.90 -15.23
CA LEU A 521 1.68 -15.16 -14.49
C LEU A 521 2.80 -16.05 -15.04
N GLY A 522 3.51 -16.76 -14.15
CA GLY A 522 4.54 -17.73 -14.53
C GLY A 522 5.97 -17.17 -14.53
N HIS A 523 6.94 -17.96 -15.00
CA HIS A 523 8.36 -17.56 -15.03
C HIS A 523 8.66 -16.46 -16.07
N SER A 524 7.92 -16.46 -17.18
CA SER A 524 8.29 -15.79 -18.43
C SER A 524 7.21 -14.90 -19.08
N PRO A 525 6.25 -14.29 -18.35
CA PRO A 525 5.13 -13.59 -18.96
C PRO A 525 5.57 -12.38 -19.82
N SER A 526 4.80 -12.09 -20.86
CA SER A 526 5.06 -11.01 -21.83
C SER A 526 5.07 -9.64 -21.15
N ARG A 527 6.28 -9.18 -20.78
CA ARG A 527 6.44 -7.96 -20.01
C ARG A 527 6.03 -6.69 -20.76
N SER A 528 6.08 -6.69 -22.09
CA SER A 528 5.67 -5.55 -22.90
C SER A 528 4.14 -5.42 -22.92
N LEU A 529 3.40 -6.52 -23.07
CA LEU A 529 1.94 -6.52 -22.89
C LEU A 529 1.55 -6.11 -21.47
N VAL A 530 2.14 -6.76 -20.46
CA VAL A 530 1.80 -6.57 -19.05
C VAL A 530 2.14 -5.15 -18.56
N LYS A 531 3.35 -4.61 -18.85
CA LYS A 531 3.67 -3.20 -18.54
C LYS A 531 2.84 -2.23 -19.38
N GLY A 532 2.68 -2.50 -20.69
CA GLY A 532 2.05 -1.59 -21.65
C GLY A 532 0.56 -1.37 -21.39
N LEU A 533 -0.21 -2.43 -21.11
CA LEU A 533 -1.64 -2.30 -20.78
C LEU A 533 -1.92 -1.45 -19.54
N ALA A 534 -1.08 -1.60 -18.51
CA ALA A 534 -1.14 -0.79 -17.30
C ALA A 534 -0.85 0.68 -17.62
N ARG A 535 0.28 0.96 -18.30
CA ARG A 535 0.70 2.32 -18.69
C ARG A 535 -0.31 3.02 -19.58
N ALA A 536 -0.83 2.32 -20.59
CA ALA A 536 -1.83 2.82 -21.52
C ALA A 536 -3.19 3.14 -20.88
N THR A 537 -3.44 2.76 -19.63
CA THR A 537 -4.73 3.01 -18.96
C THR A 537 -4.57 3.61 -17.56
N ASN A 538 -3.40 4.20 -17.30
CA ASN A 538 -2.98 4.72 -15.98
C ASN A 538 -3.23 3.72 -14.84
N GLY A 539 -3.14 2.42 -15.11
CA GLY A 539 -3.25 1.32 -14.14
C GLY A 539 -1.88 0.77 -13.76
N HIS A 540 -1.85 -0.42 -13.15
CA HIS A 540 -0.62 -0.99 -12.59
C HIS A 540 -0.43 -2.47 -12.90
N PHE A 541 0.83 -2.87 -13.06
CA PHE A 541 1.22 -4.22 -13.41
C PHE A 541 1.90 -4.93 -12.24
N VAL A 542 1.75 -6.26 -12.18
CA VAL A 542 2.50 -7.16 -11.30
C VAL A 542 2.94 -8.40 -12.07
N PHE A 543 4.07 -8.97 -11.67
CA PHE A 543 4.55 -10.27 -12.13
C PHE A 543 4.50 -11.26 -10.97
N VAL A 544 3.92 -12.43 -11.20
CA VAL A 544 3.67 -13.46 -10.19
C VAL A 544 4.41 -14.75 -10.58
N PRO A 545 5.60 -15.00 -10.01
CA PRO A 545 6.37 -16.21 -10.29
C PRO A 545 5.63 -17.50 -9.86
N PRO A 546 5.99 -18.67 -10.43
CA PRO A 546 5.45 -19.96 -9.99
C PRO A 546 5.71 -20.22 -8.51
N ASN A 547 4.74 -20.84 -7.84
CA ASN A 547 4.75 -21.13 -6.40
C ASN A 547 4.79 -19.89 -5.47
N SER A 548 4.64 -18.66 -6.00
CA SER A 548 4.41 -17.47 -5.16
C SER A 548 3.02 -17.49 -4.52
N LYS A 549 2.90 -17.04 -3.26
CA LYS A 549 1.59 -16.77 -2.66
C LYS A 549 0.98 -15.53 -3.36
N VAL A 550 -0.20 -15.68 -3.95
CA VAL A 550 -0.82 -14.65 -4.82
C VAL A 550 -1.40 -13.45 -4.04
N ASP A 551 -1.67 -13.61 -2.75
CA ASP A 551 -2.41 -12.67 -1.90
C ASP A 551 -1.84 -11.24 -1.88
N THR A 552 -0.52 -11.10 -1.83
CA THR A 552 0.14 -9.80 -1.65
C THR A 552 0.03 -8.98 -2.92
N TYR A 553 0.07 -9.64 -4.07
CA TYR A 553 -0.17 -9.01 -5.39
C TYR A 553 -1.65 -8.61 -5.56
N VAL A 554 -2.58 -9.51 -5.20
CA VAL A 554 -4.03 -9.25 -5.25
C VAL A 554 -4.41 -8.09 -4.33
N GLY A 555 -3.99 -8.12 -3.07
CA GLY A 555 -4.30 -7.10 -2.07
C GLY A 555 -3.74 -5.72 -2.43
N SER A 556 -2.52 -5.66 -2.98
CA SER A 556 -1.92 -4.41 -3.47
C SER A 556 -2.72 -3.82 -4.64
N GLN A 557 -3.05 -4.62 -5.64
CA GLN A 557 -3.74 -4.14 -6.85
C GLN A 557 -5.19 -3.77 -6.56
N LEU A 558 -5.90 -4.60 -5.79
CA LEU A 558 -7.27 -4.33 -5.36
C LEU A 558 -7.37 -3.08 -4.46
N GLY A 559 -6.37 -2.84 -3.60
CA GLY A 559 -6.29 -1.61 -2.80
C GLY A 559 -6.20 -0.33 -3.63
N ARG A 560 -5.71 -0.39 -4.88
CA ARG A 560 -5.71 0.73 -5.83
C ARG A 560 -7.00 0.79 -6.65
N ALA A 561 -7.55 -0.36 -7.05
CA ALA A 561 -8.81 -0.46 -7.78
C ALA A 561 -10.04 -0.03 -6.95
N LEU A 562 -9.98 -0.16 -5.61
CA LEU A 562 -11.01 0.27 -4.66
C LEU A 562 -10.92 1.75 -4.27
N GLN A 563 -9.95 2.51 -4.80
CA GLN A 563 -9.91 3.95 -4.57
C GLN A 563 -11.09 4.65 -5.24
N PRO A 564 -11.71 5.65 -4.59
CA PRO A 564 -12.68 6.52 -5.25
C PRO A 564 -12.10 7.16 -6.53
N SER A 565 -12.93 7.25 -7.57
CA SER A 565 -12.59 7.88 -8.86
C SER A 565 -13.54 9.04 -9.19
N LEU A 566 -12.99 10.18 -9.62
CA LEU A 566 -13.75 11.27 -10.23
C LEU A 566 -13.75 11.09 -11.74
N VAL A 567 -14.91 10.75 -12.31
CA VAL A 567 -15.12 10.61 -13.76
C VAL A 567 -15.71 11.89 -14.36
N ASN A 568 -15.79 11.95 -15.69
CA ASN A 568 -16.29 13.11 -16.44
C ASN A 568 -15.47 14.39 -16.13
N ALA A 569 -14.15 14.26 -16.06
CA ALA A 569 -13.25 15.40 -15.91
C ALA A 569 -12.99 16.07 -17.27
N HIS A 570 -12.92 17.41 -17.29
CA HIS A 570 -12.57 18.18 -18.49
C HIS A 570 -11.82 19.48 -18.14
N LEU A 571 -11.05 20.00 -19.09
CA LEU A 571 -10.47 21.33 -18.99
C LEU A 571 -11.32 22.35 -19.77
N GLU A 572 -11.42 23.55 -19.23
CA GLU A 572 -11.89 24.73 -19.96
C GLU A 572 -10.77 25.77 -20.00
N TRP A 573 -10.44 26.24 -21.20
CA TRP A 573 -9.44 27.25 -21.47
C TRP A 573 -10.12 28.59 -21.77
N TYR A 574 -9.75 29.64 -21.05
CA TYR A 574 -10.28 30.99 -21.23
C TYR A 574 -9.17 31.94 -21.65
N GLY A 575 -9.43 32.77 -22.66
CA GLY A 575 -8.49 33.78 -23.16
C GLY A 575 -7.56 33.32 -24.29
N LEU A 576 -7.78 32.12 -24.85
CA LEU A 576 -7.18 31.72 -26.13
C LEU A 576 -7.89 32.41 -27.30
N SER A 577 -7.21 32.53 -28.44
CA SER A 577 -7.75 33.12 -29.68
C SER A 577 -8.35 32.09 -30.63
N LYS A 578 -7.98 30.82 -30.44
CA LYS A 578 -8.47 29.60 -31.09
C LYS A 578 -8.43 28.45 -30.08
N ASP A 579 -9.09 27.34 -30.39
CA ASP A 579 -8.81 26.09 -29.71
C ASP A 579 -7.37 25.65 -30.02
N GLY A 580 -6.56 25.43 -28.99
CA GLY A 580 -5.20 24.91 -29.13
C GLY A 580 -5.18 23.38 -29.22
N LEU A 581 -3.98 22.80 -29.26
CA LEU A 581 -3.82 21.35 -29.38
C LEU A 581 -3.54 20.72 -28.01
N GLN A 582 -4.62 20.37 -27.31
CA GLN A 582 -4.58 19.66 -26.04
C GLN A 582 -4.27 18.17 -26.20
N ALA A 583 -3.40 17.62 -25.36
CA ALA A 583 -3.23 16.19 -25.17
C ALA A 583 -3.15 15.83 -23.67
N PRO A 584 -3.96 14.89 -23.16
CA PRO A 584 -4.98 14.14 -23.88
C PRO A 584 -6.25 14.98 -24.18
N LYS A 585 -6.91 14.68 -25.31
CA LYS A 585 -8.22 15.25 -25.71
C LYS A 585 -9.33 14.96 -24.71
N LYS A 586 -9.23 13.85 -23.96
CA LYS A 586 -10.13 13.47 -22.87
C LYS A 586 -9.33 13.22 -21.61
N ILE A 587 -9.69 13.90 -20.52
CA ILE A 587 -9.01 13.71 -19.24
C ILE A 587 -9.41 12.34 -18.66
N PRO A 588 -8.46 11.49 -18.22
CA PRO A 588 -8.77 10.20 -17.59
C PRO A 588 -9.46 10.39 -16.24
N PRO A 589 -10.09 9.34 -15.67
CA PRO A 589 -10.66 9.41 -14.33
C PRO A 589 -9.59 9.81 -13.31
N LEU A 590 -9.90 10.77 -12.45
CA LEU A 590 -8.97 11.28 -11.43
C LEU A 590 -9.08 10.42 -10.17
N TYR A 591 -7.94 10.08 -9.57
CA TYR A 591 -7.87 9.28 -8.34
C TYR A 591 -7.17 10.07 -7.23
N ILE A 592 -7.33 9.62 -5.98
CA ILE A 592 -6.66 10.25 -4.84
C ILE A 592 -5.15 10.01 -4.96
N ASN A 593 -4.35 11.07 -4.81
CA ASN A 593 -2.88 11.06 -4.83
C ASN A 593 -2.20 10.77 -6.19
N ASP A 594 -2.88 10.16 -7.16
CA ASP A 594 -2.37 10.04 -8.53
C ASP A 594 -2.21 11.45 -9.18
N CYS A 595 -1.33 11.58 -10.17
CA CYS A 595 -1.17 12.82 -10.93
C CYS A 595 -1.68 12.63 -12.37
N VAL A 596 -2.38 13.63 -12.88
CA VAL A 596 -2.73 13.73 -14.31
C VAL A 596 -1.96 14.89 -14.92
N LEU A 597 -1.19 14.60 -15.96
CA LEU A 597 -0.53 15.60 -16.79
C LEU A 597 -1.40 15.92 -18.01
N VAL A 598 -1.41 17.19 -18.42
CA VAL A 598 -2.07 17.65 -19.65
C VAL A 598 -1.16 18.65 -20.33
N TYR A 599 -0.98 18.47 -21.63
CA TYR A 599 -0.17 19.32 -22.49
C TYR A 599 -1.05 20.17 -23.40
N GLU A 600 -0.59 21.37 -23.73
CA GLU A 600 -1.25 22.30 -24.65
C GLU A 600 -0.20 22.95 -25.56
N LEU A 601 -0.44 22.99 -26.87
CA LEU A 601 0.38 23.78 -27.82
C LEU A 601 -0.34 25.06 -28.22
N LEU A 602 0.31 26.20 -28.02
CA LEU A 602 -0.25 27.55 -28.17
C LEU A 602 0.47 28.39 -29.22
N GLU A 603 -0.28 29.26 -29.90
CA GLU A 603 0.28 30.15 -30.92
C GLU A 603 0.92 31.41 -30.34
N GLY A 604 1.90 31.95 -31.06
CA GLY A 604 2.90 32.86 -30.49
C GLY A 604 2.45 34.27 -30.11
N ASP A 605 1.17 34.61 -30.30
CA ASP A 605 0.58 35.89 -29.88
C ASP A 605 -0.38 35.75 -28.68
N GLU A 606 -0.76 34.53 -28.29
CA GLU A 606 -1.81 34.29 -27.29
C GLU A 606 -1.31 34.57 -25.87
N LEU A 607 -0.13 34.02 -25.52
CA LEU A 607 0.50 34.22 -24.22
C LEU A 607 0.98 35.66 -23.97
N LYS A 608 1.19 36.46 -25.02
CA LYS A 608 1.63 37.87 -24.90
C LYS A 608 0.64 38.74 -24.11
N ASN A 609 -0.65 38.37 -24.12
CA ASN A 609 -1.71 39.11 -23.43
C ASN A 609 -1.89 38.72 -21.94
N GLN A 610 -1.14 37.72 -21.43
CA GLN A 610 -1.09 37.29 -20.02
C GLN A 610 -2.43 37.10 -19.30
N ASN A 611 -3.51 36.83 -20.03
CA ASN A 611 -4.87 36.64 -19.50
C ASN A 611 -5.44 35.23 -19.76
N ILE A 612 -4.61 34.30 -20.23
CA ILE A 612 -4.99 32.90 -20.33
C ILE A 612 -5.17 32.33 -18.93
N SER A 613 -6.27 31.63 -18.73
CA SER A 613 -6.50 30.81 -17.53
C SER A 613 -7.17 29.50 -17.92
N VAL A 614 -6.87 28.45 -17.18
CA VAL A 614 -7.45 27.12 -17.35
C VAL A 614 -8.21 26.73 -16.09
N ALA A 615 -9.26 25.93 -16.25
CA ALA A 615 -10.02 25.36 -15.16
C ALA A 615 -10.20 23.85 -15.37
N LEU A 616 -10.02 23.09 -14.28
CA LEU A 616 -10.32 21.66 -14.26
C LEU A 616 -11.67 21.46 -13.61
N PHE A 617 -12.59 20.87 -14.36
CA PHE A 617 -13.94 20.53 -13.96
C PHE A 617 -14.10 19.02 -13.77
N VAL A 618 -15.11 18.64 -12.98
CA VAL A 618 -15.58 17.27 -12.78
C VAL A 618 -17.11 17.33 -12.86
N GLY A 619 -17.67 16.98 -14.03
CA GLY A 619 -19.01 17.42 -14.40
C GLY A 619 -19.12 18.95 -14.31
N ASP A 620 -20.21 19.46 -13.72
CA ASP A 620 -20.42 20.91 -13.55
C ASP A 620 -19.55 21.53 -12.43
N TYR A 621 -18.82 20.73 -11.63
CA TYR A 621 -18.04 21.24 -10.49
C TYR A 621 -16.63 21.69 -10.92
N LYS A 622 -16.36 22.99 -10.81
CA LYS A 622 -15.03 23.57 -10.99
C LYS A 622 -14.09 23.18 -9.84
N MET A 623 -13.32 22.11 -10.01
CA MET A 623 -12.39 21.60 -9.00
C MET A 623 -11.18 22.52 -8.79
N ASN A 624 -10.63 23.11 -9.87
CA ASN A 624 -9.48 23.99 -9.77
C ASN A 624 -9.44 25.04 -10.89
N SER A 625 -8.64 26.09 -10.72
CA SER A 625 -8.33 27.06 -11.77
C SER A 625 -6.92 27.63 -11.62
N ILE A 626 -6.21 27.76 -12.73
CA ILE A 626 -4.86 28.32 -12.80
C ILE A 626 -4.90 29.52 -13.74
N LYS A 627 -4.32 30.66 -13.36
CA LYS A 627 -3.96 31.71 -14.32
C LYS A 627 -2.54 31.45 -14.82
N LEU A 628 -2.34 31.43 -16.14
CA LEU A 628 -1.03 31.25 -16.75
C LEU A 628 -0.24 32.57 -16.68
N SER A 629 0.44 32.78 -15.55
CA SER A 629 1.30 33.94 -15.30
C SER A 629 2.56 33.51 -14.56
N GLY A 630 3.71 33.55 -15.24
CA GLY A 630 5.00 33.14 -14.70
C GLY A 630 6.14 33.39 -15.69
N ASN A 631 7.36 33.04 -15.30
CA ASN A 631 8.53 33.14 -16.18
C ASN A 631 8.46 32.10 -17.30
N ILE A 632 8.58 32.55 -18.55
CA ILE A 632 8.72 31.69 -19.72
C ILE A 632 10.07 30.96 -19.65
N ALA A 633 10.06 29.64 -19.71
CA ALA A 633 11.27 28.85 -19.74
C ALA A 633 11.81 28.76 -21.18
N HIS A 634 13.08 29.14 -21.36
CA HIS A 634 13.85 28.91 -22.59
C HIS A 634 14.83 27.73 -22.38
N LYS A 635 14.32 26.53 -22.08
CA LYS A 635 15.14 25.38 -21.66
C LYS A 635 14.81 24.07 -22.37
N ARG A 636 15.44 23.92 -23.53
CA ARG A 636 15.69 22.67 -24.27
C ARG A 636 14.52 22.08 -25.09
N ASP A 637 13.38 22.75 -25.22
CA ASP A 637 12.17 22.25 -25.94
C ASP A 637 11.61 20.94 -25.31
N THR A 638 11.71 20.84 -23.99
CA THR A 638 11.33 19.64 -23.23
C THR A 638 9.83 19.42 -23.25
N ILE A 639 9.05 20.47 -22.97
CA ILE A 639 7.59 20.41 -22.92
C ILE A 639 7.03 20.33 -24.34
N ARG A 640 7.59 21.09 -25.29
CA ARG A 640 7.23 21.03 -26.73
C ARG A 640 7.29 19.61 -27.28
N ARG A 641 8.33 18.84 -26.91
CA ARG A 641 8.54 17.48 -27.41
C ARG A 641 7.64 16.46 -26.72
N LEU A 642 7.40 16.58 -25.41
CA LEU A 642 6.43 15.74 -24.70
C LEU A 642 4.99 15.98 -25.20
N ALA A 643 4.58 17.25 -25.38
CA ALA A 643 3.29 17.62 -25.92
C ALA A 643 3.05 17.04 -27.33
N ALA A 644 4.01 17.21 -28.25
CA ALA A 644 3.91 16.64 -29.58
C ALA A 644 4.01 15.11 -29.61
N LYS A 645 4.71 14.50 -28.65
CA LYS A 645 4.73 13.05 -28.47
C LYS A 645 3.38 12.50 -28.03
N ALA A 646 2.71 13.17 -27.09
CA ALA A 646 1.35 12.81 -26.66
C ALA A 646 0.34 12.95 -27.82
N LEU A 647 0.42 14.04 -28.59
CA LEU A 647 -0.39 14.22 -29.81
C LEU A 647 -0.09 13.17 -30.91
N ILE A 648 1.18 12.80 -31.10
CA ILE A 648 1.56 11.68 -32.00
C ILE A 648 0.95 10.36 -31.51
N GLN A 649 0.96 10.10 -30.21
CA GLN A 649 0.32 8.91 -29.65
C GLN A 649 -1.18 8.95 -29.97
N GLU A 650 -1.93 10.02 -29.69
CA GLU A 650 -3.37 10.06 -30.00
C GLU A 650 -3.71 9.78 -31.48
N LEU A 651 -2.90 10.30 -32.42
CA LEU A 651 -3.08 10.00 -33.86
C LEU A 651 -2.76 8.53 -34.21
N GLN A 652 -1.80 7.90 -33.51
CA GLN A 652 -1.54 6.46 -33.65
C GLN A 652 -2.76 5.64 -33.24
N HIS A 653 -3.40 6.00 -32.11
CA HIS A 653 -4.63 5.36 -31.65
C HIS A 653 -5.77 5.49 -32.66
N GLU A 654 -5.95 6.67 -33.27
CA GLU A 654 -6.95 6.88 -34.32
C GLU A 654 -6.71 5.97 -35.53
N THR A 655 -5.45 5.68 -35.88
CA THR A 655 -5.07 4.79 -37.00
C THR A 655 -5.52 3.33 -36.76
N TYR A 656 -5.53 2.86 -35.51
CA TYR A 656 -6.03 1.51 -35.17
C TYR A 656 -7.56 1.40 -35.13
N ASN A 657 -8.29 2.51 -35.20
CA ASN A 657 -9.76 2.52 -35.16
C ASN A 657 -10.43 2.50 -36.54
N VAL A 658 -9.68 2.75 -37.61
CA VAL A 658 -10.24 2.98 -38.94
C VAL A 658 -9.92 1.81 -39.87
N SER A 659 -10.97 1.11 -40.31
CA SER A 659 -10.88 0.00 -41.27
C SER A 659 -10.70 0.45 -42.73
N ASP A 660 -10.52 1.75 -42.96
CA ASP A 660 -10.42 2.39 -44.28
C ASP A 660 -8.98 2.83 -44.55
N THR A 661 -8.42 2.30 -45.63
CA THR A 661 -7.03 2.53 -46.04
C THR A 661 -6.74 3.97 -46.46
N GLU A 662 -7.73 4.73 -46.98
CA GLU A 662 -7.49 6.11 -47.40
C GLU A 662 -7.32 7.04 -46.19
N ASN A 663 -8.20 6.89 -45.19
CA ASN A 663 -8.13 7.63 -43.93
C ASN A 663 -6.85 7.29 -43.14
N ASN A 664 -6.44 6.01 -43.08
CA ASN A 664 -5.17 5.65 -42.44
C ASN A 664 -3.97 6.29 -43.11
N SER A 665 -3.90 6.33 -44.45
CA SER A 665 -2.78 7.00 -45.14
C SER A 665 -2.73 8.51 -44.85
N THR A 666 -3.87 9.14 -44.54
CA THR A 666 -3.95 10.53 -44.09
C THR A 666 -3.42 10.71 -42.65
N LEU A 667 -3.74 9.79 -41.73
CA LEU A 667 -3.22 9.81 -40.36
C LEU A 667 -1.70 9.56 -40.32
N GLU A 668 -1.19 8.61 -41.12
CA GLU A 668 0.26 8.38 -41.24
C GLU A 668 1.01 9.64 -41.72
N GLN A 669 0.43 10.41 -42.65
CA GLN A 669 0.97 11.69 -43.10
C GLN A 669 0.92 12.78 -42.01
N GLN A 670 -0.15 12.83 -41.20
CA GLN A 670 -0.24 13.76 -40.06
C GLN A 670 0.82 13.44 -38.99
N ILE A 671 0.96 12.16 -38.60
CA ILE A 671 1.98 11.71 -37.66
C ILE A 671 3.39 12.04 -38.18
N THR A 672 3.66 11.77 -39.46
CA THR A 672 4.95 12.09 -40.10
C THR A 672 5.22 13.59 -40.11
N THR A 673 4.21 14.42 -40.40
CA THR A 673 4.32 15.89 -40.41
C THR A 673 4.59 16.46 -39.01
N LEU A 674 3.88 15.96 -37.98
CA LEU A 674 4.08 16.36 -36.59
C LEU A 674 5.46 15.90 -36.06
N SER A 675 5.86 14.67 -36.40
CA SER A 675 7.19 14.11 -36.13
C SER A 675 8.31 14.98 -36.71
N MET A 676 8.21 15.36 -37.99
CA MET A 676 9.25 16.16 -38.66
C MET A 676 9.26 17.63 -38.19
N SER A 677 8.10 18.24 -37.90
CA SER A 677 8.02 19.64 -37.45
C SER A 677 8.40 19.87 -35.98
N HIS A 678 8.39 18.82 -35.15
CA HIS A 678 8.92 18.85 -33.77
C HIS A 678 10.28 18.13 -33.63
N GLN A 679 10.81 17.58 -34.73
CA GLN A 679 12.04 16.77 -34.77
C GLN A 679 12.03 15.61 -33.75
N ILE A 680 10.91 14.90 -33.62
CA ILE A 680 10.76 13.75 -32.72
C ILE A 680 10.51 12.45 -33.50
N LEU A 681 11.20 11.38 -33.12
CA LEU A 681 11.12 10.06 -33.77
C LEU A 681 9.72 9.43 -33.60
N SER A 682 9.26 8.74 -34.64
CA SER A 682 7.99 8.01 -34.67
C SER A 682 8.15 6.67 -35.42
N PRO A 683 7.13 5.79 -35.43
CA PRO A 683 7.14 4.56 -36.25
C PRO A 683 7.17 4.82 -37.77
N TYR A 684 6.96 6.08 -38.19
CA TYR A 684 6.89 6.55 -39.58
C TYR A 684 8.12 7.34 -40.02
N THR A 685 9.01 7.69 -39.10
CA THR A 685 10.24 8.44 -39.37
C THR A 685 11.48 7.67 -38.87
N ALA A 686 12.66 8.08 -39.34
CA ALA A 686 13.94 7.58 -38.86
C ALA A 686 15.02 8.65 -39.02
N PHE A 687 16.00 8.64 -38.11
CA PHE A 687 17.18 9.49 -38.23
C PHE A 687 18.24 8.79 -39.09
N VAL A 688 18.76 9.47 -40.12
CA VAL A 688 19.86 8.97 -40.96
C VAL A 688 21.03 9.95 -41.02
N ALA A 689 22.25 9.42 -40.94
CA ALA A 689 23.50 10.14 -41.12
C ALA A 689 24.46 9.34 -42.03
N VAL A 690 25.25 10.05 -42.83
CA VAL A 690 26.25 9.47 -43.75
C VAL A 690 27.53 10.32 -43.70
N GLU A 691 28.68 9.69 -43.49
CA GLU A 691 29.98 10.35 -43.63
C GLU A 691 30.32 10.49 -45.13
N THR A 692 30.29 11.73 -45.62
CA THR A 692 30.47 12.09 -47.04
C THR A 692 31.89 12.57 -47.37
N THR A 693 32.73 12.78 -46.35
CA THR A 693 34.08 13.38 -46.43
C THR A 693 35.18 12.46 -45.87
N GLY A 694 34.86 11.20 -45.58
CA GLY A 694 35.81 10.13 -45.27
C GLY A 694 36.25 9.35 -46.52
N PRO A 695 37.37 8.61 -46.48
CA PRO A 695 37.73 7.67 -47.54
C PRO A 695 36.69 6.54 -47.63
N LYS A 696 36.24 6.21 -48.85
CA LYS A 696 35.34 5.06 -49.07
C LYS A 696 36.09 3.76 -48.72
N ASN A 697 35.52 2.94 -47.86
CA ASN A 697 36.09 1.66 -47.48
C ASN A 697 35.72 0.58 -48.51
N ASN A 698 36.62 -0.37 -48.76
CA ASN A 698 36.25 -1.59 -49.49
C ASN A 698 35.31 -2.43 -48.60
N ASN A 699 34.01 -2.28 -48.78
CA ASN A 699 32.99 -2.99 -48.00
C ASN A 699 32.85 -4.49 -48.39
N THR A 700 33.70 -4.97 -49.30
CA THR A 700 33.81 -6.37 -49.73
C THR A 700 34.22 -7.27 -48.56
N GLY A 701 33.25 -7.93 -47.93
CA GLY A 701 33.47 -8.77 -46.74
C GLY A 701 33.08 -8.10 -45.41
N SER A 702 32.37 -6.97 -45.44
CA SER A 702 31.78 -6.37 -44.25
C SER A 702 30.81 -7.32 -43.55
N LYS A 703 30.86 -7.41 -42.23
CA LYS A 703 30.10 -8.41 -41.46
C LYS A 703 29.08 -7.75 -40.54
N VAL A 704 27.84 -8.23 -40.59
CA VAL A 704 26.81 -7.84 -39.62
C VAL A 704 27.15 -8.40 -38.23
N ARG A 705 26.95 -7.59 -37.19
CA ARG A 705 27.17 -7.89 -35.78
C ARG A 705 25.95 -7.41 -34.99
N HIS A 706 25.03 -8.32 -34.71
CA HIS A 706 23.98 -8.05 -33.74
C HIS A 706 24.60 -8.02 -32.34
N ILE A 707 24.36 -6.94 -31.60
CA ILE A 707 24.78 -6.83 -30.21
C ILE A 707 23.84 -7.71 -29.35
N PRO A 708 24.36 -8.53 -28.43
CA PRO A 708 23.52 -9.34 -27.56
C PRO A 708 22.60 -8.51 -26.66
N ILE A 709 21.35 -8.94 -26.51
CA ILE A 709 20.33 -8.24 -25.72
C ILE A 709 20.34 -8.77 -24.28
N GLN A 710 20.59 -7.88 -23.33
CA GLN A 710 20.51 -8.22 -21.90
C GLN A 710 19.05 -8.49 -21.49
N ILE A 711 18.82 -9.63 -20.83
CA ILE A 711 17.53 -9.92 -20.18
C ILE A 711 17.59 -9.66 -18.67
N SER A 712 16.41 -9.57 -18.06
CA SER A 712 16.26 -9.39 -16.60
C SER A 712 16.89 -10.53 -15.81
N LYS A 713 17.53 -10.20 -14.69
CA LYS A 713 17.91 -11.15 -13.64
C LYS A 713 16.75 -12.09 -13.27
N GLY A 714 17.04 -13.37 -13.09
CA GLY A 714 16.03 -14.41 -12.82
C GLY A 714 15.27 -14.91 -14.06
N GLY A 715 15.50 -14.31 -15.24
CA GLY A 715 15.01 -14.84 -16.53
C GLY A 715 15.78 -16.07 -17.03
N GLU A 716 16.50 -16.77 -16.16
CA GLU A 716 17.41 -17.88 -16.51
C GLU A 716 16.67 -19.07 -17.14
N HIS A 717 15.40 -19.27 -16.74
CA HIS A 717 14.54 -20.34 -17.23
C HIS A 717 14.06 -20.16 -18.69
N LEU A 718 14.09 -18.92 -19.23
CA LEU A 718 13.67 -18.61 -20.62
C LEU A 718 14.43 -19.43 -21.68
N PHE A 719 15.65 -19.86 -21.37
CA PHE A 719 16.52 -20.57 -22.31
C PHE A 719 16.92 -21.98 -21.85
N SER A 720 16.51 -22.42 -20.65
CA SER A 720 16.81 -23.76 -20.15
C SER A 720 15.96 -24.86 -20.79
N HIS A 721 14.79 -24.53 -21.36
CA HIS A 721 13.85 -25.49 -21.95
C HIS A 721 13.97 -25.68 -23.47
N GLN A 722 15.14 -25.45 -24.07
CA GLN A 722 15.42 -25.90 -25.44
C GLN A 722 15.67 -27.43 -25.53
N SER A 723 14.68 -28.23 -25.10
CA SER A 723 14.75 -29.70 -25.04
C SER A 723 13.67 -30.38 -25.89
N VAL A 724 13.90 -30.43 -27.21
CA VAL A 724 13.37 -31.42 -28.15
C VAL A 724 11.84 -31.67 -28.14
N TYR A 725 11.06 -30.71 -28.66
CA TYR A 725 9.72 -31.02 -29.19
C TYR A 725 9.81 -31.64 -30.60
N SER A 726 10.14 -32.93 -30.67
CA SER A 726 10.14 -33.70 -31.92
C SER A 726 8.75 -34.25 -32.25
N PHE A 727 7.89 -33.44 -32.87
CA PHE A 727 6.62 -33.93 -33.40
C PHE A 727 6.84 -34.93 -34.56
N PRO A 728 6.06 -36.03 -34.64
CA PRO A 728 6.24 -37.06 -35.66
C PRO A 728 5.82 -36.54 -37.04
N ASN A 729 6.80 -36.45 -37.94
CA ASN A 729 6.66 -35.83 -39.25
C ASN A 729 5.81 -36.69 -40.21
N ARG A 730 4.49 -36.41 -40.33
CA ARG A 730 3.64 -36.94 -41.40
C ARG A 730 3.83 -36.09 -42.65
N GLY A 731 4.70 -36.55 -43.55
CA GLY A 731 5.17 -35.76 -44.68
C GLY A 731 4.12 -35.45 -45.76
N ALA A 732 4.12 -34.20 -46.21
CA ALA A 732 3.60 -33.77 -47.51
C ALA A 732 4.73 -33.07 -48.30
N ARG A 733 4.61 -33.04 -49.63
CA ARG A 733 5.74 -32.80 -50.56
C ARG A 733 6.20 -31.33 -50.62
N GLY A 734 7.46 -31.14 -51.06
CA GLY A 734 8.11 -29.84 -51.21
C GLY A 734 7.66 -28.98 -52.42
N PRO A 735 8.32 -27.83 -52.65
CA PRO A 735 7.67 -26.67 -53.28
C PRO A 735 8.02 -26.38 -54.76
N MET A 736 7.08 -25.68 -55.41
CA MET A 736 7.31 -24.63 -56.42
C MET A 736 6.34 -23.48 -56.09
N GLY A 737 6.56 -22.21 -56.43
CA GLY A 737 7.72 -21.58 -57.09
C GLY A 737 7.27 -20.36 -57.90
N PHE A 738 7.66 -19.15 -57.47
CA PHE A 738 7.56 -17.81 -58.12
C PHE A 738 6.28 -17.45 -58.95
N PHE A 739 5.65 -16.31 -58.64
CA PHE A 739 5.84 -15.05 -59.40
C PHE A 739 4.97 -13.90 -58.87
N SER A 740 5.32 -12.67 -59.27
CA SER A 740 4.64 -11.41 -58.97
C SER A 740 3.77 -10.93 -60.15
N GLY A 741 2.66 -10.23 -59.88
CA GLY A 741 1.90 -9.51 -60.91
C GLY A 741 0.81 -8.58 -60.34
N HIS A 742 0.65 -7.39 -60.92
CA HIS A 742 -0.47 -6.48 -60.65
C HIS A 742 -1.51 -6.58 -61.79
N HIS A 743 -2.80 -6.50 -61.47
CA HIS A 743 -3.65 -5.34 -61.87
C HIS A 743 -5.09 -5.48 -61.33
N ALA A 744 -5.83 -4.38 -61.37
CA ALA A 744 -7.17 -4.23 -60.81
C ALA A 744 -8.29 -4.50 -61.84
N GLN A 745 -9.52 -4.71 -61.35
CA GLN A 745 -10.68 -3.88 -61.71
C GLN A 745 -11.89 -4.12 -60.79
N SER A 746 -12.85 -3.20 -60.81
CA SER A 746 -13.96 -3.07 -59.85
C SER A 746 -15.33 -3.07 -60.53
N VAL A 747 -16.37 -3.69 -59.92
CA VAL A 747 -17.78 -3.49 -60.29
C VAL A 747 -18.71 -3.40 -59.06
N ALA A 748 -19.67 -2.49 -59.16
CA ALA A 748 -20.64 -1.94 -58.22
C ALA A 748 -21.69 -2.91 -57.56
N MET A 749 -22.03 -2.64 -56.27
CA MET A 749 -23.35 -2.25 -55.66
C MET A 749 -24.71 -2.89 -56.10
N PRO A 750 -25.87 -2.64 -55.41
CA PRO A 750 -26.18 -2.23 -54.01
C PRO A 750 -27.38 -3.03 -53.37
N TYR A 751 -28.23 -2.37 -52.51
CA TYR A 751 -29.49 -2.77 -51.83
C TYR A 751 -29.37 -3.51 -50.47
N SER A 752 -30.22 -3.33 -49.45
CA SER A 752 -31.25 -2.30 -49.12
C SER A 752 -31.69 -2.41 -47.62
N MET A 753 -32.40 -1.40 -47.09
CA MET A 753 -32.95 -1.35 -45.71
C MET A 753 -34.24 -2.19 -45.52
N GLY A 754 -34.61 -2.49 -44.25
CA GLY A 754 -35.98 -2.84 -43.86
C GLY A 754 -36.19 -3.33 -42.41
N TYR A 755 -36.91 -2.56 -41.57
CA TYR A 755 -37.38 -2.97 -40.24
C TYR A 755 -38.77 -3.66 -40.30
N GLY A 756 -39.08 -4.54 -39.33
CA GLY A 756 -40.40 -5.16 -39.16
C GLY A 756 -40.55 -5.89 -37.81
N SER A 757 -41.78 -6.03 -37.29
CA SER A 757 -42.02 -6.48 -35.90
C SER A 757 -43.28 -7.36 -35.72
N GLY A 758 -43.33 -8.16 -34.64
CA GLY A 758 -44.58 -8.67 -34.04
C GLY A 758 -44.92 -10.16 -34.20
N ARG A 759 -45.37 -10.79 -33.10
CA ARG A 759 -45.93 -12.17 -32.98
C ARG A 759 -47.33 -12.26 -33.65
N PRO A 760 -47.85 -13.44 -34.12
CA PRO A 760 -48.39 -14.50 -33.23
C PRO A 760 -48.26 -15.97 -33.77
N VAL A 761 -49.29 -16.81 -33.59
CA VAL A 761 -49.35 -18.31 -33.57
C VAL A 761 -50.80 -18.73 -34.05
N PRO A 762 -51.21 -20.00 -34.41
CA PRO A 762 -50.65 -21.31 -34.03
C PRO A 762 -50.80 -22.55 -34.99
N ALA A 763 -50.27 -23.70 -34.51
CA ALA A 763 -50.74 -25.11 -34.60
C ALA A 763 -51.14 -25.85 -35.92
N MET A 764 -50.38 -26.93 -36.19
CA MET A 764 -50.75 -28.33 -36.57
C MET A 764 -51.63 -28.72 -37.79
N THR A 765 -51.24 -29.85 -38.43
CA THR A 765 -52.12 -30.81 -39.14
C THR A 765 -51.47 -32.23 -39.21
N MET A 766 -52.16 -33.27 -39.73
CA MET A 766 -51.87 -34.71 -39.46
C MET A 766 -52.50 -35.67 -40.52
N HIS A 767 -51.81 -36.75 -40.96
CA HIS A 767 -52.39 -37.91 -41.72
C HIS A 767 -51.75 -39.29 -41.37
N GLY A 768 -52.46 -40.41 -41.62
CA GLY A 768 -52.15 -41.82 -41.18
C GLY A 768 -52.07 -42.87 -42.33
N PRO A 769 -52.57 -44.14 -42.25
CA PRO A 769 -53.41 -44.79 -41.19
C PRO A 769 -53.30 -46.36 -40.90
N MET A 770 -53.85 -46.84 -39.75
CA MET A 770 -54.58 -48.16 -39.49
C MET A 770 -53.85 -49.56 -39.61
N LEU A 771 -54.29 -50.79 -39.16
CA LEU A 771 -55.39 -51.37 -38.29
C LEU A 771 -55.17 -52.88 -37.88
N MET A 772 -56.10 -53.48 -37.08
CA MET A 772 -56.47 -54.93 -36.82
C MET A 772 -55.67 -55.86 -35.83
N ASP A 773 -56.24 -56.95 -35.26
CA ASP A 773 -57.09 -57.05 -34.01
C ASP A 773 -57.31 -58.52 -33.45
N LYS A 774 -57.74 -58.67 -32.16
CA LYS A 774 -58.43 -59.80 -31.39
C LYS A 774 -57.77 -61.09 -30.85
N SER A 775 -57.98 -61.38 -29.53
CA SER A 775 -58.84 -62.48 -28.97
C SER A 775 -58.72 -62.70 -27.42
N HIS A 776 -59.27 -63.77 -26.80
CA HIS A 776 -59.86 -63.75 -25.42
C HIS A 776 -59.55 -64.89 -24.39
N TYR A 777 -59.54 -64.50 -23.08
CA TYR A 777 -60.04 -65.16 -21.82
C TYR A 777 -59.59 -66.55 -21.24
N SER A 778 -59.24 -66.52 -19.92
CA SER A 778 -59.80 -67.29 -18.76
C SER A 778 -58.96 -68.31 -17.91
N PHE A 779 -58.87 -67.99 -16.59
CA PHE A 779 -58.93 -68.82 -15.34
C PHE A 779 -57.84 -69.84 -14.84
N HIS A 780 -57.24 -69.47 -13.69
CA HIS A 780 -57.11 -70.22 -12.39
C HIS A 780 -55.82 -70.97 -11.90
N ARG A 781 -55.51 -70.72 -10.60
CA ARG A 781 -54.67 -71.43 -9.57
C ARG A 781 -53.13 -71.59 -9.73
N GLY A 782 -52.38 -71.14 -8.70
CA GLY A 782 -51.13 -71.79 -8.23
C GLY A 782 -49.85 -70.91 -8.13
N PRO A 783 -49.20 -70.79 -6.95
CA PRO A 783 -47.89 -70.11 -6.75
C PRO A 783 -46.71 -71.13 -6.75
N PRO A 784 -45.40 -70.74 -6.64
CA PRO A 784 -44.86 -69.45 -6.17
C PRO A 784 -43.65 -68.85 -6.93
N GLY A 785 -43.25 -67.62 -6.52
CA GLY A 785 -41.89 -67.09 -6.68
C GLY A 785 -41.76 -65.85 -7.59
N PRO A 786 -41.75 -64.62 -7.05
CA PRO A 786 -41.59 -63.40 -7.85
C PRO A 786 -40.15 -62.81 -7.80
N GLN A 787 -39.55 -62.60 -8.97
CA GLN A 787 -38.57 -61.53 -9.21
C GLN A 787 -38.77 -60.97 -10.62
N GLN A 788 -39.16 -59.69 -10.73
CA GLN A 788 -39.18 -58.95 -11.99
C GLN A 788 -38.84 -57.47 -11.80
N ALA A 789 -38.32 -56.87 -12.87
CA ALA A 789 -37.97 -55.46 -13.01
C ALA A 789 -39.21 -54.56 -13.22
N GLY A 790 -39.01 -53.24 -13.27
CA GLY A 790 -40.04 -52.29 -13.70
C GLY A 790 -39.55 -50.83 -13.73
N ASN A 791 -39.56 -50.20 -14.90
CA ASN A 791 -39.05 -48.83 -15.09
C ASN A 791 -40.12 -47.74 -14.87
N SER A 792 -39.83 -46.83 -13.93
CA SER A 792 -39.77 -45.37 -14.13
C SER A 792 -41.02 -44.44 -14.10
N TRP A 793 -40.77 -43.25 -13.51
CA TRP A 793 -41.36 -41.91 -13.70
C TRP A 793 -42.69 -41.46 -13.02
N ILE A 794 -42.69 -40.14 -12.71
CA ILE A 794 -43.77 -39.19 -12.38
C ILE A 794 -44.08 -38.93 -10.87
N LYS A 795 -44.36 -37.65 -10.57
CA LYS A 795 -44.67 -37.00 -9.27
C LYS A 795 -46.22 -36.93 -9.06
N PRO A 796 -46.82 -36.06 -8.22
CA PRO A 796 -46.40 -35.39 -6.97
C PRO A 796 -47.42 -35.55 -5.81
N SER A 797 -47.09 -35.07 -4.62
CA SER A 797 -47.94 -34.28 -3.68
C SER A 797 -47.37 -34.39 -2.25
N ALA A 798 -47.89 -33.62 -1.29
CA ALA A 798 -47.34 -33.50 0.06
C ALA A 798 -48.43 -33.66 1.13
N GLN A 799 -48.07 -34.26 2.27
CA GLN A 799 -48.53 -33.82 3.61
C GLN A 799 -47.76 -34.52 4.76
N HIS A 800 -47.41 -33.70 5.76
CA HIS A 800 -47.23 -33.97 7.20
C HIS A 800 -46.46 -35.18 7.79
N ASP A 801 -45.46 -34.81 8.61
CA ASP A 801 -45.19 -35.24 10.00
C ASP A 801 -44.25 -36.43 10.36
N SER A 802 -43.63 -36.24 11.54
CA SER A 802 -42.84 -37.18 12.38
C SER A 802 -41.53 -37.76 11.83
N ASP A 803 -40.44 -37.06 12.15
CA ASP A 803 -39.34 -37.48 13.05
C ASP A 803 -38.47 -38.76 12.83
N GLU A 804 -37.24 -38.61 13.30
CA GLU A 804 -36.25 -39.60 13.75
C GLU A 804 -35.58 -40.61 12.76
N SER A 805 -34.34 -40.26 12.43
CA SER A 805 -33.12 -41.06 12.70
C SER A 805 -32.43 -41.88 11.59
N SER A 806 -31.17 -42.21 11.89
CA SER A 806 -30.23 -43.14 11.25
C SER A 806 -29.51 -42.73 9.95
N ASP A 807 -28.19 -42.78 10.08
CA ASP A 807 -27.11 -42.59 9.11
C ASP A 807 -27.22 -43.35 7.79
N ILE A 808 -26.83 -42.70 6.69
CA ILE A 808 -26.14 -43.36 5.57
C ILE A 808 -24.84 -42.59 5.28
N ALA A 809 -23.71 -43.27 5.38
CA ALA A 809 -22.40 -42.69 5.14
C ALA A 809 -22.07 -42.60 3.64
N THR A 810 -21.65 -41.41 3.18
CA THR A 810 -20.98 -41.23 1.88
C THR A 810 -19.52 -40.85 2.11
N THR A 811 -18.60 -41.71 1.65
CA THR A 811 -17.15 -41.53 1.82
C THR A 811 -16.57 -40.69 0.69
N THR A 812 -16.08 -39.49 1.00
CA THR A 812 -15.13 -38.74 0.14
C THR A 812 -13.70 -38.91 0.68
N PRO A 813 -12.82 -39.66 0.00
CA PRO A 813 -11.42 -39.79 0.39
C PRO A 813 -10.57 -38.62 -0.12
N LEU A 814 -9.32 -38.56 0.39
CA LEU A 814 -8.25 -37.59 0.12
C LEU A 814 -8.45 -36.18 0.71
N LEU A 815 -7.53 -35.82 1.60
CA LEU A 815 -7.36 -34.47 2.11
C LEU A 815 -6.76 -33.57 1.01
N SER A 816 -7.20 -32.32 0.93
CA SER A 816 -6.27 -31.23 0.65
C SER A 816 -5.28 -31.15 1.83
N ALA A 817 -3.99 -31.30 1.58
CA ALA A 817 -2.96 -31.35 2.64
C ALA A 817 -2.74 -30.04 3.41
N ASP A 818 -3.52 -29.00 3.09
CA ASP A 818 -3.51 -27.67 3.67
C ASP A 818 -4.86 -27.41 4.38
N PRO A 819 -4.89 -27.29 5.72
CA PRO A 819 -6.12 -27.04 6.48
C PRO A 819 -6.60 -25.58 6.39
N VAL A 820 -5.71 -24.61 6.12
CA VAL A 820 -6.10 -23.21 5.89
C VAL A 820 -6.90 -23.12 4.61
N ARG A 821 -6.38 -23.71 3.55
CA ARG A 821 -6.98 -23.66 2.22
C ARG A 821 -8.30 -24.43 2.15
N TRP A 822 -8.39 -25.54 2.89
CA TRP A 822 -9.67 -26.21 3.13
C TRP A 822 -10.66 -25.35 3.93
N LEU A 823 -10.21 -24.69 5.00
CA LEU A 823 -11.04 -23.76 5.78
C LEU A 823 -11.57 -22.63 4.89
N ILE A 824 -10.70 -21.93 4.16
CA ILE A 824 -11.08 -20.92 3.16
C ILE A 824 -12.21 -21.44 2.25
N ASP A 825 -12.10 -22.68 1.75
CA ASP A 825 -13.10 -23.28 0.88
C ASP A 825 -14.45 -23.60 1.55
N GLN A 826 -14.55 -23.63 2.89
CA GLN A 826 -15.80 -23.83 3.64
C GLN A 826 -16.52 -22.53 4.04
N GLN A 827 -16.02 -21.36 3.63
CA GLN A 827 -16.67 -20.08 3.93
C GLN A 827 -17.91 -19.86 3.04
N SER A 828 -19.04 -19.49 3.63
CA SER A 828 -20.24 -19.02 2.92
C SER A 828 -20.10 -17.54 2.54
N PHE A 829 -20.87 -17.10 1.55
CA PHE A 829 -20.77 -15.76 0.94
C PHE A 829 -20.76 -14.61 1.95
N ASN A 830 -21.64 -14.66 2.96
CA ASN A 830 -21.79 -13.67 4.03
C ASN A 830 -20.64 -13.70 5.07
N GLY A 831 -19.44 -14.12 4.66
CA GLY A 831 -18.24 -14.23 5.47
C GLY A 831 -18.27 -15.31 6.58
N ALA A 832 -19.36 -16.06 6.76
CA ALA A 832 -19.51 -17.07 7.80
C ALA A 832 -18.89 -18.43 7.42
N TRP A 833 -18.69 -19.33 8.39
CA TRP A 833 -18.29 -20.73 8.16
C TRP A 833 -19.34 -21.69 8.73
N LEU A 834 -19.99 -22.47 7.88
CA LEU A 834 -21.13 -23.34 8.24
C LEU A 834 -20.71 -24.79 8.53
N LEU A 835 -19.70 -24.96 9.38
CA LEU A 835 -19.07 -26.26 9.65
C LEU A 835 -20.04 -27.26 10.33
N ASN A 836 -20.04 -28.51 9.86
CA ASN A 836 -20.78 -29.61 10.52
C ASN A 836 -19.95 -30.31 11.61
N GLU A 837 -20.56 -31.22 12.35
CA GLU A 837 -19.89 -31.94 13.45
C GLU A 837 -18.68 -32.79 12.98
N ASN A 838 -18.73 -33.39 11.80
CA ASN A 838 -17.58 -34.14 11.27
C ASN A 838 -16.42 -33.22 10.90
N ASP A 839 -16.72 -32.03 10.40
CA ASP A 839 -15.74 -31.01 10.05
C ASP A 839 -15.09 -30.39 11.30
N ILE A 840 -15.87 -30.11 12.33
CA ILE A 840 -15.37 -29.66 13.64
C ILE A 840 -14.52 -30.75 14.30
N ARG A 841 -14.91 -32.02 14.19
CA ARG A 841 -14.11 -33.17 14.67
C ARG A 841 -12.78 -33.31 13.92
N LYS A 842 -12.72 -33.06 12.60
CA LYS A 842 -11.45 -33.01 11.85
C LYS A 842 -10.53 -31.90 12.38
N LEU A 843 -11.07 -30.69 12.54
CA LEU A 843 -10.33 -29.50 12.97
C LEU A 843 -9.82 -29.56 14.42
N THR A 844 -10.52 -30.28 15.31
CA THR A 844 -10.26 -30.28 16.76
C THR A 844 -9.69 -31.60 17.30
N ASN A 845 -9.12 -32.44 16.42
CA ASN A 845 -8.58 -33.78 16.74
C ASN A 845 -9.62 -34.68 17.46
N GLY A 846 -10.82 -34.79 16.89
CA GLY A 846 -11.86 -35.75 17.26
C GLY A 846 -12.95 -35.23 18.23
N LYS A 847 -12.89 -33.98 18.67
CA LYS A 847 -13.86 -33.41 19.63
C LYS A 847 -15.12 -32.87 18.93
N SER A 848 -16.27 -33.01 19.59
CA SER A 848 -17.59 -32.62 19.06
C SER A 848 -18.02 -31.25 19.56
N LEU A 849 -18.71 -30.44 18.74
CA LEU A 849 -19.27 -29.15 19.17
C LEU A 849 -20.36 -29.32 20.25
N SER A 850 -21.20 -30.35 20.09
CA SER A 850 -22.24 -30.76 21.04
C SER A 850 -21.71 -31.05 22.45
N ALA A 851 -20.43 -31.40 22.61
CA ALA A 851 -19.81 -31.59 23.93
C ALA A 851 -19.56 -30.28 24.70
N PHE A 852 -19.62 -29.12 24.02
CA PHE A 852 -19.38 -27.79 24.60
C PHE A 852 -20.64 -26.94 24.73
N ILE A 853 -21.75 -27.33 24.08
CA ILE A 853 -22.91 -26.48 23.87
C ILE A 853 -24.20 -27.27 24.13
N SER A 854 -24.59 -27.36 25.40
CA SER A 854 -25.84 -28.01 25.83
C SER A 854 -27.10 -27.14 25.66
N ASN A 855 -26.97 -25.85 25.31
CA ASN A 855 -28.06 -24.87 25.46
C ASN A 855 -28.14 -23.76 24.38
N VAL A 856 -27.42 -23.86 23.25
CA VAL A 856 -27.43 -22.80 22.21
C VAL A 856 -27.79 -23.34 20.82
N THR A 857 -29.09 -23.58 20.62
CA THR A 857 -29.66 -24.04 19.33
C THR A 857 -29.84 -22.94 18.28
N LYS A 858 -29.58 -21.66 18.62
CA LYS A 858 -29.88 -20.49 17.76
C LYS A 858 -28.67 -19.69 17.24
N ALA A 859 -27.43 -20.13 17.50
CA ALA A 859 -26.23 -19.38 17.11
C ALA A 859 -25.11 -20.25 16.50
N LYS A 860 -25.43 -21.47 16.06
CA LYS A 860 -24.48 -22.47 15.56
C LYS A 860 -23.50 -21.88 14.53
N ASP A 861 -24.04 -21.17 13.54
CA ASP A 861 -23.31 -20.64 12.40
C ASP A 861 -22.28 -19.57 12.81
N ALA A 862 -22.62 -18.72 13.79
CA ALA A 862 -21.71 -17.72 14.34
C ALA A 862 -20.60 -18.35 15.19
N LEU A 863 -20.90 -19.46 15.90
CA LEU A 863 -19.92 -20.22 16.66
C LEU A 863 -18.95 -20.99 15.76
N THR A 864 -19.43 -21.56 14.65
CA THR A 864 -18.57 -22.23 13.66
C THR A 864 -17.76 -21.23 12.83
N THR A 865 -18.28 -20.04 12.58
CA THR A 865 -17.54 -18.87 12.04
C THR A 865 -16.39 -18.47 12.95
N ALA A 866 -16.67 -18.23 14.24
CA ALA A 866 -15.65 -17.83 15.19
C ALA A 866 -14.61 -18.94 15.46
N LEU A 867 -15.02 -20.22 15.45
CA LEU A 867 -14.11 -21.37 15.51
C LEU A 867 -13.17 -21.42 14.29
N ALA A 868 -13.70 -21.23 13.08
CA ALA A 868 -12.91 -21.21 11.85
C ALA A 868 -11.86 -20.08 11.89
N ILE A 869 -12.28 -18.85 12.21
CA ILE A 869 -11.39 -17.70 12.35
C ILE A 869 -10.34 -17.96 13.44
N ALA A 870 -10.73 -18.44 14.63
CA ALA A 870 -9.78 -18.72 15.72
C ALA A 870 -8.75 -19.80 15.35
N ILE A 871 -9.09 -20.78 14.52
CA ILE A 871 -8.12 -21.78 14.04
C ILE A 871 -7.15 -21.16 13.02
N LEU A 872 -7.65 -20.33 12.09
CA LEU A 872 -6.82 -19.60 11.15
C LEU A 872 -5.84 -18.66 11.87
N GLU A 873 -6.32 -17.90 12.86
CA GLU A 873 -5.53 -16.95 13.65
C GLU A 873 -4.52 -17.64 14.60
N LEU A 874 -4.92 -18.70 15.31
CA LEU A 874 -4.09 -19.30 16.37
C LEU A 874 -3.20 -20.46 15.91
N LYS A 875 -3.62 -21.25 14.91
CA LYS A 875 -2.84 -22.40 14.40
C LYS A 875 -2.14 -22.15 13.08
N HIS A 876 -2.51 -21.09 12.35
CA HIS A 876 -2.01 -20.81 11.00
C HIS A 876 -1.68 -19.33 10.76
N ALA A 877 -1.17 -18.64 11.78
CA ALA A 877 -0.70 -17.26 11.71
C ALA A 877 0.46 -17.06 10.71
N ASP A 878 1.30 -18.07 10.53
CA ASP A 878 2.38 -18.16 9.51
C ASP A 878 1.83 -18.14 8.06
N GLN A 879 0.55 -18.45 7.91
CA GLN A 879 -0.20 -18.44 6.66
C GLN A 879 -1.21 -17.30 6.58
N LYS A 880 -1.15 -16.30 7.48
CA LYS A 880 -2.11 -15.18 7.53
C LYS A 880 -2.30 -14.50 6.18
N ASN A 881 -1.28 -14.42 5.34
CA ASN A 881 -1.40 -13.93 3.97
C ASN A 881 -2.50 -14.63 3.14
N LEU A 882 -2.64 -15.95 3.24
CA LEU A 882 -3.58 -16.75 2.44
C LEU A 882 -5.04 -16.51 2.85
N TRP A 883 -5.32 -16.43 4.16
CA TRP A 883 -6.69 -16.35 4.68
C TRP A 883 -7.15 -14.92 5.03
N TYR A 884 -6.24 -13.97 5.22
CA TYR A 884 -6.58 -12.60 5.64
C TYR A 884 -7.41 -11.84 4.61
N GLY A 885 -7.34 -12.15 3.32
CA GLY A 885 -8.26 -11.56 2.33
C GLY A 885 -9.71 -12.03 2.53
N VAL A 886 -9.89 -13.28 2.94
CA VAL A 886 -11.17 -13.99 3.00
C VAL A 886 -11.90 -13.77 4.32
N THR A 887 -11.17 -13.57 5.43
CA THR A 887 -11.69 -12.95 6.65
C THR A 887 -11.97 -11.45 6.51
N ASN A 888 -11.87 -10.89 5.30
CA ASN A 888 -12.01 -9.47 4.98
C ASN A 888 -13.03 -9.21 3.84
N ASP A 889 -14.06 -10.03 3.71
CA ASP A 889 -15.31 -9.64 3.03
C ASP A 889 -15.80 -8.27 3.57
N HIS A 890 -16.42 -7.44 2.74
CA HIS A 890 -16.71 -6.04 3.06
C HIS A 890 -17.73 -5.85 4.18
N GLU A 891 -18.68 -6.77 4.37
CA GLU A 891 -19.55 -6.77 5.55
C GLU A 891 -18.79 -7.20 6.81
N MET A 892 -17.92 -8.22 6.71
CA MET A 892 -17.06 -8.65 7.82
C MET A 892 -15.94 -7.66 8.18
N LYS A 893 -15.47 -6.82 7.23
CA LYS A 893 -14.60 -5.66 7.54
C LYS A 893 -15.28 -4.67 8.47
N HIS A 894 -16.60 -4.50 8.35
CA HIS A 894 -17.35 -3.65 9.28
C HIS A 894 -17.42 -4.25 10.70
N TYR A 895 -17.17 -5.57 10.83
CA TYR A 895 -17.10 -6.30 12.09
C TYR A 895 -15.69 -6.38 12.69
N PHE A 896 -14.62 -6.49 11.87
CA PHE A 896 -13.26 -6.78 12.34
C PHE A 896 -12.11 -5.96 11.69
N LYS A 897 -12.39 -4.94 10.85
CA LYS A 897 -11.33 -4.11 10.23
C LYS A 897 -11.47 -2.60 10.42
N SER A 898 -11.79 -2.20 11.64
CA SER A 898 -10.98 -1.15 12.28
C SER A 898 -9.97 -1.84 13.21
N LEU A 899 -8.80 -1.23 13.46
CA LEU A 899 -8.19 -1.41 14.78
C LEU A 899 -9.27 -0.97 15.78
N PRO A 900 -9.76 -1.85 16.68
CA PRO A 900 -11.03 -1.65 17.39
C PRO A 900 -11.05 -0.25 18.02
N GLN A 901 -11.88 0.63 17.45
CA GLN A 901 -11.59 2.07 17.46
C GLN A 901 -11.45 2.59 18.89
N LEU A 902 -10.20 2.85 19.28
CA LEU A 902 -9.86 3.34 20.61
C LEU A 902 -10.66 4.63 20.86
N ASN A 903 -11.49 4.64 21.91
CA ASN A 903 -12.46 5.72 22.09
C ASN A 903 -11.76 7.03 22.44
N LEU A 904 -11.64 7.93 21.46
CA LEU A 904 -11.10 9.29 21.64
C LEU A 904 -12.11 10.28 22.23
N ILE A 905 -13.33 9.82 22.56
CA ILE A 905 -14.47 10.64 22.96
C ILE A 905 -15.13 9.99 24.18
N PRO A 906 -15.38 10.73 25.28
CA PRO A 906 -16.08 10.19 26.44
C PRO A 906 -17.57 9.96 26.12
N ALA A 907 -18.20 9.02 26.82
CA ALA A 907 -19.63 8.76 26.65
C ALA A 907 -20.48 10.01 26.94
N LEU A 908 -21.22 10.48 25.93
CA LEU A 908 -22.07 11.68 26.01
C LEU A 908 -23.51 11.33 26.45
N PRO A 909 -24.24 12.27 27.08
CA PRO A 909 -25.69 12.15 27.25
C PRO A 909 -26.42 12.18 25.91
N LYS A 910 -27.62 11.58 25.86
CA LYS A 910 -28.48 11.56 24.67
C LYS A 910 -29.11 12.92 24.39
N ASN A 911 -29.44 13.68 25.43
CA ASN A 911 -30.15 14.96 25.34
C ASN A 911 -29.48 16.06 26.18
N PRO A 912 -28.23 16.48 25.88
CA PRO A 912 -27.48 17.45 26.69
C PRO A 912 -28.19 18.78 26.92
N ARG A 913 -29.08 19.20 26.00
CA ARG A 913 -29.89 20.44 26.15
C ARG A 913 -30.92 20.38 27.27
N ASN A 914 -31.28 19.18 27.76
CA ASN A 914 -32.19 19.00 28.89
C ASN A 914 -31.50 19.23 30.25
N TYR A 915 -30.17 19.40 30.25
CA TYR A 915 -29.31 19.48 31.44
C TYR A 915 -28.49 20.78 31.45
N PRO A 916 -29.15 21.96 31.53
CA PRO A 916 -28.47 23.25 31.50
C PRO A 916 -27.51 23.42 32.68
N ILE A 917 -26.32 23.95 32.38
CA ILE A 917 -25.25 24.20 33.35
C ILE A 917 -25.43 25.59 33.98
N ILE A 918 -25.29 25.68 35.30
CA ILE A 918 -25.03 26.94 36.01
C ILE A 918 -23.58 26.92 36.51
N LEU A 919 -22.80 27.92 36.10
CA LEU A 919 -21.42 28.11 36.54
C LEU A 919 -21.38 28.86 37.87
N ILE A 920 -20.60 28.36 38.82
CA ILE A 920 -20.30 29.05 40.08
C ILE A 920 -18.77 29.20 40.17
N GLY A 921 -18.31 30.43 39.95
CA GLY A 921 -16.93 30.81 39.65
C GLY A 921 -16.77 31.30 38.20
N ALA A 922 -16.00 32.37 38.01
CA ALA A 922 -15.62 32.97 36.73
C ALA A 922 -14.10 33.00 36.50
N GLY A 923 -13.34 32.18 37.24
CA GLY A 923 -11.88 32.14 37.21
C GLY A 923 -11.26 31.58 35.91
N THR A 924 -9.93 31.61 35.82
CA THR A 924 -9.18 31.22 34.61
C THR A 924 -9.53 29.82 34.09
N ILE A 925 -9.79 28.85 34.98
CA ILE A 925 -10.12 27.47 34.58
C ILE A 925 -11.47 27.36 33.85
N ILE A 926 -12.42 28.23 34.19
CA ILE A 926 -13.72 28.32 33.51
C ILE A 926 -13.54 28.81 32.07
N THR A 927 -12.68 29.80 31.86
CA THR A 927 -12.46 30.41 30.54
C THR A 927 -11.44 29.70 29.65
N SER A 928 -10.58 28.84 30.22
CA SER A 928 -9.55 28.06 29.49
C SER A 928 -9.87 26.58 29.33
N GLY A 929 -10.62 25.97 30.25
CA GLY A 929 -11.02 24.56 30.20
C GLY A 929 -12.53 24.39 29.95
N HIS A 930 -13.35 24.78 30.93
CA HIS A 930 -14.76 24.38 31.01
C HIS A 930 -15.62 24.97 29.87
N LEU A 931 -15.67 26.30 29.71
CA LEU A 931 -16.46 26.95 28.64
C LEU A 931 -16.02 26.56 27.22
N PRO A 932 -14.70 26.48 26.91
CA PRO A 932 -14.25 25.90 25.65
C PRO A 932 -14.74 24.46 25.43
N ALA A 933 -14.69 23.60 26.46
CA ALA A 933 -15.17 22.21 26.38
C ALA A 933 -16.67 22.13 26.14
N TYR A 934 -17.45 22.94 26.85
CA TYR A 934 -18.92 22.98 26.73
C TYR A 934 -19.33 23.49 25.34
N LYS A 935 -18.58 24.45 24.77
CA LYS A 935 -18.76 24.90 23.38
C LYS A 935 -18.42 23.79 22.36
N ILE A 936 -17.36 23.01 22.58
CA ILE A 936 -16.99 21.86 21.72
C ILE A 936 -18.06 20.77 21.76
N ALA A 937 -18.61 20.48 22.94
CA ALA A 937 -19.61 19.42 23.14
C ALA A 937 -21.08 19.86 22.89
N GLY A 938 -21.32 21.14 22.59
CA GLY A 938 -22.67 21.68 22.37
C GLY A 938 -23.54 21.76 23.63
N PHE A 939 -22.92 21.83 24.81
CA PHE A 939 -23.59 21.89 26.11
C PHE A 939 -24.09 23.31 26.41
N SER A 940 -25.28 23.41 27.02
CA SER A 940 -25.92 24.70 27.31
C SER A 940 -25.48 25.24 28.66
N VAL A 941 -24.98 26.48 28.69
CA VAL A 941 -24.75 27.24 29.93
C VAL A 941 -25.87 28.27 30.09
N LYS A 942 -26.67 28.15 31.14
CA LYS A 942 -27.85 28.99 31.41
C LYS A 942 -27.50 30.26 32.17
N GLY A 943 -26.51 30.21 33.06
CA GLY A 943 -26.07 31.38 33.81
C GLY A 943 -24.76 31.18 34.57
N ILE A 944 -24.21 32.28 35.08
CA ILE A 944 -22.96 32.33 35.82
C ILE A 944 -23.08 33.20 37.09
N TYR A 945 -22.41 32.79 38.16
CA TYR A 945 -22.19 33.57 39.37
C TYR A 945 -20.70 33.64 39.70
N ASP A 946 -20.22 34.80 40.15
CA ASP A 946 -18.97 34.96 40.88
C ASP A 946 -19.17 36.01 41.99
N ILE A 947 -18.34 35.98 43.03
CA ILE A 947 -18.32 37.01 44.07
C ILE A 947 -17.84 38.36 43.51
N ASP A 948 -16.96 38.33 42.50
CA ASP A 948 -16.67 39.46 41.64
C ASP A 948 -17.66 39.52 40.46
N GLN A 949 -18.69 40.34 40.63
CA GLN A 949 -19.76 40.51 39.64
C GLN A 949 -19.25 41.07 38.30
N GLN A 950 -18.13 41.82 38.29
CA GLN A 950 -17.53 42.29 37.04
C GLN A 950 -16.91 41.12 36.26
N LYS A 951 -16.18 40.22 36.94
CA LYS A 951 -15.69 38.98 36.29
C LYS A 951 -16.82 38.13 35.74
N ALA A 952 -17.91 37.97 36.49
CA ALA A 952 -19.08 37.22 36.03
C ALA A 952 -19.71 37.84 34.77
N PHE A 953 -19.84 39.17 34.73
CA PHE A 953 -20.33 39.93 33.58
C PHE A 953 -19.38 39.85 32.36
N ASP A 954 -18.08 40.04 32.55
CA ASP A 954 -17.08 39.98 31.47
C ASP A 954 -17.03 38.58 30.83
N VAL A 955 -17.09 37.52 31.64
CA VAL A 955 -17.17 36.13 31.15
C VAL A 955 -18.52 35.86 30.47
N ALA A 956 -19.64 36.34 31.03
CA ALA A 956 -20.95 36.17 30.41
C ALA A 956 -21.04 36.84 29.04
N ASN A 957 -20.55 38.07 28.90
CA ASN A 957 -20.53 38.78 27.61
C ASN A 957 -19.64 38.08 26.58
N LYS A 958 -18.42 37.67 26.98
CA LYS A 958 -17.45 36.99 26.11
C LYS A 958 -17.93 35.63 25.60
N TRP A 959 -18.75 34.93 26.38
CA TRP A 959 -19.24 33.58 26.07
C TRP A 959 -20.74 33.51 25.75
N HIS A 960 -21.42 34.66 25.68
CA HIS A 960 -22.86 34.80 25.44
C HIS A 960 -23.73 33.99 26.41
N ILE A 961 -23.36 33.99 27.70
CA ILE A 961 -24.11 33.30 28.76
C ILE A 961 -25.38 34.13 29.07
N PRO A 962 -26.60 33.55 29.00
CA PRO A 962 -27.86 34.33 29.06
C PRO A 962 -28.15 35.09 30.35
N LYS A 963 -27.54 34.70 31.49
CA LYS A 963 -27.78 35.31 32.80
C LYS A 963 -26.52 35.40 33.66
N VAL A 964 -26.32 36.56 34.28
CA VAL A 964 -25.48 36.72 35.47
C VAL A 964 -26.40 36.72 36.70
N TYR A 965 -26.03 36.00 37.75
CA TYR A 965 -26.75 36.00 39.03
C TYR A 965 -26.13 37.02 39.99
N ASN A 966 -26.99 37.78 40.69
CA ASN A 966 -26.54 38.83 41.62
C ASN A 966 -26.08 38.24 42.96
N THR A 967 -26.61 37.08 43.34
CA THR A 967 -26.24 36.36 44.57
C THR A 967 -26.09 34.87 44.31
N ILE A 968 -25.26 34.21 45.13
CA ILE A 968 -25.08 32.76 45.04
C ILE A 968 -26.36 31.99 45.37
N ASN A 969 -27.21 32.52 46.25
CA ASN A 969 -28.52 31.95 46.58
C ASN A 969 -29.44 31.96 45.34
N GLU A 970 -29.50 33.08 44.61
CA GLU A 970 -30.25 33.18 43.34
C GLU A 970 -29.78 32.14 42.31
N ALA A 971 -28.47 31.90 42.21
CA ALA A 971 -27.92 30.85 41.36
C ALA A 971 -28.33 29.43 41.82
N CYS A 972 -28.18 29.12 43.11
CA CYS A 972 -28.43 27.80 43.71
C CYS A 972 -29.91 27.40 43.78
N THR A 973 -30.83 28.37 43.69
CA THR A 973 -32.29 28.17 43.82
C THR A 973 -33.08 28.42 42.53
N THR A 974 -32.41 28.81 41.43
CA THR A 974 -33.08 29.02 40.14
C THR A 974 -33.70 27.74 39.61
N SER A 975 -34.99 27.79 39.27
CA SER A 975 -35.76 26.73 38.60
C SER A 975 -35.63 25.33 39.22
N THR A 976 -36.25 25.10 40.39
CA THR A 976 -36.41 23.77 41.00
C THR A 976 -37.11 22.73 40.11
N ASN A 977 -37.68 23.16 38.99
CA ASN A 977 -38.42 22.33 38.03
C ASN A 977 -37.60 21.98 36.77
N GLU A 978 -36.30 22.32 36.74
CA GLU A 978 -35.38 22.02 35.64
C GLU A 978 -34.21 21.14 36.10
N ASN A 979 -33.68 20.28 35.24
CA ASN A 979 -32.60 19.35 35.57
C ASN A 979 -31.21 20.02 35.50
N ILE A 980 -31.00 21.04 36.34
CA ILE A 980 -29.78 21.87 36.34
C ILE A 980 -28.57 21.11 36.91
N ILE A 981 -27.42 21.27 36.25
CA ILE A 981 -26.12 20.85 36.78
C ILE A 981 -25.35 22.09 37.24
N PHE A 982 -24.80 22.03 38.45
CA PHE A 982 -23.96 23.08 39.00
C PHE A 982 -22.49 22.75 38.77
N ASP A 983 -21.73 23.66 38.17
CA ASP A 983 -20.29 23.54 37.94
C ASP A 983 -19.54 24.46 38.92
N LEU A 984 -18.92 23.87 39.94
CA LEU A 984 -18.34 24.57 41.08
C LEU A 984 -16.83 24.77 40.90
N ALA A 985 -16.44 25.82 40.19
CA ALA A 985 -15.05 26.18 39.89
C ALA A 985 -14.49 27.23 40.87
N VAL A 986 -14.61 26.95 42.16
CA VAL A 986 -14.23 27.83 43.28
C VAL A 986 -13.02 27.28 44.07
N PRO A 987 -12.37 28.09 44.93
CA PRO A 987 -11.43 27.57 45.93
C PRO A 987 -12.06 26.50 46.83
N SER A 988 -11.26 25.50 47.20
CA SER A 988 -11.71 24.27 47.88
C SER A 988 -12.43 24.53 49.22
N ASN A 989 -11.97 25.51 50.00
CA ASN A 989 -12.65 25.91 51.25
C ASN A 989 -14.06 26.49 51.05
N GLN A 990 -14.45 26.90 49.84
CA GLN A 990 -15.81 27.36 49.55
C GLN A 990 -16.78 26.21 49.22
N ILE A 991 -16.29 25.05 48.76
CA ILE A 991 -17.14 23.95 48.27
C ILE A 991 -18.21 23.56 49.32
N GLN A 992 -17.83 23.45 50.59
CA GLN A 992 -18.74 23.08 51.67
C GLN A 992 -19.83 24.12 51.97
N SER A 993 -19.59 25.42 51.75
CA SER A 993 -20.60 26.47 51.99
C SER A 993 -21.61 26.54 50.84
N ILE A 994 -21.18 26.22 49.61
CA ILE A 994 -22.00 26.23 48.40
C ILE A 994 -22.89 24.99 48.32
N LEU A 995 -22.35 23.79 48.59
CA LEU A 995 -23.13 22.55 48.61
C LEU A 995 -24.27 22.57 49.65
N LYS A 996 -24.11 23.30 50.75
CA LYS A 996 -25.18 23.51 51.75
C LYS A 996 -26.31 24.41 51.25
N GLN A 997 -26.08 25.22 50.21
CA GLN A 997 -27.06 26.12 49.58
C GLN A 997 -27.71 25.52 48.33
N LEU A 998 -27.08 24.53 47.67
CA LEU A 998 -27.71 23.80 46.57
C LEU A 998 -29.02 23.13 47.01
N SER A 999 -29.97 23.03 46.08
CA SER A 999 -31.24 22.34 46.29
C SER A 999 -31.03 20.84 46.59
N ILE A 1000 -32.00 20.23 47.27
CA ILE A 1000 -31.98 18.78 47.50
C ILE A 1000 -32.11 18.07 46.14
N ASN A 1001 -31.40 16.96 45.94
CA ASN A 1001 -31.39 16.18 44.68
C ASN A 1001 -30.82 16.92 43.44
N SER A 1002 -30.02 17.97 43.64
CA SER A 1002 -29.20 18.60 42.57
C SER A 1002 -28.02 17.72 42.14
N HIS A 1003 -27.48 17.95 40.94
CA HIS A 1003 -26.21 17.36 40.50
C HIS A 1003 -25.12 18.43 40.46
N ALA A 1004 -23.88 18.06 40.80
CA ALA A 1004 -22.76 19.00 40.85
C ALA A 1004 -21.46 18.41 40.29
N LEU A 1005 -20.85 19.10 39.32
CA LEU A 1005 -19.43 18.94 39.02
C LEU A 1005 -18.64 19.86 39.97
N ILE A 1006 -17.62 19.33 40.61
CA ILE A 1006 -16.84 20.04 41.63
C ILE A 1006 -15.38 20.09 41.18
N GLN A 1007 -14.80 21.28 41.12
CA GLN A 1007 -13.40 21.43 40.74
C GLN A 1007 -12.48 20.90 41.83
N LYS A 1008 -11.49 20.09 41.42
CA LYS A 1008 -10.46 19.55 42.33
C LYS A 1008 -9.54 20.67 42.88
N PRO A 1009 -9.04 20.56 44.13
CA PRO A 1009 -9.17 19.42 45.04
C PRO A 1009 -10.50 19.39 45.81
N MET A 1010 -10.90 18.18 46.25
CA MET A 1010 -12.12 17.94 47.00
C MET A 1010 -11.93 18.31 48.48
N GLY A 1011 -11.88 19.62 48.77
CA GLY A 1011 -11.44 20.12 50.08
C GLY A 1011 -9.92 20.29 50.16
N GLU A 1012 -9.40 20.77 51.30
CA GLU A 1012 -7.97 21.04 51.48
C GLU A 1012 -7.19 19.85 52.08
N ASN A 1013 -7.92 18.88 52.65
CA ASN A 1013 -7.45 17.69 53.36
C ASN A 1013 -8.55 16.61 53.36
N LEU A 1014 -8.23 15.41 53.85
CA LEU A 1014 -9.17 14.27 53.91
C LEU A 1014 -10.42 14.53 54.78
N ILE A 1015 -10.33 15.34 55.83
CA ILE A 1015 -11.47 15.64 56.72
C ILE A 1015 -12.49 16.53 55.99
N ASP A 1016 -12.02 17.52 55.23
CA ASP A 1016 -12.88 18.34 54.37
C ASP A 1016 -13.50 17.51 53.23
N ALA A 1017 -12.76 16.57 52.64
CA ALA A 1017 -13.28 15.64 51.65
C ALA A 1017 -14.44 14.80 52.23
N GLN A 1018 -14.25 14.23 53.42
CA GLN A 1018 -15.28 13.49 54.13
C GLN A 1018 -16.50 14.36 54.49
N SER A 1019 -16.28 15.62 54.87
CA SER A 1019 -17.36 16.60 55.10
C SER A 1019 -18.17 16.85 53.83
N ILE A 1020 -17.51 17.01 52.67
CA ILE A 1020 -18.14 17.16 51.36
C ILE A 1020 -18.99 15.92 51.02
N VAL A 1021 -18.46 14.70 51.18
CA VAL A 1021 -19.23 13.45 50.98
C VAL A 1021 -20.48 13.42 51.88
N ASN A 1022 -20.33 13.79 53.16
CA ASN A 1022 -21.42 13.79 54.12
C ASN A 1022 -22.51 14.81 53.77
N ILE A 1023 -22.14 16.03 53.35
CA ILE A 1023 -23.09 17.06 52.88
C ILE A 1023 -23.85 16.58 51.65
N CYS A 1024 -23.14 15.99 50.67
CA CYS A 1024 -23.77 15.46 49.47
C CYS A 1024 -24.74 14.32 49.77
N LYS A 1025 -24.37 13.37 50.65
CA LYS A 1025 -25.28 12.30 51.11
C LYS A 1025 -26.52 12.86 51.81
N GLN A 1026 -26.35 13.80 52.73
CA GLN A 1026 -27.45 14.40 53.51
C GLN A 1026 -28.44 15.21 52.65
N ARG A 1027 -27.98 15.80 51.54
CA ARG A 1027 -28.82 16.60 50.62
C ARG A 1027 -29.19 15.86 49.32
N HIS A 1028 -28.85 14.58 49.22
CA HIS A 1028 -28.94 13.77 47.98
C HIS A 1028 -28.30 14.43 46.75
N ILE A 1029 -27.23 15.21 46.94
CA ILE A 1029 -26.52 15.85 45.82
C ILE A 1029 -25.65 14.81 45.12
N HIS A 1030 -25.93 14.58 43.83
CA HIS A 1030 -25.12 13.72 42.98
C HIS A 1030 -23.88 14.48 42.51
N GLY A 1031 -22.83 14.43 43.35
CA GLY A 1031 -21.55 15.06 43.10
C GLY A 1031 -20.61 14.21 42.22
N SER A 1032 -19.76 14.88 41.45
CA SER A 1032 -18.58 14.28 40.81
C SER A 1032 -17.43 15.28 40.81
N ILE A 1033 -16.20 14.80 40.96
CA ILE A 1033 -14.99 15.63 40.96
C ILE A 1033 -14.44 15.73 39.53
N ASN A 1034 -13.97 16.93 39.18
CA ASN A 1034 -13.37 17.18 37.88
C ASN A 1034 -11.92 16.67 37.81
N PHE A 1035 -11.75 15.35 37.75
CA PHE A 1035 -10.48 14.73 37.39
C PHE A 1035 -10.40 14.55 35.87
N GLN A 1036 -10.28 15.68 35.15
CA GLN A 1036 -10.40 15.70 33.69
C GLN A 1036 -9.42 14.76 32.96
N LEU A 1037 -8.24 14.47 33.55
CA LEU A 1037 -7.21 13.64 32.93
C LEU A 1037 -7.70 12.22 32.59
N ARG A 1038 -8.59 11.60 33.38
CA ARG A 1038 -9.23 10.29 33.07
C ARG A 1038 -9.99 10.27 31.74
N TYR A 1039 -10.34 11.45 31.22
CA TYR A 1039 -11.14 11.66 30.02
C TYR A 1039 -10.38 12.42 28.91
N ALA A 1040 -9.08 12.67 29.07
CA ALA A 1040 -8.25 13.16 27.97
C ALA A 1040 -8.24 12.11 26.84
N PRO A 1041 -8.37 12.48 25.54
CA PRO A 1041 -8.52 11.49 24.46
C PRO A 1041 -7.40 10.45 24.36
N TYR A 1042 -6.15 10.81 24.67
CA TYR A 1042 -5.04 9.85 24.73
C TYR A 1042 -5.15 8.89 25.94
N ILE A 1043 -5.76 9.31 27.05
CA ILE A 1043 -6.04 8.43 28.20
C ILE A 1043 -7.22 7.50 27.91
N LEU A 1044 -8.28 7.99 27.27
CA LEU A 1044 -9.40 7.15 26.88
C LEU A 1044 -8.96 6.06 25.89
N ALA A 1045 -8.11 6.41 24.92
CA ALA A 1045 -7.51 5.45 24.00
C ALA A 1045 -6.56 4.45 24.69
N LEU A 1046 -5.73 4.91 25.64
CA LEU A 1046 -4.88 4.04 26.46
C LEU A 1046 -5.70 3.06 27.31
N LYS A 1047 -6.78 3.54 27.96
CA LYS A 1047 -7.71 2.70 28.73
C LYS A 1047 -8.37 1.64 27.87
N ASP A 1048 -8.75 1.97 26.63
CA ASP A 1048 -9.27 0.99 25.69
C ASP A 1048 -8.21 -0.01 25.24
N ALA A 1049 -6.97 0.41 24.95
CA ALA A 1049 -5.89 -0.51 24.59
C ALA A 1049 -5.61 -1.53 25.71
N ILE A 1050 -5.59 -1.08 26.98
CA ILE A 1050 -5.49 -1.96 28.16
C ILE A 1050 -6.70 -2.89 28.25
N ARG A 1051 -7.92 -2.36 28.18
CA ARG A 1051 -9.19 -3.11 28.24
C ARG A 1051 -9.35 -4.14 27.12
N LEU A 1052 -8.77 -3.88 25.95
CA LEU A 1052 -8.77 -4.74 24.77
C LEU A 1052 -7.56 -5.70 24.74
N GLY A 1053 -6.72 -5.72 25.78
CA GLY A 1053 -5.59 -6.64 25.91
C GLY A 1053 -4.36 -6.30 25.05
N TRP A 1054 -4.29 -5.11 24.45
CA TRP A 1054 -3.19 -4.73 23.54
C TRP A 1054 -1.83 -4.70 24.25
N LEU A 1055 -1.80 -4.47 25.57
CA LEU A 1055 -0.58 -4.51 26.39
C LEU A 1055 -0.37 -5.91 27.03
N GLY A 1056 -1.13 -6.91 26.62
CA GLY A 1056 -1.21 -8.22 27.27
C GLY A 1056 -2.24 -8.28 28.40
N GLY A 1057 -2.39 -9.47 29.00
CA GLY A 1057 -3.39 -9.75 30.04
C GLY A 1057 -3.04 -9.24 31.45
N GLN A 1058 -1.83 -8.73 31.67
CA GLN A 1058 -1.37 -8.18 32.95
C GLN A 1058 -0.43 -6.99 32.69
N LEU A 1059 -0.59 -5.91 33.46
CA LEU A 1059 0.33 -4.77 33.45
C LEU A 1059 1.52 -5.04 34.38
N THR A 1060 2.68 -4.52 34.02
CA THR A 1060 3.95 -4.72 34.74
C THR A 1060 4.56 -3.41 35.21
N THR A 1061 4.42 -2.32 34.45
CA THR A 1061 4.95 -0.99 34.78
C THR A 1061 3.90 0.09 34.60
N ILE A 1062 3.81 1.04 35.53
CA ILE A 1062 3.24 2.37 35.28
C ILE A 1062 4.21 3.44 35.83
N GLU A 1063 4.85 4.21 34.96
CA GLU A 1063 5.62 5.41 35.33
C GLU A 1063 4.92 6.68 34.85
N ILE A 1064 4.79 7.67 35.73
CA ILE A 1064 4.42 9.04 35.35
C ILE A 1064 5.59 9.97 35.67
N HIS A 1065 6.08 10.68 34.66
CA HIS A 1065 7.29 11.50 34.75
C HIS A 1065 7.02 12.94 34.33
N VAL A 1066 7.19 13.90 35.24
CA VAL A 1066 6.95 15.33 35.02
C VAL A 1066 8.16 16.14 35.48
N ASN A 1067 8.79 16.87 34.56
CA ASN A 1067 10.02 17.63 34.76
C ASN A 1067 9.90 18.92 33.93
N VAL A 1068 9.18 19.92 34.48
CA VAL A 1068 8.69 21.11 33.76
C VAL A 1068 8.82 22.39 34.60
N HIS A 1069 8.71 23.56 33.98
CA HIS A 1069 8.57 24.83 34.71
C HIS A 1069 7.09 25.13 34.98
N MET A 1070 6.68 25.19 36.24
CA MET A 1070 5.32 25.61 36.59
C MET A 1070 5.33 27.08 37.07
N PRO A 1071 4.60 28.00 36.40
CA PRO A 1071 4.58 29.42 36.74
C PRO A 1071 3.66 29.72 37.95
N TRP A 1072 4.03 29.20 39.13
CA TRP A 1072 3.29 29.34 40.39
C TRP A 1072 2.79 30.77 40.74
N PRO A 1073 3.50 31.88 40.41
CA PRO A 1073 3.01 33.24 40.66
C PRO A 1073 1.67 33.61 39.97
N LEU A 1074 1.21 32.83 38.99
CA LEU A 1074 -0.13 33.01 38.39
C LEU A 1074 -1.28 32.75 39.37
N TRP A 1075 -1.02 32.13 40.52
CA TRP A 1075 -2.02 31.85 41.56
C TRP A 1075 -1.55 32.31 42.95
N PRO A 1076 -1.56 33.61 43.26
CA PRO A 1076 -1.06 34.14 44.53
C PRO A 1076 -1.70 33.52 45.78
N PHE A 1077 -2.96 33.06 45.68
CA PHE A 1077 -3.67 32.39 46.78
C PHE A 1077 -3.04 31.04 47.17
N LEU A 1078 -2.29 30.39 46.27
CA LEU A 1078 -1.61 29.13 46.54
C LEU A 1078 -0.33 29.28 47.37
N ALA A 1079 0.18 30.51 47.55
CA ALA A 1079 1.40 30.75 48.33
C ALA A 1079 1.26 30.43 49.84
N ALA A 1080 0.03 30.36 50.36
CA ALA A 1080 -0.26 29.97 51.75
C ALA A 1080 -0.60 28.47 51.92
N VAL A 1081 -0.70 27.71 50.82
CA VAL A 1081 -1.16 26.31 50.84
C VAL A 1081 0.01 25.37 51.15
N GLN A 1082 -0.06 24.64 52.26
CA GLN A 1082 1.01 23.74 52.70
C GLN A 1082 1.33 22.60 51.69
N ASN A 1083 0.33 22.17 50.91
CA ASN A 1083 0.40 21.03 50.00
C ASN A 1083 0.25 21.37 48.50
N LEU A 1084 0.67 22.58 48.10
CA LEU A 1084 0.49 23.12 46.74
C LEU A 1084 0.69 22.08 45.62
N GLU A 1085 1.88 21.49 45.50
CA GLU A 1085 2.19 20.58 44.40
C GLU A 1085 1.41 19.25 44.46
N LEU A 1086 1.26 18.67 45.66
CA LEU A 1086 0.58 17.39 45.84
C LEU A 1086 -0.93 17.53 45.56
N THR A 1087 -1.58 18.45 46.26
CA THR A 1087 -3.04 18.58 46.30
C THR A 1087 -3.62 19.31 45.08
N TYR A 1088 -2.87 20.23 44.45
CA TYR A 1088 -3.37 20.97 43.27
C TYR A 1088 -2.82 20.46 41.93
N HIS A 1089 -1.70 19.74 41.87
CA HIS A 1089 -1.15 19.19 40.62
C HIS A 1089 -1.10 17.66 40.62
N SER A 1090 -0.26 17.04 41.45
CA SER A 1090 0.01 15.59 41.41
C SER A 1090 -1.18 14.70 41.74
N ILE A 1091 -2.24 15.26 42.36
CA ILE A 1091 -3.54 14.62 42.52
C ILE A 1091 -4.08 14.00 41.22
N HIS A 1092 -3.86 14.62 40.04
CA HIS A 1092 -4.31 14.06 38.77
C HIS A 1092 -3.57 12.77 38.37
N TYR A 1093 -2.29 12.63 38.73
CA TYR A 1093 -1.48 11.46 38.40
C TYR A 1093 -1.78 10.29 39.34
N VAL A 1094 -1.95 10.59 40.64
CA VAL A 1094 -2.43 9.64 41.64
C VAL A 1094 -3.82 9.10 41.28
N ASP A 1095 -4.73 9.99 40.89
CA ASP A 1095 -6.10 9.64 40.50
C ASP A 1095 -6.16 8.80 39.21
N LEU A 1096 -5.35 9.16 38.21
CA LEU A 1096 -5.24 8.40 36.96
C LEU A 1096 -4.73 6.97 37.20
N ILE A 1097 -3.72 6.78 38.06
CA ILE A 1097 -3.18 5.46 38.37
C ILE A 1097 -4.25 4.54 38.98
N ARG A 1098 -5.09 5.08 39.88
CA ARG A 1098 -6.25 4.34 40.41
C ARG A 1098 -7.25 3.97 39.31
N ASP A 1099 -7.54 4.89 38.40
CA ASP A 1099 -8.48 4.69 37.29
C ASP A 1099 -8.01 3.69 36.23
N LEU A 1100 -6.69 3.57 36.03
CA LEU A 1100 -6.06 2.58 35.15
C LEU A 1100 -6.03 1.16 35.76
N LEU A 1101 -5.98 1.05 37.09
CA LEU A 1101 -5.84 -0.23 37.82
C LEU A 1101 -7.13 -0.69 38.53
N ASN A 1102 -8.19 0.12 38.52
CA ASN A 1102 -9.52 -0.18 39.05
C ASN A 1102 -10.01 -1.58 38.57
N PRO A 1103 -10.37 -2.51 39.48
CA PRO A 1103 -10.77 -2.31 40.88
C PRO A 1103 -9.65 -2.39 41.94
N TYR A 1104 -8.37 -2.47 41.54
CA TYR A 1104 -7.27 -2.63 42.50
C TYR A 1104 -6.77 -1.27 43.02
N GLU A 1105 -6.97 -1.03 44.31
CA GLU A 1105 -6.42 0.11 45.03
C GLU A 1105 -4.99 -0.19 45.54
N PRO A 1106 -4.07 0.79 45.56
CA PRO A 1106 -2.78 0.63 46.22
C PRO A 1106 -2.97 0.40 47.74
N SER A 1107 -2.04 -0.33 48.34
CA SER A 1107 -2.17 -0.81 49.73
C SER A 1107 -1.16 -0.21 50.70
N ALA A 1108 -0.03 0.26 50.19
CA ALA A 1108 0.91 1.15 50.85
C ALA A 1108 1.54 2.08 49.80
N LEU A 1109 2.14 3.19 50.25
CA LEU A 1109 2.99 4.02 49.42
C LEU A 1109 4.21 4.54 50.17
N HIS A 1110 5.25 4.86 49.41
CA HIS A 1110 6.30 5.76 49.83
C HIS A 1110 6.20 7.06 49.01
N CYS A 1111 6.24 8.22 49.66
CA CYS A 1111 6.36 9.50 48.97
C CYS A 1111 7.40 10.38 49.65
N ARG A 1112 8.34 10.89 48.86
CA ARG A 1112 9.37 11.84 49.29
C ARG A 1112 9.17 13.16 48.56
N THR A 1113 8.87 14.20 49.32
CA THR A 1113 8.84 15.60 48.87
C THR A 1113 10.22 16.25 49.00
N SER A 1114 10.49 17.32 48.24
CA SER A 1114 11.71 18.13 48.45
C SER A 1114 11.57 19.59 48.04
N GLN A 1115 11.94 20.49 48.96
CA GLN A 1115 12.07 21.92 48.73
C GLN A 1115 13.17 22.23 47.69
N TYR A 1116 13.14 23.44 47.14
CA TYR A 1116 14.16 23.97 46.24
C TYR A 1116 14.66 25.33 46.71
N VAL A 1117 15.99 25.49 46.78
CA VAL A 1117 16.68 26.58 47.49
C VAL A 1117 16.21 27.98 47.08
N MET A 1118 15.91 28.20 45.79
CA MET A 1118 15.52 29.54 45.29
C MET A 1118 14.03 29.87 45.41
N ILE A 1119 13.21 28.95 45.90
CA ILE A 1119 11.77 29.15 46.21
C ILE A 1119 11.44 28.52 47.57
N ALA A 1120 12.31 28.72 48.56
CA ALA A 1120 12.16 28.19 49.93
C ALA A 1120 10.93 28.72 50.69
N HIS A 1121 10.19 29.68 50.12
CA HIS A 1121 8.88 30.11 50.63
C HIS A 1121 7.71 29.20 50.18
N LEU A 1122 7.95 28.27 49.25
CA LEU A 1122 7.00 27.21 48.86
C LEU A 1122 7.45 25.88 49.48
N ILE A 1123 6.53 25.19 50.16
CA ILE A 1123 6.86 24.07 51.05
C ILE A 1123 7.30 22.79 50.31
N SER A 1124 6.81 22.54 49.09
CA SER A 1124 7.36 21.56 48.15
C SER A 1124 6.88 21.84 46.72
N VAL A 1125 7.74 21.59 45.74
CA VAL A 1125 7.40 21.62 44.29
C VAL A 1125 7.97 20.41 43.51
N ARG A 1126 8.42 19.39 44.24
CA ARG A 1126 9.04 18.17 43.70
C ARG A 1126 8.66 16.99 44.59
N SER A 1127 8.16 15.90 44.02
CA SER A 1127 7.82 14.68 44.75
C SER A 1127 8.21 13.42 43.97
N SER A 1128 8.48 12.34 44.69
CA SER A 1128 8.65 10.99 44.12
C SER A 1128 7.80 10.00 44.90
N TYR A 1129 6.85 9.36 44.23
CA TYR A 1129 5.95 8.35 44.78
C TYR A 1129 6.33 6.95 44.27
N SER A 1130 6.15 5.94 45.11
CA SER A 1130 6.23 4.52 44.77
C SER A 1130 5.11 3.77 45.51
N PHE A 1131 4.36 2.90 44.82
CA PHE A 1131 3.13 2.28 45.35
C PHE A 1131 3.24 0.76 45.45
N GLU A 1132 2.65 0.17 46.50
CA GLU A 1132 2.61 -1.27 46.75
C GLU A 1132 1.20 -1.84 46.54
N TYR A 1133 1.03 -2.79 45.62
CA TYR A 1133 -0.25 -3.45 45.33
C TYR A 1133 -0.24 -4.90 45.86
N LYS A 1134 -0.90 -5.17 46.99
CA LYS A 1134 -0.98 -6.53 47.59
C LYS A 1134 -1.56 -7.61 46.68
N HIS A 1135 -2.35 -7.24 45.66
CA HIS A 1135 -2.89 -8.18 44.69
C HIS A 1135 -1.85 -8.56 43.61
N ASP A 1136 -0.88 -7.69 43.32
CA ASP A 1136 0.17 -7.92 42.34
C ASP A 1136 1.52 -7.36 42.85
N PRO A 1137 2.31 -8.20 43.55
CA PRO A 1137 3.64 -7.81 44.04
C PRO A 1137 4.69 -7.59 42.94
N MET A 1138 4.37 -7.82 41.66
CA MET A 1138 5.27 -7.62 40.52
C MET A 1138 5.00 -6.31 39.77
N LEU A 1139 3.84 -5.69 39.98
CA LEU A 1139 3.42 -4.44 39.34
C LEU A 1139 4.19 -3.23 39.91
N TYR A 1140 5.02 -2.60 39.09
CA TYR A 1140 5.91 -1.49 39.46
C TYR A 1140 5.29 -0.13 39.10
N VAL A 1141 4.85 0.63 40.10
CA VAL A 1141 4.08 1.88 39.92
C VAL A 1141 4.74 3.06 40.62
N ASN A 1142 5.09 4.10 39.86
CA ASN A 1142 5.82 5.27 40.36
C ASN A 1142 5.39 6.59 39.71
N ILE A 1143 5.51 7.69 40.45
CA ILE A 1143 5.33 9.07 39.93
C ILE A 1143 6.58 9.87 40.31
N TYR A 1144 7.17 10.59 39.35
CA TYR A 1144 8.27 11.53 39.57
C TYR A 1144 7.85 12.93 39.11
N THR A 1145 7.90 13.92 40.01
CA THR A 1145 7.62 15.32 39.66
C THR A 1145 8.76 16.28 40.03
N ASN A 1146 9.01 17.21 39.13
CA ASN A 1146 9.86 18.38 39.33
C ASN A 1146 9.22 19.56 38.60
N HIS A 1147 8.45 20.38 39.31
CA HIS A 1147 7.77 21.56 38.78
C HIS A 1147 8.68 22.82 38.78
N HIS A 1148 10.00 22.64 38.90
CA HIS A 1148 11.01 23.70 38.84
C HIS A 1148 12.07 23.48 37.74
N HIS A 1149 11.73 22.80 36.63
CA HIS A 1149 12.61 22.68 35.47
C HIS A 1149 12.68 24.00 34.67
N ARG A 1150 13.39 24.99 35.22
CA ARG A 1150 13.53 26.35 34.65
C ARG A 1150 14.58 26.48 33.52
N TRP A 1151 14.92 25.38 32.86
CA TRP A 1151 15.93 25.33 31.79
C TRP A 1151 15.24 25.23 30.42
N ASP A 1152 16.01 24.91 29.37
CA ASP A 1152 15.53 24.83 27.99
C ASP A 1152 14.32 23.89 27.83
N MET A 1153 13.22 24.44 27.32
CA MET A 1153 11.94 23.76 27.09
C MET A 1153 12.07 22.49 26.23
N LYS A 1154 13.07 22.41 25.35
CA LYS A 1154 13.35 21.22 24.53
C LYS A 1154 13.68 19.97 25.36
N HIS A 1155 14.14 20.17 26.60
CA HIS A 1155 14.55 19.11 27.53
C HIS A 1155 13.59 18.96 28.73
N ALA A 1156 12.48 19.71 28.75
CA ALA A 1156 11.37 19.44 29.66
C ALA A 1156 10.69 18.11 29.28
N GLN A 1157 10.17 17.38 30.27
CA GLN A 1157 9.57 16.06 30.05
C GLN A 1157 8.24 15.96 30.81
N SER A 1158 7.24 15.33 30.19
CA SER A 1158 5.90 15.18 30.78
C SER A 1158 5.18 14.02 30.11
N TYR A 1159 5.36 12.81 30.61
CA TYR A 1159 4.83 11.60 29.99
C TYR A 1159 4.31 10.56 30.99
N ILE A 1160 3.50 9.66 30.48
CA ILE A 1160 3.04 8.43 31.12
C ILE A 1160 3.59 7.27 30.29
N LEU A 1161 4.19 6.28 30.92
CA LEU A 1161 4.59 5.01 30.34
C LEU A 1161 3.81 3.89 31.04
N VAL A 1162 3.15 3.03 30.27
CA VAL A 1162 2.50 1.81 30.75
C VAL A 1162 3.09 0.63 30.00
N GLU A 1163 3.48 -0.41 30.70
CA GLU A 1163 3.99 -1.66 30.11
C GLU A 1163 3.19 -2.84 30.67
N GLY A 1164 3.07 -3.90 29.87
CA GLY A 1164 2.43 -5.15 30.26
C GLY A 1164 3.02 -6.34 29.53
N THR A 1165 2.45 -7.52 29.75
CA THR A 1165 3.00 -8.81 29.31
C THR A 1165 2.97 -9.06 27.79
N GLY A 1166 2.40 -8.15 26.99
CA GLY A 1166 2.31 -8.27 25.53
C GLY A 1166 2.35 -6.93 24.77
N GLY A 1167 2.86 -5.87 25.42
CA GLY A 1167 2.97 -4.55 24.80
C GLY A 1167 3.27 -3.42 25.79
N ALA A 1168 3.48 -2.22 25.25
CA ALA A 1168 3.75 -1.00 25.99
C ALA A 1168 3.09 0.21 25.31
N ALA A 1169 2.74 1.23 26.08
CA ALA A 1169 2.14 2.46 25.59
C ALA A 1169 2.76 3.68 26.28
N LYS A 1170 2.96 4.76 25.51
CA LYS A 1170 3.56 6.01 25.98
C LYS A 1170 2.72 7.20 25.55
N ALA A 1171 2.20 7.95 26.52
CA ALA A 1171 1.44 9.17 26.28
C ALA A 1171 2.22 10.40 26.77
N GLN A 1172 2.20 11.49 26.00
CA GLN A 1172 2.76 12.77 26.41
C GLN A 1172 1.65 13.71 26.88
N ILE A 1173 1.81 14.29 28.07
CA ILE A 1173 0.92 15.32 28.62
C ILE A 1173 1.49 16.68 28.21
N GLY A 1174 1.04 17.18 27.06
CA GLY A 1174 1.58 18.38 26.40
C GLY A 1174 1.28 19.70 27.11
N ASP A 1175 0.16 19.79 27.83
CA ASP A 1175 -0.24 21.01 28.55
C ASP A 1175 0.76 21.41 29.64
N ASN A 1176 1.42 20.43 30.27
CA ASN A 1176 2.53 20.66 31.21
C ASN A 1176 3.79 21.24 30.54
N LEU A 1177 4.01 20.93 29.25
CA LEU A 1177 5.16 21.41 28.47
C LEU A 1177 4.92 22.80 27.86
N ALA A 1178 3.65 23.20 27.74
CA ALA A 1178 3.22 24.44 27.07
C ALA A 1178 2.66 25.50 28.03
N TYR A 1179 2.80 25.32 29.35
CA TYR A 1179 1.99 26.06 30.32
C TYR A 1179 2.18 27.60 30.26
N GLY A 1180 1.17 28.30 29.73
CA GLY A 1180 1.19 29.76 29.56
C GLY A 1180 1.89 30.26 28.28
N ILE A 1181 2.28 29.36 27.37
CA ILE A 1181 2.86 29.67 26.06
C ILE A 1181 1.76 29.54 24.99
N ASN A 1182 1.69 30.47 24.01
CA ASN A 1182 0.79 30.28 22.89
C ASN A 1182 1.36 29.22 21.92
N THR A 1183 0.72 28.05 21.86
CA THR A 1183 1.08 26.92 20.97
C THR A 1183 0.06 26.71 19.84
N GLU A 1184 -0.62 27.76 19.39
CA GLU A 1184 -1.53 27.71 18.24
C GLU A 1184 -0.92 27.01 17.02
N GLY A 1185 -1.45 25.84 16.67
CA GLY A 1185 -1.02 25.01 15.55
C GLY A 1185 -0.03 23.88 15.89
N GLN A 1186 0.48 23.79 17.13
CA GLN A 1186 1.39 22.71 17.54
C GLN A 1186 0.67 21.67 18.41
N GLN A 1187 0.70 20.41 17.98
CA GLN A 1187 0.24 19.27 18.79
C GLN A 1187 1.33 18.85 19.77
N THR A 1188 1.12 19.09 21.06
CA THR A 1188 2.05 18.72 22.15
C THR A 1188 1.66 17.42 22.87
N ASP A 1189 0.40 17.01 22.75
CA ASP A 1189 -0.15 15.73 23.23
C ASP A 1189 0.03 14.63 22.17
N TYR A 1190 0.54 13.46 22.54
CA TYR A 1190 0.54 12.26 21.69
C TYR A 1190 0.30 10.98 22.50
N LEU A 1191 -0.08 9.91 21.81
CA LEU A 1191 -0.09 8.53 22.31
C LEU A 1191 0.61 7.63 21.30
N GLN A 1192 1.60 6.87 21.76
CA GLN A 1192 2.25 5.81 21.00
C GLN A 1192 1.97 4.47 21.66
N ILE A 1193 1.73 3.42 20.88
CA ILE A 1193 1.49 2.05 21.37
C ILE A 1193 2.33 1.06 20.58
N CYS A 1194 2.93 0.11 21.30
CA CYS A 1194 3.53 -1.11 20.80
C CYS A 1194 2.78 -2.30 21.42
N SER A 1195 2.44 -3.30 20.60
CA SER A 1195 1.68 -4.48 20.99
C SER A 1195 2.16 -5.66 20.16
N ASP A 1196 2.50 -6.77 20.80
CA ASP A 1196 3.00 -7.97 20.12
C ASP A 1196 1.95 -8.57 19.17
N GLU A 1197 0.67 -8.43 19.53
CA GLU A 1197 -0.47 -8.91 18.72
C GLU A 1197 -0.99 -7.84 17.74
N MET A 1198 -1.24 -6.62 18.23
CA MET A 1198 -1.99 -5.60 17.47
C MET A 1198 -1.10 -4.75 16.56
N THR A 1199 0.18 -4.57 16.90
CA THR A 1199 1.16 -3.79 16.12
C THR A 1199 2.40 -4.60 15.75
N LYS A 1200 2.44 -5.90 16.08
CA LYS A 1200 3.55 -6.83 15.84
C LYS A 1200 4.88 -6.39 16.46
N GLY A 1201 4.83 -5.69 17.60
CA GLY A 1201 6.02 -5.17 18.28
C GLY A 1201 6.57 -3.85 17.71
N GLU A 1202 5.90 -3.24 16.72
CA GLU A 1202 6.24 -1.90 16.22
C GLU A 1202 5.51 -0.81 17.02
N TRP A 1203 6.19 0.31 17.30
CA TRP A 1203 5.55 1.48 17.91
C TRP A 1203 4.78 2.27 16.84
N ILE A 1204 3.47 2.43 17.02
CA ILE A 1204 2.62 3.27 16.16
C ILE A 1204 2.14 4.51 16.91
N ASP A 1205 2.05 5.65 16.22
CA ASP A 1205 1.32 6.82 16.70
C ASP A 1205 -0.20 6.60 16.57
N ILE A 1206 -0.95 6.91 17.63
CA ILE A 1206 -2.41 6.90 17.62
C ILE A 1206 -2.90 8.29 17.22
N ASP A 1207 -3.55 8.39 16.05
CA ASP A 1207 -4.17 9.64 15.60
C ASP A 1207 -5.27 10.07 16.56
N LEU A 1208 -5.04 11.19 17.26
CA LEU A 1208 -5.98 11.78 18.20
C LEU A 1208 -7.05 12.64 17.51
N GLN A 1209 -7.07 12.69 16.17
CA GLN A 1209 -8.07 13.35 15.31
C GLN A 1209 -8.29 14.84 15.68
N GLY A 1210 -7.20 15.52 16.03
CA GLY A 1210 -7.20 16.92 16.48
C GLY A 1210 -7.82 17.19 17.86
N ARG A 1211 -8.27 16.14 18.59
CA ARG A 1211 -8.90 16.23 19.92
C ARG A 1211 -7.87 16.34 21.07
N SER A 1212 -6.59 16.39 20.72
CA SER A 1212 -5.42 16.47 21.61
C SER A 1212 -5.18 17.90 22.13
N ARG A 1213 -6.15 18.46 22.86
CA ARG A 1213 -6.09 19.82 23.44
C ARG A 1213 -6.78 19.85 24.80
N PHE A 1214 -6.19 20.56 25.77
CA PHE A 1214 -6.68 20.77 27.15
C PHE A 1214 -8.20 20.71 27.35
N PRO A 1215 -9.06 21.44 26.59
CA PRO A 1215 -10.51 21.43 26.86
C PRO A 1215 -11.20 20.07 26.67
N HIS A 1216 -10.71 19.19 25.80
CA HIS A 1216 -11.41 17.92 25.50
C HIS A 1216 -11.51 17.02 26.73
N ALA A 1217 -10.51 17.08 27.62
CA ALA A 1217 -10.52 16.39 28.91
C ALA A 1217 -11.72 16.78 29.80
N PHE A 1218 -12.16 18.04 29.76
CA PHE A 1218 -13.26 18.56 30.59
C PHE A 1218 -14.66 18.13 30.09
N ILE A 1219 -14.77 17.56 28.89
CA ILE A 1219 -16.05 17.09 28.35
C ILE A 1219 -16.56 15.88 29.14
N GLY A 1220 -15.68 14.94 29.51
CA GLY A 1220 -16.05 13.68 30.15
C GLY A 1220 -16.68 13.81 31.54
N PRO A 1221 -16.10 14.58 32.48
CA PRO A 1221 -16.64 14.74 33.83
C PRO A 1221 -18.04 15.35 33.85
N ILE A 1222 -18.28 16.43 33.09
CA ILE A 1222 -19.62 17.05 33.00
C ILE A 1222 -20.61 16.12 32.26
N ALA A 1223 -20.16 15.40 31.22
CA ALA A 1223 -21.00 14.44 30.51
C ALA A 1223 -21.43 13.29 31.41
N ALA A 1224 -20.58 12.83 32.32
CA ALA A 1224 -20.95 11.83 33.33
C ALA A 1224 -22.01 12.35 34.31
N ALA A 1225 -21.91 13.60 34.76
CA ALA A 1225 -22.95 14.24 35.56
C ALA A 1225 -24.29 14.39 34.78
N MET A 1226 -24.24 14.61 33.45
CA MET A 1226 -25.44 14.62 32.60
C MET A 1226 -26.05 13.23 32.40
N ARG A 1227 -25.25 12.19 32.14
CA ARG A 1227 -25.76 10.82 32.00
C ARG A 1227 -26.36 10.29 33.31
N ARG A 1228 -25.86 10.74 34.47
CA ARG A 1228 -26.44 10.43 35.79
C ARG A 1228 -27.90 10.90 35.93
N TYR A 1229 -28.24 12.04 35.33
CA TYR A 1229 -29.64 12.51 35.24
C TYR A 1229 -30.48 11.64 34.29
N GLU A 1230 -29.93 11.22 33.15
CA GLU A 1230 -30.63 10.34 32.18
C GLU A 1230 -30.85 8.92 32.72
N ASN A 1231 -29.91 8.42 33.52
CA ASN A 1231 -29.90 7.06 34.06
C ASN A 1231 -29.42 7.04 35.51
N LYS A 1232 -30.34 6.79 36.45
CA LYS A 1232 -30.06 6.65 37.89
C LYS A 1232 -29.18 5.44 38.26
N HIS A 1233 -28.76 4.63 37.30
CA HIS A 1233 -27.80 3.54 37.44
C HIS A 1233 -26.44 3.80 36.74
N ASP A 1234 -26.27 4.90 36.00
CA ASP A 1234 -24.94 5.33 35.52
C ASP A 1234 -24.19 5.96 36.70
N GLN A 1235 -23.02 5.42 37.07
CA GLN A 1235 -22.18 5.96 38.13
C GLN A 1235 -20.90 6.56 37.49
N PRO A 1236 -20.70 7.89 37.59
CA PRO A 1236 -19.46 8.52 37.13
C PRO A 1236 -18.24 7.89 37.80
N SER A 1237 -17.20 7.53 37.03
CA SER A 1237 -15.96 6.99 37.61
C SER A 1237 -15.21 8.00 38.50
N THR A 1238 -15.58 9.29 38.41
CA THR A 1238 -15.08 10.38 39.27
C THR A 1238 -16.12 10.86 40.27
N ASP A 1239 -17.01 9.97 40.75
CA ASP A 1239 -17.93 10.32 41.82
C ASP A 1239 -17.20 10.71 43.14
N ILE A 1240 -17.94 11.32 44.05
CA ILE A 1240 -17.42 11.84 45.33
C ILE A 1240 -16.91 10.76 46.31
N GLU A 1241 -17.38 9.52 46.22
CA GLU A 1241 -16.89 8.41 47.06
C GLU A 1241 -15.58 7.84 46.50
N ASP A 1242 -15.44 7.74 45.17
CA ASP A 1242 -14.17 7.36 44.56
C ASP A 1242 -13.10 8.46 44.75
N ALA A 1243 -13.48 9.73 44.59
CA ALA A 1243 -12.58 10.84 44.80
C ALA A 1243 -12.06 11.00 46.25
N LEU A 1244 -12.87 10.58 47.24
CA LEU A 1244 -12.45 10.53 48.64
C LEU A 1244 -11.22 9.61 48.82
N LYS A 1245 -11.17 8.48 48.09
CA LYS A 1245 -10.01 7.57 48.13
C LYS A 1245 -8.76 8.23 47.56
N THR A 1246 -8.88 9.00 46.47
CA THR A 1246 -7.77 9.81 45.94
C THR A 1246 -7.25 10.80 46.99
N MET A 1247 -8.14 11.47 47.74
CA MET A 1247 -7.76 12.34 48.85
C MET A 1247 -7.04 11.58 49.97
N ALA A 1248 -7.47 10.36 50.30
CA ALA A 1248 -6.82 9.51 51.31
C ALA A 1248 -5.35 9.16 50.95
N ILE A 1249 -5.04 8.99 49.66
CA ILE A 1249 -3.66 8.83 49.18
C ILE A 1249 -2.85 10.13 49.32
N ILE A 1250 -3.45 11.28 48.98
CA ILE A 1250 -2.78 12.60 49.00
C ILE A 1250 -2.44 13.10 50.41
N GLU A 1251 -3.15 12.62 51.44
CA GLU A 1251 -2.87 12.92 52.85
C GLU A 1251 -1.58 12.23 53.39
N ILE A 1252 -1.19 11.10 52.81
CA ILE A 1252 -0.15 10.20 53.36
C ILE A 1252 1.32 10.68 53.25
N PRO A 1253 1.78 11.42 52.21
CA PRO A 1253 3.16 11.89 52.07
C PRO A 1253 3.74 12.59 53.32
N TRP A 1254 2.91 13.25 54.13
CA TRP A 1254 3.29 13.82 55.43
C TRP A 1254 3.90 12.81 56.40
N LYS A 1255 3.30 11.61 56.48
CA LYS A 1255 3.75 10.52 57.35
C LYS A 1255 4.84 9.69 56.69
N SER A 1256 4.82 9.59 55.36
CA SER A 1256 5.77 8.76 54.60
C SER A 1256 7.17 9.37 54.46
N SER A 1257 7.32 10.69 54.39
CA SER A 1257 8.61 11.34 54.09
C SER A 1257 9.77 11.05 55.08
N THR A 1258 9.44 10.43 56.23
CA THR A 1258 10.37 10.04 57.31
C THR A 1258 10.31 8.54 57.66
N ASN A 1259 9.51 7.75 56.95
CA ASN A 1259 9.24 6.33 57.23
C ASN A 1259 9.46 5.45 55.98
N ASN A 1260 9.38 4.13 56.15
CA ASN A 1260 9.29 3.16 55.06
C ASN A 1260 7.87 3.19 54.41
N MET A 1261 7.46 2.10 53.76
CA MET A 1261 6.09 1.96 53.24
C MET A 1261 5.04 2.34 54.29
N THR A 1262 4.19 3.31 53.95
CA THR A 1262 3.10 3.77 54.79
C THR A 1262 1.79 3.18 54.26
N PRO A 1263 1.08 2.33 55.05
CA PRO A 1263 -0.18 1.73 54.63
C PRO A 1263 -1.24 2.78 54.30
N ILE A 1264 -2.08 2.48 53.30
CA ILE A 1264 -3.19 3.34 52.90
C ILE A 1264 -4.47 2.88 53.61
N HIS A 1265 -5.20 3.83 54.17
CA HIS A 1265 -6.48 3.61 54.85
C HIS A 1265 -7.57 4.43 54.15
N TYR A 1266 -8.62 3.75 53.69
CA TYR A 1266 -9.70 4.31 52.86
C TYR A 1266 -11.04 4.49 53.60
N ASN A 1267 -11.06 4.21 54.92
CA ASN A 1267 -12.24 4.20 55.79
C ASN A 1267 -12.08 5.22 56.93
#